data_AF-A0A9P1FPT4-F1
#
_entry.id   AF-A0A9P1FPT4-F1
#
_cell.length_a   1.000
_cell.length_b   1.000
_cell.length_c   1.000
_cell.angle_alpha   90.00
_cell.angle_beta   90.00
_cell.angle_gamma   90.00
#
_symmetry.space_group_name_H-M   'P 1'
#
loop_
_entity.id
_entity.type
_entity.pdbx_description
1 polymer ?
#
loop_
_entity_poly.entity_id
_entity_poly.type
_entity_poly.pdbx_seq_one_letter_code
_entity_poly.pdbx_strand_id
1 'polypeptide(L)'
;MALLRVVPWFLCPLSWFVSADLDVELYRTAKKSPDLKAVEGDVQKISEFLLEQRPSRHVALLLHDANCPHCRKALPELDLVAKALTKEAVVLGHVDCTSNKAAMRTHFNLKGFPCLLFWRKQPESLDELVGKTVVVDSDSAFLLRASRLAGLGAERDKSRLALLGKEVIILQVDGKDMTVQVETETKQKVWIPHEVLIEQGRRVPYRREEAMTKYQNLWEKDLMQSFVQRAMQPLVAKLPSSSLQSLEKEDGHALVLCAAVLSRGFLEAATNYHQTLRAFHTPSCPELGSGDHILSYSPASLQWTAVPGRAKAAAAVAGKEVTSNDTHLVQWVEQHQYPGISALTIHSVHAWLRAGRPTVLLAIKLNDFEKNIMVENQLREVGKPTPVGNMELYSYGPFDRYLGVADGTLEGFNYFGVAASNLPRVVVFDDPEHWVEDEDYVTAERLSEHLPRVARMWRMSSTPRGYALWIAKRFVAVYLKLDRDANASFGYAGRCVVKIQSEDAGIQMTWHKYPGSALTCPDDPFRPRLPSTPGFAKAVLLAIKLNDSEKNIMDIMVETQLRGGLSTVVVFDPEHLEDEDYVTAERRWLSEISARTALVVLWLLTLAAAHLGTRGDVGYVQSASWGRPRPTRIPMQVRERRSEKRAPSKRGKPRGNYVDAKKLTSSMAGAKSAEEFVKILNAAVDGPIFNYFHASCAYHRLATWKRSGKLAKAAGGLKFSKLNARVQEMIEEGQLHARELANVLWSFVPDKAKDMKPQELSNVLLAAAKLKDDEPDVVNVVPAIVAQVPDKAKDMKPQELSNVLWAAAKLKDDATDVLNVVPAIVAQVPDKAKDMIPQHLSNVLWAAASLKDDEPDVVNVVPSIVAQVPDKAKDMKPQGLSNVLLAAAKLKDDAPDMLNVVSVIVAQVPDKAKDMKPQGLSNVLLAAAKLKDDAPDMLNMVSVIVAQVPDKAKDMKPQELSNVLWAAAKLKDDARGVLNVVPAIVAQVPDKAKDMIPQGLSNVLWAAAKLKDNARGVLNVVPAIVAQVPNKAKDLKPQELSNVLWAAARLQDDATDMLNVVPAIVAQVPDKAKDMTPQALSNVLWAAAKLKDDEPDVVNVVPAIVAQVPDKAKDMKPQDLSNSLLALVLLQDSVPGVSSFLRGGSRSNTGFVGEAASRVAKLLPKLSDLDLFLTPPAVVWACAKMELPHDELLSAVAQRFASRKTISSLRDWGLCALYGSYQLLGSTDRFTNFAEMLKKELTRRGLSDSDVGWSLEGPLDGAYPEK
;
A
#
# COMPACT_ATOMS: atom_id res chain seq x y z
N MET A 1 -55.29 -35.32 15.24
CA MET A 1 -54.00 -34.59 15.36
C MET A 1 -53.42 -34.11 14.02
N ALA A 2 -53.50 -34.87 12.91
CA ALA A 2 -52.89 -34.45 11.63
C ALA A 2 -53.29 -33.03 11.14
N LEU A 3 -54.55 -32.64 11.29
CA LEU A 3 -55.08 -31.32 10.89
C LEU A 3 -54.43 -30.10 11.58
N LEU A 4 -53.77 -30.27 12.73
CA LEU A 4 -53.15 -29.15 13.46
C LEU A 4 -51.76 -28.74 12.93
N ARG A 5 -51.18 -29.48 11.97
CA ARG A 5 -49.85 -29.16 11.40
C ARG A 5 -49.86 -28.40 10.07
N VAL A 6 -51.03 -28.24 9.43
CA VAL A 6 -51.17 -27.55 8.13
C VAL A 6 -51.36 -26.04 8.28
N VAL A 7 -51.83 -25.57 9.44
CA VAL A 7 -52.15 -24.17 9.74
C VAL A 7 -50.99 -23.17 9.47
N PRO A 8 -49.71 -23.45 9.83
CA PRO A 8 -48.62 -22.49 9.63
C PRO A 8 -48.35 -22.14 8.15
N TRP A 9 -48.55 -23.10 7.24
CA TRP A 9 -48.24 -22.95 5.81
C TRP A 9 -49.19 -21.99 5.08
N PHE A 10 -50.44 -21.87 5.55
CA PHE A 10 -51.37 -20.86 5.03
C PHE A 10 -51.20 -19.49 5.72
N LEU A 11 -50.74 -19.45 6.96
CA LEU A 11 -50.51 -18.20 7.69
C LEU A 11 -49.27 -17.43 7.21
N CYS A 12 -48.20 -18.11 6.77
CA CYS A 12 -46.97 -17.43 6.39
C CYS A 12 -47.13 -16.48 5.18
N PRO A 13 -47.74 -16.89 4.04
CA PRO A 13 -48.03 -15.97 2.93
C PRO A 13 -48.94 -14.81 3.35
N LEU A 14 -50.00 -15.10 4.13
CA LEU A 14 -50.91 -14.10 4.67
C LEU A 14 -50.18 -13.06 5.53
N SER A 15 -49.25 -13.49 6.38
CA SER A 15 -48.44 -12.57 7.21
C SER A 15 -47.54 -11.66 6.37
N TRP A 16 -47.01 -12.15 5.25
CA TRP A 16 -46.11 -11.38 4.38
C TRP A 16 -46.88 -10.37 3.53
N PHE A 17 -48.03 -10.76 2.97
CA PHE A 17 -48.95 -9.83 2.29
C PHE A 17 -49.47 -8.75 3.25
N VAL A 18 -49.98 -9.14 4.43
CA VAL A 18 -50.45 -8.17 5.45
C VAL A 18 -49.33 -7.24 5.92
N SER A 19 -48.10 -7.72 6.09
CA SER A 19 -46.96 -6.86 6.46
C SER A 19 -46.56 -5.91 5.33
N ALA A 20 -46.66 -6.32 4.06
CA ALA A 20 -46.31 -5.48 2.92
C ALA A 20 -47.34 -4.36 2.70
N ASP A 21 -48.64 -4.66 2.83
CA ASP A 21 -49.71 -3.65 2.79
C ASP A 21 -49.66 -2.71 3.99
N LEU A 22 -49.32 -3.22 5.19
CA LEU A 22 -49.15 -2.42 6.40
C LEU A 22 -47.97 -1.43 6.29
N ASP A 23 -46.80 -1.87 5.82
CA ASP A 23 -45.65 -0.99 5.54
C ASP A 23 -46.04 0.14 4.57
N VAL A 24 -46.87 -0.15 3.57
CA VAL A 24 -47.34 0.83 2.58
C VAL A 24 -48.36 1.82 3.17
N GLU A 25 -49.29 1.37 4.01
CA GLU A 25 -50.32 2.26 4.59
C GLU A 25 -49.77 3.11 5.75
N LEU A 26 -48.85 2.58 6.55
CA LEU A 26 -48.08 3.36 7.53
C LEU A 26 -47.28 4.47 6.83
N TYR A 27 -46.60 4.15 5.73
CA TYR A 27 -45.89 5.14 4.90
C TYR A 27 -46.83 6.22 4.32
N ARG A 28 -48.00 5.84 3.79
CA ARG A 28 -49.02 6.81 3.30
C ARG A 28 -49.54 7.72 4.41
N THR A 29 -49.74 7.18 5.61
CA THR A 29 -50.19 7.92 6.79
C THR A 29 -49.11 8.91 7.25
N ALA A 30 -47.87 8.45 7.42
CA ALA A 30 -46.74 9.28 7.83
C ALA A 30 -46.45 10.42 6.83
N LYS A 31 -46.56 10.16 5.52
CA LYS A 31 -46.44 11.19 4.46
C LYS A 31 -47.49 12.31 4.57
N LYS A 32 -48.63 12.05 5.23
CA LYS A 32 -49.74 12.99 5.47
C LYS A 32 -49.83 13.48 6.92
N SER A 33 -48.86 13.16 7.77
CA SER A 33 -48.88 13.53 9.19
C SER A 33 -48.83 15.05 9.38
N PRO A 34 -49.62 15.64 10.31
CA PRO A 34 -49.52 17.05 10.65
C PRO A 34 -48.21 17.41 11.37
N ASP A 35 -47.56 16.42 11.99
CA ASP A 35 -46.33 16.57 12.78
C ASP A 35 -45.06 16.64 11.91
N LEU A 36 -45.13 16.17 10.65
CA LEU A 36 -44.05 16.25 9.67
C LEU A 36 -44.33 17.31 8.59
N LYS A 37 -43.39 18.22 8.36
CA LYS A 37 -43.47 19.16 7.23
C LYS A 37 -43.12 18.47 5.91
N ALA A 38 -44.11 18.28 5.05
CA ALA A 38 -43.88 17.93 3.65
C ALA A 38 -43.23 19.12 2.92
N VAL A 39 -42.10 18.88 2.28
CA VAL A 39 -41.37 19.83 1.42
C VAL A 39 -41.36 19.27 -0.01
N GLU A 40 -41.48 20.15 -1.00
CA GLU A 40 -41.53 19.77 -2.41
C GLU A 40 -40.20 19.13 -2.87
N GLY A 41 -40.29 18.22 -3.85
CA GLY A 41 -39.17 17.42 -4.38
C GLY A 41 -38.15 18.20 -5.23
N ASP A 42 -37.87 19.45 -4.88
CA ASP A 42 -37.02 20.37 -5.63
C ASP A 42 -35.93 21.03 -4.74
N VAL A 43 -34.77 21.30 -5.34
CA VAL A 43 -33.59 21.85 -4.65
C VAL A 43 -33.79 23.31 -4.24
N GLN A 44 -34.41 24.13 -5.09
CA GLN A 44 -34.72 25.51 -4.76
C GLN A 44 -35.78 25.57 -3.65
N LYS A 45 -36.79 24.69 -3.69
CA LYS A 45 -37.82 24.59 -2.63
C LYS A 45 -37.26 24.18 -1.27
N ILE A 46 -36.31 23.25 -1.22
CA ILE A 46 -35.59 22.93 0.02
C ILE A 46 -34.76 24.14 0.49
N SER A 47 -34.11 24.86 -0.43
CA SER A 47 -33.31 26.05 -0.09
C SER A 47 -34.18 27.18 0.51
N GLU A 48 -35.33 27.46 -0.11
CA GLU A 48 -36.34 28.41 0.38
C GLU A 48 -36.84 28.03 1.79
N PHE A 49 -37.18 26.76 2.01
CA PHE A 49 -37.62 26.26 3.31
C PHE A 49 -36.52 26.34 4.39
N LEU A 50 -35.27 26.06 4.04
CA LEU A 50 -34.13 26.20 4.96
C LEU A 50 -33.87 27.67 5.32
N LEU A 51 -34.04 28.61 4.39
CA LEU A 51 -33.94 30.06 4.66
C LEU A 51 -35.06 30.56 5.58
N GLU A 52 -36.29 30.05 5.43
CA GLU A 52 -37.42 30.42 6.30
C GLU A 52 -37.23 29.90 7.74
N GLN A 53 -36.87 28.63 7.91
CA GLN A 53 -36.93 27.97 9.23
C GLN A 53 -35.66 28.17 10.07
N ARG A 54 -34.47 28.20 9.44
CA ARG A 54 -33.18 28.22 10.16
C ARG A 54 -32.84 29.48 10.97
N PRO A 55 -33.40 30.69 10.72
CA PRO A 55 -33.21 31.83 11.63
C PRO A 55 -33.79 31.59 13.03
N SER A 56 -34.83 30.74 13.16
CA SER A 56 -35.54 30.51 14.42
C SER A 56 -35.27 29.14 15.05
N ARG A 57 -35.14 28.08 14.23
CA ARG A 57 -35.12 26.66 14.63
C ARG A 57 -34.04 25.85 13.91
N HIS A 58 -33.76 24.66 14.43
CA HIS A 58 -33.07 23.59 13.72
C HIS A 58 -34.02 22.93 12.71
N VAL A 59 -33.48 22.25 11.69
CA VAL A 59 -34.30 21.60 10.64
C VAL A 59 -33.77 20.18 10.40
N ALA A 60 -34.67 19.21 10.27
CA ALA A 60 -34.36 17.83 9.89
C ALA A 60 -35.29 17.36 8.75
N LEU A 61 -34.74 17.00 7.60
CA LEU A 61 -35.49 16.51 6.44
C LEU A 61 -35.09 15.09 6.08
N LEU A 62 -36.08 14.19 5.99
CA LEU A 62 -35.91 12.86 5.41
C LEU A 62 -36.19 12.92 3.91
N LEU A 63 -35.15 12.74 3.08
CA LEU A 63 -35.30 12.54 1.65
C LEU A 63 -35.59 11.05 1.40
N HIS A 64 -36.69 10.77 0.69
CA HIS A 64 -37.21 9.43 0.51
C HIS A 64 -37.72 9.15 -0.91
N ASP A 65 -38.09 7.89 -1.15
CA ASP A 65 -38.48 7.33 -2.44
C ASP A 65 -39.57 6.28 -2.18
N ALA A 66 -40.78 6.49 -2.71
CA ALA A 66 -41.93 5.62 -2.45
C ALA A 66 -41.70 4.16 -2.89
N ASN A 67 -40.83 3.95 -3.88
CA ASN A 67 -40.52 2.63 -4.42
C ASN A 67 -39.49 1.86 -3.56
N CYS A 68 -38.74 2.54 -2.69
CA CYS A 68 -37.71 1.92 -1.85
C CYS A 68 -38.33 1.30 -0.57
N PRO A 69 -38.13 -0.01 -0.30
CA PRO A 69 -38.65 -0.65 0.92
C PRO A 69 -38.12 -0.02 2.21
N HIS A 70 -36.86 0.44 2.24
CA HIS A 70 -36.29 1.11 3.42
C HIS A 70 -36.92 2.48 3.68
N CYS A 71 -37.29 3.23 2.63
CA CYS A 71 -38.01 4.50 2.78
C CYS A 71 -39.38 4.31 3.42
N ARG A 72 -40.09 3.23 3.06
CA ARG A 72 -41.41 2.91 3.62
C ARG A 72 -41.35 2.61 5.12
N LYS A 73 -40.22 2.13 5.65
CA LYS A 73 -40.00 1.95 7.10
C LYS A 73 -39.46 3.20 7.80
N ALA A 74 -38.59 3.97 7.14
CA ALA A 74 -37.96 5.15 7.74
C ALA A 74 -38.93 6.32 8.00
N LEU A 75 -39.91 6.56 7.11
CA LEU A 75 -40.81 7.71 7.25
C LEU A 75 -41.82 7.57 8.42
N PRO A 76 -42.45 6.40 8.68
CA PRO A 76 -43.25 6.18 9.89
C PRO A 76 -42.44 6.32 11.18
N GLU A 77 -41.21 5.79 11.23
CA GLU A 77 -40.35 5.92 12.40
C GLU A 77 -39.95 7.38 12.66
N LEU A 78 -39.75 8.19 11.60
CA LEU A 78 -39.52 9.63 11.73
C LEU A 78 -40.75 10.39 12.24
N ASP A 79 -41.97 9.99 11.86
CA ASP A 79 -43.22 10.57 12.36
C ASP A 79 -43.37 10.36 13.89
N LEU A 80 -42.96 9.19 14.41
CA LEU A 80 -42.87 8.94 15.85
C LEU A 80 -41.83 9.84 16.54
N VAL A 81 -40.71 10.15 15.89
CA VAL A 81 -39.71 11.12 16.38
C VAL A 81 -40.27 12.54 16.35
N ALA A 82 -40.98 12.93 15.30
CA ALA A 82 -41.58 14.26 15.18
C ALA A 82 -42.56 14.52 16.33
N LYS A 83 -43.44 13.55 16.61
CA LYS A 83 -44.37 13.58 17.75
C LYS A 83 -43.66 13.73 19.10
N ALA A 84 -42.56 12.99 19.30
CA ALA A 84 -41.75 13.07 20.52
C ALA A 84 -41.04 14.44 20.69
N LEU A 85 -40.62 15.08 19.59
CA LEU A 85 -39.85 16.32 19.61
C LEU A 85 -40.68 17.60 19.33
N THR A 86 -42.01 17.51 19.33
CA THR A 86 -42.96 18.64 19.09
C THR A 86 -42.73 19.91 19.91
N LYS A 87 -42.04 19.82 21.06
CA LYS A 87 -41.75 20.94 21.97
C LYS A 87 -40.31 21.46 21.87
N GLU A 88 -39.46 20.79 21.11
CA GLU A 88 -38.05 21.15 20.94
C GLU A 88 -37.86 22.22 19.86
N ALA A 89 -36.68 22.82 19.82
CA ALA A 89 -36.34 23.88 18.87
C ALA A 89 -36.05 23.38 17.43
N VAL A 90 -36.71 22.30 16.97
CA VAL A 90 -36.47 21.64 15.68
C VAL A 90 -37.75 21.46 14.85
N VAL A 91 -37.62 21.63 13.53
CA VAL A 91 -38.65 21.30 12.54
C VAL A 91 -38.29 19.98 11.87
N LEU A 92 -39.12 18.95 12.02
CA LEU A 92 -38.98 17.69 11.28
C LEU A 92 -39.87 17.70 10.04
N GLY A 93 -39.36 17.13 8.96
CA GLY A 93 -40.04 17.10 7.67
C GLY A 93 -39.53 16.01 6.73
N HIS A 94 -40.16 15.94 5.56
CA HIS A 94 -39.85 14.94 4.54
C HIS A 94 -39.90 15.54 3.13
N VAL A 95 -39.10 14.98 2.24
CA VAL A 95 -39.03 15.33 0.82
C VAL A 95 -39.25 14.05 0.01
N ASP A 96 -40.28 14.05 -0.82
CA ASP A 96 -40.49 12.96 -1.78
C ASP A 96 -39.62 13.17 -3.01
N CYS A 97 -38.55 12.38 -3.13
CA CYS A 97 -37.61 12.43 -4.24
C CYS A 97 -37.98 11.46 -5.38
N THR A 98 -39.17 10.84 -5.38
CA THR A 98 -39.50 9.72 -6.29
C THR A 98 -39.38 10.08 -7.77
N SER A 99 -39.67 11.32 -8.17
CA SER A 99 -39.42 11.83 -9.52
C SER A 99 -37.97 12.31 -9.72
N ASN A 100 -37.43 13.08 -8.78
CA ASN A 100 -36.21 13.87 -8.94
C ASN A 100 -34.95 13.22 -8.33
N LYS A 101 -34.90 11.88 -8.34
CA LYS A 101 -33.86 11.05 -7.67
C LYS A 101 -32.43 11.45 -8.04
N ALA A 102 -32.17 11.73 -9.31
CA ALA A 102 -30.83 12.07 -9.79
C ALA A 102 -30.35 13.42 -9.24
N ALA A 103 -31.12 14.49 -9.45
CA ALA A 103 -30.80 15.84 -8.98
C ALA A 103 -30.56 15.88 -7.46
N MET A 104 -31.43 15.21 -6.68
CA MET A 104 -31.30 15.13 -5.22
C MET A 104 -30.06 14.36 -4.77
N ARG A 105 -29.68 13.27 -5.48
CA ARG A 105 -28.47 12.51 -5.16
C ARG A 105 -27.20 13.26 -5.52
N THR A 106 -27.19 14.00 -6.63
CA THR A 106 -26.05 14.84 -7.02
C THR A 106 -25.88 16.01 -6.06
N HIS A 107 -26.92 16.83 -5.87
CA HIS A 107 -26.84 18.06 -5.08
C HIS A 107 -26.45 17.81 -3.62
N PHE A 108 -27.16 16.90 -2.92
CA PHE A 108 -26.84 16.58 -1.52
C PHE A 108 -25.78 15.47 -1.37
N ASN A 109 -25.16 14.99 -2.45
CA ASN A 109 -24.19 13.88 -2.46
C ASN A 109 -24.70 12.64 -1.68
N LEU A 110 -25.75 11.99 -2.19
CA LEU A 110 -26.48 10.89 -1.52
C LEU A 110 -26.19 9.55 -2.19
N LYS A 111 -25.60 8.63 -1.41
CA LYS A 111 -25.33 7.25 -1.86
C LYS A 111 -26.62 6.48 -2.19
N GLY A 112 -27.74 6.81 -1.55
CA GLY A 112 -29.07 6.25 -1.84
C GLY A 112 -30.16 6.90 -0.98
N PHE A 113 -31.37 6.32 -1.01
CA PHE A 113 -32.52 6.71 -0.17
C PHE A 113 -32.95 5.52 0.71
N PRO A 114 -33.47 5.74 1.93
CA PRO A 114 -33.72 7.05 2.54
C PRO A 114 -32.45 7.74 3.06
N CYS A 115 -32.51 9.05 3.26
CA CYS A 115 -31.44 9.82 3.91
C CYS A 115 -32.03 10.94 4.78
N LEU A 116 -31.75 10.92 6.09
CA LEU A 116 -32.14 11.97 7.03
C LEU A 116 -30.99 12.99 7.14
N LEU A 117 -31.33 14.27 6.92
CA LEU A 117 -30.40 15.39 6.80
C LEU A 117 -30.76 16.44 7.86
N PHE A 118 -29.78 16.92 8.63
CA PHE A 118 -30.00 17.86 9.73
C PHE A 118 -29.17 19.15 9.57
N TRP A 119 -29.83 20.30 9.62
CA TRP A 119 -29.22 21.63 9.63
C TRP A 119 -29.46 22.31 10.97
N ARG A 120 -28.41 22.97 11.51
CA ARG A 120 -28.56 23.80 12.70
C ARG A 120 -29.26 25.13 12.38
N LYS A 121 -29.95 25.64 13.41
CA LYS A 121 -30.30 27.06 13.52
C LYS A 121 -29.07 27.92 13.21
N GLN A 122 -29.27 29.05 12.53
CA GLN A 122 -28.19 30.03 12.33
C GLN A 122 -27.74 30.62 13.68
N PRO A 123 -26.45 31.00 13.82
CA PRO A 123 -25.99 31.81 14.95
C PRO A 123 -26.61 33.23 14.89
N GLU A 124 -26.38 34.01 15.94
CA GLU A 124 -26.82 35.42 16.04
C GLU A 124 -26.22 36.29 14.92
N SER A 125 -26.87 37.43 14.61
CA SER A 125 -26.58 38.17 13.37
C SER A 125 -25.17 38.76 13.36
N LEU A 126 -24.53 38.72 12.18
CA LEU A 126 -23.28 39.44 11.92
C LEU A 126 -23.42 40.96 12.14
N ASP A 127 -24.62 41.51 12.08
CA ASP A 127 -24.87 42.95 12.32
C ASP A 127 -24.38 43.41 13.71
N GLU A 128 -24.41 42.52 14.72
CA GLU A 128 -23.92 42.80 16.08
C GLU A 128 -22.38 42.90 16.18
N LEU A 129 -21.67 42.62 15.08
CA LEU A 129 -20.23 42.80 15.00
C LEU A 129 -19.81 44.19 14.50
N VAL A 130 -20.73 44.95 13.90
CA VAL A 130 -20.43 46.29 13.37
C VAL A 130 -20.02 47.23 14.52
N GLY A 131 -18.85 47.85 14.39
CA GLY A 131 -18.24 48.70 15.43
C GLY A 131 -17.41 47.94 16.47
N LYS A 132 -17.39 46.59 16.49
CA LYS A 132 -16.47 45.85 17.37
C LYS A 132 -15.02 45.99 16.91
N THR A 133 -14.11 45.94 17.89
CA THR A 133 -12.66 45.77 17.68
C THR A 133 -12.29 44.31 17.89
N VAL A 134 -11.58 43.71 16.93
CA VAL A 134 -11.18 42.29 16.92
C VAL A 134 -9.78 42.13 16.33
N VAL A 135 -9.09 41.03 16.62
CA VAL A 135 -7.77 40.73 16.03
C VAL A 135 -7.96 39.90 14.76
N VAL A 136 -7.22 40.18 13.69
CA VAL A 136 -7.15 39.28 12.52
C VAL A 136 -6.10 38.20 12.79
N ASP A 137 -6.42 36.95 12.46
CA ASP A 137 -5.57 35.78 12.64
C ASP A 137 -4.19 35.93 11.96
N SER A 138 -3.17 35.27 12.50
CA SER A 138 -1.80 35.31 11.97
C SER A 138 -1.52 34.27 10.86
N ASP A 139 -2.39 33.28 10.66
CA ASP A 139 -2.24 32.24 9.63
C ASP A 139 -2.58 32.80 8.23
N SER A 140 -1.53 33.17 7.49
CA SER A 140 -1.61 33.67 6.11
C SER A 140 -2.25 32.66 5.14
N ALA A 141 -1.98 31.37 5.31
CA ALA A 141 -2.52 30.32 4.45
C ALA A 141 -4.01 30.07 4.73
N PHE A 142 -4.45 30.24 5.98
CA PHE A 142 -5.87 30.27 6.32
C PHE A 142 -6.56 31.53 5.79
N LEU A 143 -5.99 32.73 5.96
CA LEU A 143 -6.58 33.98 5.45
C LEU A 143 -6.80 33.96 3.93
N LEU A 144 -5.83 33.49 3.14
CA LEU A 144 -5.95 33.44 1.68
C LEU A 144 -6.95 32.37 1.21
N ARG A 145 -6.89 31.16 1.78
CA ARG A 145 -7.85 30.08 1.51
C ARG A 145 -9.27 30.48 1.88
N ALA A 146 -9.46 31.07 3.05
CA ALA A 146 -10.72 31.63 3.49
C ALA A 146 -11.18 32.78 2.57
N SER A 147 -10.27 33.60 2.03
CA SER A 147 -10.66 34.64 1.06
C SER A 147 -11.27 34.01 -0.20
N ARG A 148 -10.62 33.01 -0.79
CA ARG A 148 -11.15 32.31 -1.99
C ARG A 148 -12.49 31.63 -1.75
N LEU A 149 -12.67 31.01 -0.58
CA LEU A 149 -13.94 30.36 -0.21
C LEU A 149 -15.12 31.34 -0.06
N ALA A 150 -14.92 32.67 -0.12
CA ALA A 150 -15.97 33.69 -0.09
C ALA A 150 -16.07 34.46 -1.43
N GLY A 151 -15.55 33.89 -2.53
CA GLY A 151 -15.47 34.59 -3.82
C GLY A 151 -14.51 35.79 -3.82
N LEU A 152 -13.75 36.03 -2.75
CA LEU A 152 -12.83 37.17 -2.68
C LEU A 152 -11.58 36.91 -3.53
N GLY A 153 -11.53 37.60 -4.67
CA GLY A 153 -10.45 37.53 -5.66
C GLY A 153 -9.07 37.96 -5.12
N ALA A 154 -8.04 37.73 -5.92
CA ALA A 154 -6.64 37.91 -5.52
C ALA A 154 -6.19 39.38 -5.42
N GLU A 155 -6.91 40.31 -6.05
CA GLU A 155 -6.52 41.72 -6.26
C GLU A 155 -6.30 42.52 -4.96
N ARG A 156 -6.93 42.15 -3.84
CA ARG A 156 -6.71 42.76 -2.52
C ARG A 156 -5.88 41.92 -1.55
N ASP A 157 -5.36 40.75 -1.95
CA ASP A 157 -4.67 39.84 -1.01
C ASP A 157 -3.47 40.48 -0.31
N LYS A 158 -2.69 41.32 -1.01
CA LYS A 158 -1.59 42.09 -0.40
C LYS A 158 -2.07 43.00 0.74
N SER A 159 -3.28 43.56 0.63
CA SER A 159 -3.92 44.36 1.68
C SER A 159 -4.52 43.50 2.78
N ARG A 160 -5.03 42.29 2.47
CA ARG A 160 -5.51 41.31 3.47
C ARG A 160 -4.35 40.80 4.33
N LEU A 161 -3.25 40.38 3.71
CA LEU A 161 -2.03 39.90 4.39
C LEU A 161 -1.38 40.97 5.28
N ALA A 162 -1.58 42.26 4.99
CA ALA A 162 -1.09 43.37 5.83
C ALA A 162 -1.85 43.53 7.17
N LEU A 163 -2.96 42.79 7.36
CA LEU A 163 -3.77 42.80 8.59
C LEU A 163 -3.40 41.67 9.56
N LEU A 164 -2.62 40.67 9.14
CA LEU A 164 -2.32 39.47 9.95
C LEU A 164 -1.79 39.83 11.35
N GLY A 165 -2.45 39.33 12.39
CA GLY A 165 -2.10 39.60 13.80
C GLY A 165 -2.45 40.99 14.33
N LYS A 166 -3.15 41.84 13.57
CA LYS A 166 -3.49 43.22 13.97
C LYS A 166 -4.91 43.34 14.50
N GLU A 167 -5.12 44.29 15.41
CA GLU A 167 -6.46 44.76 15.78
C GLU A 167 -7.07 45.59 14.65
N VAL A 168 -8.36 45.35 14.38
CA VAL A 168 -9.16 46.00 13.33
C VAL A 168 -10.56 46.31 13.86
N ILE A 169 -11.18 47.36 13.31
CA ILE A 169 -12.59 47.69 13.56
C ILE A 169 -13.44 47.22 12.38
N ILE A 170 -14.54 46.51 12.69
CA ILE A 170 -15.51 46.06 11.69
C ILE A 170 -16.41 47.23 11.29
N LEU A 171 -16.36 47.64 10.02
CA LEU A 171 -17.12 48.78 9.49
C LEU A 171 -18.49 48.38 8.92
N GLN A 172 -18.58 47.18 8.35
CA GLN A 172 -19.76 46.65 7.67
C GLN A 172 -19.63 45.12 7.61
N VAL A 173 -20.75 44.41 7.52
CA VAL A 173 -20.79 42.97 7.27
C VAL A 173 -21.53 42.68 5.97
N ASP A 174 -21.22 41.54 5.35
CA ASP A 174 -22.03 40.94 4.30
C ASP A 174 -22.53 39.58 4.79
N GLY A 175 -23.85 39.47 5.01
CA GLY A 175 -24.50 38.25 5.52
C GLY A 175 -24.78 37.17 4.48
N LYS A 176 -24.52 37.44 3.19
CA LYS A 176 -24.68 36.47 2.11
C LYS A 176 -23.36 35.74 1.88
N ASP A 177 -22.29 36.50 1.62
CA ASP A 177 -20.96 35.94 1.39
C ASP A 177 -20.20 35.70 2.71
N MET A 178 -20.82 36.09 3.85
CA MET A 178 -20.38 35.86 5.23
C MET A 178 -18.98 36.44 5.50
N THR A 179 -18.77 37.70 5.08
CA THR A 179 -17.51 38.46 5.19
C THR A 179 -17.70 39.75 6.00
N VAL A 180 -16.59 40.37 6.41
CA VAL A 180 -16.59 41.68 7.08
C VAL A 180 -15.69 42.68 6.35
N GLN A 181 -16.09 43.95 6.33
CA GLN A 181 -15.28 45.05 5.83
C GLN A 181 -14.52 45.69 6.99
N VAL A 182 -13.20 45.77 6.86
CA VAL A 182 -12.32 46.43 7.82
C VAL A 182 -11.47 47.50 7.13
N GLU A 183 -10.89 48.41 7.92
CA GLU A 183 -9.95 49.42 7.43
C GLU A 183 -8.51 49.08 7.82
N THR A 184 -7.60 49.20 6.86
CA THR A 184 -6.15 49.09 7.07
C THR A 184 -5.57 50.37 7.65
N GLU A 185 -4.37 50.30 8.24
CA GLU A 185 -3.58 51.49 8.67
C GLU A 185 -3.44 52.57 7.58
N THR A 186 -3.44 52.16 6.30
CA THR A 186 -3.39 53.05 5.13
C THR A 186 -4.76 53.62 4.70
N LYS A 187 -5.80 53.51 5.54
CA LYS A 187 -7.19 53.90 5.25
C LYS A 187 -7.79 53.26 4.00
N GLN A 188 -7.29 52.08 3.64
CA GLN A 188 -7.87 51.27 2.57
C GLN A 188 -8.87 50.30 3.20
N LYS A 189 -10.13 50.39 2.77
CA LYS A 189 -11.19 49.42 3.08
C LYS A 189 -10.92 48.09 2.37
N VAL A 190 -11.07 46.99 3.08
CA VAL A 190 -10.80 45.63 2.61
C VAL A 190 -11.86 44.68 3.16
N TRP A 191 -12.46 43.85 2.30
CA TRP A 191 -13.28 42.72 2.71
C TRP A 191 -12.39 41.53 3.09
N ILE A 192 -12.63 40.98 4.29
CA ILE A 192 -11.97 39.79 4.81
C ILE A 192 -13.00 38.74 5.26
N PRO A 193 -12.64 37.45 5.25
CA PRO A 193 -13.44 36.37 5.84
C PRO A 193 -13.79 36.63 7.32
N HIS A 194 -14.97 36.23 7.78
CA HIS A 194 -15.33 36.36 9.20
C HIS A 194 -14.58 35.35 10.10
N GLU A 195 -14.24 34.16 9.61
CA GLU A 195 -13.50 33.13 10.36
C GLU A 195 -12.05 33.50 10.72
N VAL A 196 -11.48 34.52 10.07
CA VAL A 196 -10.14 35.02 10.42
C VAL A 196 -10.17 36.03 11.57
N LEU A 197 -11.34 36.30 12.16
CA LEU A 197 -11.47 37.20 13.30
C LEU A 197 -11.26 36.46 14.61
N ILE A 198 -10.60 37.11 15.56
CA ILE A 198 -10.30 36.63 16.91
C ILE A 198 -10.85 37.65 17.90
N GLU A 199 -11.78 37.23 18.75
CA GLU A 199 -12.34 38.01 19.86
C GLU A 199 -11.87 37.36 21.18
N GLN A 200 -11.26 38.14 22.08
CA GLN A 200 -10.74 37.67 23.38
C GLN A 200 -9.83 36.41 23.31
N GLY A 201 -8.99 36.32 22.27
CA GLY A 201 -8.07 35.19 22.07
C GLY A 201 -8.74 33.89 21.56
N ARG A 202 -9.97 33.96 21.06
CA ARG A 202 -10.68 32.85 20.41
C ARG A 202 -11.13 33.27 19.01
N ARG A 203 -10.99 32.40 18.00
CA ARG A 203 -11.61 32.64 16.69
C ARG A 203 -13.11 32.80 16.86
N VAL A 204 -13.71 33.81 16.22
CA VAL A 204 -15.16 34.03 16.28
C VAL A 204 -15.85 32.83 15.61
N PRO A 205 -16.82 32.16 16.27
CA PRO A 205 -17.37 30.89 15.77
C PRO A 205 -17.93 31.02 14.35
N TYR A 206 -17.50 30.14 13.44
CA TYR A 206 -17.85 30.23 12.03
C TYR A 206 -18.02 28.88 11.35
N ARG A 207 -18.77 28.92 10.24
CA ARG A 207 -19.03 27.79 9.35
C ARG A 207 -19.50 28.34 8.01
N ARG A 208 -18.70 28.16 6.95
CA ARG A 208 -19.12 28.51 5.59
C ARG A 208 -19.90 27.36 4.98
N GLU A 209 -21.20 27.62 4.80
CA GLU A 209 -22.23 26.75 4.22
C GLU A 209 -22.39 25.33 4.83
N GLU A 210 -23.53 24.72 4.50
CA GLU A 210 -23.75 23.27 4.29
C GLU A 210 -23.09 22.21 5.20
N ALA A 211 -22.80 22.47 6.48
CA ALA A 211 -22.54 21.39 7.46
C ALA A 211 -23.85 20.67 7.88
N MET A 212 -24.57 20.20 6.88
CA MET A 212 -25.72 19.32 6.92
C MET A 212 -25.27 17.95 7.45
N THR A 213 -25.73 17.60 8.65
CA THR A 213 -25.35 16.33 9.29
C THR A 213 -26.22 15.21 8.74
N LYS A 214 -25.61 14.24 8.05
CA LYS A 214 -26.30 13.06 7.49
C LYS A 214 -26.42 11.94 8.53
N TYR A 215 -27.62 11.40 8.72
CA TYR A 215 -27.84 10.21 9.55
C TYR A 215 -27.19 8.96 8.94
N GLN A 216 -26.61 8.08 9.75
CA GLN A 216 -25.83 6.91 9.28
C GLN A 216 -26.18 5.57 9.98
N ASN A 217 -27.24 5.54 10.79
CA ASN A 217 -27.61 4.40 11.63
C ASN A 217 -28.93 3.74 11.15
N LEU A 218 -29.43 2.73 11.87
CA LEU A 218 -30.67 2.02 11.55
C LEU A 218 -31.91 2.93 11.62
N TRP A 219 -32.92 2.62 10.81
CA TRP A 219 -34.13 3.44 10.66
C TRP A 219 -35.16 3.14 11.75
N GLU A 220 -34.79 3.47 12.99
CA GLU A 220 -35.54 3.22 14.22
C GLU A 220 -35.74 4.54 14.97
N LYS A 221 -36.95 4.73 15.54
CA LYS A 221 -37.36 5.91 16.30
C LYS A 221 -36.28 6.37 17.29
N ASP A 222 -35.84 5.50 18.20
CA ASP A 222 -35.02 5.93 19.33
C ASP A 222 -33.60 6.33 18.89
N LEU A 223 -33.05 5.69 17.86
CA LEU A 223 -31.76 6.05 17.26
C LEU A 223 -31.86 7.38 16.49
N MET A 224 -32.95 7.61 15.74
CA MET A 224 -33.20 8.88 15.04
C MET A 224 -33.49 10.03 16.02
N GLN A 225 -34.27 9.79 17.07
CA GLN A 225 -34.54 10.75 18.14
C GLN A 225 -33.25 11.17 18.84
N SER A 226 -32.43 10.18 19.25
CA SER A 226 -31.11 10.41 19.85
C SER A 226 -30.18 11.20 18.94
N PHE A 227 -30.20 10.92 17.63
CA PHE A 227 -29.44 11.69 16.64
C PHE A 227 -29.89 13.15 16.56
N VAL A 228 -31.20 13.42 16.43
CA VAL A 228 -31.73 14.79 16.35
C VAL A 228 -31.43 15.56 17.64
N GLN A 229 -31.64 14.94 18.80
CA GLN A 229 -31.35 15.54 20.10
C GLN A 229 -29.85 15.85 20.26
N ARG A 230 -28.93 14.93 19.91
CA ARG A 230 -27.48 15.22 19.88
C ARG A 230 -27.10 16.26 18.83
N ALA A 231 -27.77 16.31 17.68
CA ALA A 231 -27.44 17.25 16.61
C ALA A 231 -27.83 18.70 16.94
N MET A 232 -28.88 18.92 17.73
CA MET A 232 -29.26 20.23 18.28
C MET A 232 -28.21 20.80 19.23
N GLN A 233 -27.57 19.97 20.05
CA GLN A 233 -26.61 20.41 21.07
C GLN A 233 -25.39 21.17 20.49
N PRO A 234 -24.77 22.09 21.25
CA PRO A 234 -23.54 22.78 20.83
C PRO A 234 -22.44 21.79 20.44
N LEU A 235 -21.64 22.12 19.42
CA LEU A 235 -20.61 21.20 18.89
C LEU A 235 -19.67 20.73 20.00
N VAL A 236 -19.08 21.68 20.72
CA VAL A 236 -18.29 21.46 21.94
C VAL A 236 -19.05 22.10 23.10
N ALA A 237 -19.28 21.34 24.17
CA ALA A 237 -19.81 21.86 25.44
C ALA A 237 -18.68 22.24 26.41
N LYS A 238 -18.98 23.00 27.46
CA LYS A 238 -18.12 23.05 28.66
C LYS A 238 -18.33 21.78 29.46
N LEU A 239 -17.29 21.23 30.10
CA LEU A 239 -17.45 20.10 31.02
C LEU A 239 -18.43 20.49 32.16
N PRO A 240 -19.48 19.69 32.47
CA PRO A 240 -20.53 20.13 33.39
C PRO A 240 -20.12 20.26 34.87
N SER A 241 -19.01 19.62 35.28
CA SER A 241 -18.46 19.73 36.63
C SER A 241 -16.93 19.66 36.62
N SER A 242 -16.31 19.84 37.79
CA SER A 242 -14.86 19.69 37.99
C SER A 242 -14.37 18.24 38.15
N SER A 243 -15.17 17.24 37.75
CA SER A 243 -14.77 15.82 37.69
C SER A 243 -15.34 15.16 36.43
N LEU A 244 -14.59 14.20 35.87
CA LEU A 244 -15.06 13.41 34.72
C LEU A 244 -16.31 12.57 35.06
N GLN A 245 -16.62 12.34 36.35
CA GLN A 245 -17.84 11.66 36.79
C GLN A 245 -19.15 12.32 36.30
N SER A 246 -19.13 13.59 35.89
CA SER A 246 -20.31 14.20 35.26
C SER A 246 -20.68 13.57 33.92
N LEU A 247 -19.73 12.89 33.25
CA LEU A 247 -19.92 12.20 31.97
C LEU A 247 -20.63 10.86 32.10
N GLU A 248 -20.79 10.29 33.31
CA GLU A 248 -21.59 9.08 33.55
C GLU A 248 -23.09 9.26 33.24
N LYS A 249 -23.52 10.49 32.93
CA LYS A 249 -24.89 10.85 32.55
C LYS A 249 -25.09 11.04 31.04
N GLU A 250 -24.04 10.88 30.24
CA GLU A 250 -24.13 10.98 28.77
C GLU A 250 -24.52 9.63 28.16
N ASP A 251 -25.49 9.62 27.24
CA ASP A 251 -25.98 8.42 26.53
C ASP A 251 -24.98 7.89 25.46
N GLY A 252 -23.67 8.09 25.65
CA GLY A 252 -22.66 7.85 24.63
C GLY A 252 -21.23 8.10 25.10
N HIS A 253 -20.27 7.82 24.21
CA HIS A 253 -18.87 8.13 24.44
C HIS A 253 -18.63 9.64 24.36
N ALA A 254 -17.67 10.14 25.14
CA ALA A 254 -17.34 11.55 25.24
C ALA A 254 -15.87 11.80 24.84
N LEU A 255 -15.59 12.98 24.30
CA LEU A 255 -14.25 13.44 23.95
C LEU A 255 -13.99 14.76 24.69
N VAL A 256 -12.92 14.85 25.46
CA VAL A 256 -12.62 16.02 26.29
C VAL A 256 -11.25 16.59 25.91
N LEU A 257 -11.20 17.88 25.56
CA LEU A 257 -9.96 18.65 25.54
C LEU A 257 -9.75 19.32 26.89
N CYS A 258 -8.64 18.99 27.53
CA CYS A 258 -8.17 19.57 28.77
C CYS A 258 -6.99 20.50 28.46
N ALA A 259 -7.27 21.72 28.00
CA ALA A 259 -6.26 22.70 27.59
C ALA A 259 -6.80 24.13 27.75
N ALA A 260 -5.93 25.11 28.00
CA ALA A 260 -6.36 26.50 28.22
C ALA A 260 -7.08 27.13 27.00
N VAL A 261 -6.72 26.69 25.79
CA VAL A 261 -7.29 27.15 24.50
C VAL A 261 -7.87 25.96 23.74
N LEU A 262 -8.97 26.19 23.02
CA LEU A 262 -9.61 25.21 22.15
C LEU A 262 -8.85 25.13 20.82
N SER A 263 -8.20 24.01 20.52
CA SER A 263 -7.45 23.83 19.28
C SER A 263 -8.36 23.61 18.07
N ARG A 264 -7.83 23.92 16.87
CA ARG A 264 -8.56 23.76 15.60
C ARG A 264 -8.79 22.28 15.30
N GLY A 265 -7.80 21.43 15.53
CA GLY A 265 -7.90 19.98 15.34
C GLY A 265 -8.95 19.36 16.28
N PHE A 266 -9.17 19.93 17.46
CA PHE A 266 -10.25 19.48 18.33
C PHE A 266 -11.64 19.89 17.80
N LEU A 267 -11.79 21.10 17.26
CA LEU A 267 -13.03 21.50 16.58
C LEU A 267 -13.31 20.66 15.33
N GLU A 268 -12.26 20.28 14.60
CA GLU A 268 -12.32 19.40 13.42
C GLU A 268 -12.71 17.97 13.82
N ALA A 269 -12.03 17.37 14.80
CA ALA A 269 -12.38 16.07 15.35
C ALA A 269 -13.80 16.04 15.95
N ALA A 270 -14.18 17.08 16.70
CA ALA A 270 -15.54 17.24 17.21
C ALA A 270 -16.58 17.33 16.09
N THR A 271 -16.24 17.92 14.94
CA THR A 271 -17.12 17.96 13.76
C THR A 271 -17.23 16.58 13.11
N ASN A 272 -16.11 15.92 12.86
CA ASN A 272 -16.04 14.64 12.16
C ASN A 272 -16.72 13.51 12.94
N TYR A 273 -16.60 13.52 14.27
CA TYR A 273 -17.09 12.45 15.16
C TYR A 273 -18.32 12.84 16.01
N HIS A 274 -19.00 13.97 15.76
CA HIS A 274 -20.20 14.41 16.53
C HIS A 274 -21.34 13.36 16.59
N GLN A 275 -21.34 12.38 15.68
CA GLN A 275 -22.34 11.30 15.65
C GLN A 275 -22.07 10.19 16.67
N THR A 276 -20.79 9.94 17.00
CA THR A 276 -20.30 8.87 17.87
C THR A 276 -19.76 9.38 19.21
N LEU A 277 -19.19 10.59 19.24
CA LEU A 277 -18.55 11.20 20.41
C LEU A 277 -19.20 12.55 20.78
N ARG A 278 -19.45 12.77 22.07
CA ARG A 278 -19.85 14.07 22.62
C ARG A 278 -18.62 14.89 23.00
N ALA A 279 -18.36 16.00 22.31
CA ALA A 279 -17.18 16.83 22.58
C ALA A 279 -17.37 17.84 23.73
N PHE A 280 -16.37 17.95 24.60
CA PHE A 280 -16.29 18.83 25.76
C PHE A 280 -14.94 19.56 25.84
N HIS A 281 -14.94 20.75 26.46
CA HIS A 281 -13.73 21.53 26.74
C HIS A 281 -13.67 21.93 28.22
N THR A 282 -12.46 21.87 28.78
CA THR A 282 -12.10 22.40 30.11
C THR A 282 -10.68 22.99 30.09
N PRO A 283 -10.38 24.09 30.81
CA PRO A 283 -9.03 24.64 30.90
C PRO A 283 -8.01 23.73 31.60
N SER A 284 -8.46 22.78 32.42
CA SER A 284 -7.63 21.84 33.17
C SER A 284 -8.35 20.50 33.30
N CYS A 285 -7.59 19.39 33.29
CA CYS A 285 -8.18 18.05 33.40
C CYS A 285 -8.41 17.66 34.86
N PRO A 286 -9.63 17.22 35.22
CA PRO A 286 -9.84 16.46 36.45
C PRO A 286 -9.07 15.14 36.41
N GLU A 287 -8.76 14.60 37.60
CA GLU A 287 -8.07 13.32 37.84
C GLU A 287 -6.64 13.11 37.22
N LEU A 288 -6.26 13.79 36.12
CA LEU A 288 -5.00 13.59 35.38
C LEU A 288 -3.90 14.63 35.68
N GLY A 289 -4.24 15.77 36.30
CA GLY A 289 -3.27 16.77 36.73
C GLY A 289 -2.90 17.83 35.68
N SER A 290 -1.72 18.44 35.83
CA SER A 290 -1.31 19.64 35.08
C SER A 290 -0.71 19.34 33.71
N GLY A 291 -1.38 19.77 32.64
CA GLY A 291 -0.87 19.75 31.27
C GLY A 291 -1.99 19.79 30.23
N ASP A 292 -1.66 20.05 28.97
CA ASP A 292 -2.61 20.01 27.86
C ASP A 292 -2.86 18.55 27.42
N HIS A 293 -4.03 18.01 27.73
CA HIS A 293 -4.41 16.62 27.46
C HIS A 293 -5.62 16.53 26.54
N ILE A 294 -5.71 15.44 25.77
CA ILE A 294 -6.94 14.98 25.13
C ILE A 294 -7.32 13.62 25.67
N LEU A 295 -8.62 13.46 25.93
CA LEU A 295 -9.23 12.32 26.57
C LEU A 295 -10.37 11.81 25.69
N SER A 296 -10.38 10.52 25.40
CA SER A 296 -11.58 9.80 24.96
C SER A 296 -12.12 9.02 26.15
N TYR A 297 -13.42 9.07 26.40
CA TYR A 297 -14.07 8.59 27.61
C TYR A 297 -15.30 7.74 27.27
N SER A 298 -15.42 6.59 27.90
CA SER A 298 -16.59 5.72 27.89
C SER A 298 -17.18 5.64 29.30
N PRO A 299 -18.44 6.05 29.50
CA PRO A 299 -19.17 5.80 30.74
C PRO A 299 -19.19 4.32 31.14
N ALA A 300 -19.34 4.05 32.44
CA ALA A 300 -19.41 2.68 32.97
C ALA A 300 -20.63 1.91 32.43
N SER A 301 -21.70 2.60 32.06
CA SER A 301 -22.90 2.04 31.41
C SER A 301 -22.61 1.41 30.03
N LEU A 302 -21.52 1.80 29.37
CA LEU A 302 -21.10 1.29 28.06
C LEU A 302 -19.92 0.30 28.16
N GLN A 303 -19.52 -0.08 29.38
CA GLN A 303 -18.39 -0.97 29.63
C GLN A 303 -18.87 -2.32 30.19
N TRP A 304 -18.29 -3.41 29.69
CA TRP A 304 -18.70 -4.76 30.07
C TRP A 304 -17.92 -5.29 31.27
N THR A 305 -18.60 -6.11 32.07
CA THR A 305 -18.08 -6.82 33.25
C THR A 305 -18.81 -8.15 33.38
N ALA A 306 -18.12 -9.19 33.85
CA ALA A 306 -18.71 -10.48 34.17
C ALA A 306 -19.61 -10.44 35.41
N VAL A 307 -19.39 -9.45 36.28
CA VAL A 307 -20.17 -9.23 37.51
C VAL A 307 -20.97 -7.93 37.39
N PRO A 308 -22.31 -7.99 37.25
CA PRO A 308 -23.15 -6.80 37.13
C PRO A 308 -22.91 -5.77 38.24
N GLY A 309 -22.93 -4.49 37.87
CA GLY A 309 -22.68 -3.38 38.80
C GLY A 309 -21.21 -3.14 39.17
N ARG A 310 -20.25 -3.88 38.60
CA ARG A 310 -18.79 -3.63 38.79
C ARG A 310 -18.09 -2.93 37.62
N ALA A 311 -18.84 -2.54 36.59
CA ALA A 311 -18.28 -1.77 35.49
C ALA A 311 -17.71 -0.44 36.01
N LYS A 312 -16.62 0.02 35.39
CA LYS A 312 -16.05 1.35 35.59
C LYS A 312 -16.01 2.06 34.25
N ALA A 313 -15.92 3.38 34.30
CA ALA A 313 -15.60 4.16 33.12
C ALA A 313 -14.23 3.76 32.56
N ALA A 314 -14.09 3.78 31.24
CA ALA A 314 -12.83 3.51 30.56
C ALA A 314 -12.41 4.72 29.73
N ALA A 315 -11.10 4.95 29.63
CA ALA A 315 -10.57 6.14 28.99
C ALA A 315 -9.28 5.86 28.21
N ALA A 316 -9.08 6.60 27.12
CA ALA A 316 -7.79 6.71 26.44
C ALA A 316 -7.32 8.18 26.53
N VAL A 317 -6.03 8.39 26.77
CA VAL A 317 -5.45 9.72 27.01
C VAL A 317 -4.20 9.91 26.16
N ALA A 318 -4.03 11.12 25.62
CA ALA A 318 -2.75 11.62 25.12
C ALA A 318 -2.46 13.02 25.66
N GLY A 319 -1.18 13.36 25.72
CA GLY A 319 -0.67 14.62 26.25
C GLY A 319 -0.33 15.64 25.16
N LYS A 320 0.66 16.47 25.47
CA LYS A 320 1.04 17.64 24.65
C LYS A 320 1.60 17.26 23.28
N GLU A 321 2.17 16.08 23.13
CA GLU A 321 2.66 15.50 21.88
C GLU A 321 1.56 15.26 20.83
N VAL A 322 0.30 15.13 21.28
CA VAL A 322 -0.89 15.08 20.41
C VAL A 322 -1.60 16.43 20.38
N THR A 323 -1.85 17.06 21.54
CA THR A 323 -2.68 18.29 21.59
C THR A 323 -2.03 19.53 20.96
N SER A 324 -0.71 19.55 20.76
CA SER A 324 0.00 20.66 20.12
C SER A 324 0.04 20.61 18.59
N ASN A 325 -0.51 19.57 17.95
CA ASN A 325 -0.58 19.44 16.49
C ASN A 325 -1.98 18.99 16.05
N ASP A 326 -2.69 19.86 15.34
CA ASP A 326 -4.08 19.63 14.92
C ASP A 326 -4.26 18.33 14.13
N THR A 327 -3.32 17.99 13.24
CA THR A 327 -3.37 16.76 12.42
C THR A 327 -3.15 15.51 13.26
N HIS A 328 -2.19 15.54 14.20
CA HIS A 328 -1.99 14.44 15.15
C HIS A 328 -3.22 14.25 16.05
N LEU A 329 -3.85 15.35 16.46
CA LEU A 329 -5.06 15.33 17.29
C LEU A 329 -6.22 14.64 16.56
N VAL A 330 -6.53 15.03 15.32
CA VAL A 330 -7.60 14.39 14.53
C VAL A 330 -7.33 12.89 14.31
N GLN A 331 -6.10 12.52 13.92
CA GLN A 331 -5.69 11.12 13.73
C GLN A 331 -5.72 10.32 15.03
N TRP A 332 -5.39 10.93 16.17
CA TRP A 332 -5.48 10.28 17.47
C TRP A 332 -6.95 10.03 17.85
N VAL A 333 -7.85 11.00 17.67
CA VAL A 333 -9.28 10.83 17.97
C VAL A 333 -9.89 9.70 17.14
N GLU A 334 -9.60 9.65 15.83
CA GLU A 334 -10.02 8.57 14.94
C GLU A 334 -9.68 7.19 15.52
N GLN A 335 -8.47 7.06 16.07
CA GLN A 335 -7.91 5.82 16.61
C GLN A 335 -8.27 5.52 18.07
N HIS A 336 -8.99 6.39 18.78
CA HIS A 336 -9.24 6.22 20.22
C HIS A 336 -10.72 6.41 20.63
N GLN A 337 -11.65 6.36 19.67
CA GLN A 337 -13.09 6.58 19.88
C GLN A 337 -13.75 5.65 20.93
N TYR A 338 -13.29 4.39 21.06
CA TYR A 338 -13.94 3.38 21.92
C TYR A 338 -12.96 2.76 22.93
N PRO A 339 -12.64 3.47 24.04
CA PRO A 339 -11.75 2.95 25.06
C PRO A 339 -12.38 1.81 25.88
N GLY A 340 -11.54 0.92 26.40
CA GLY A 340 -11.91 -0.16 27.32
C GLY A 340 -12.42 -1.44 26.66
N ILE A 341 -13.36 -2.09 27.35
CA ILE A 341 -14.04 -3.33 26.97
C ILE A 341 -15.51 -2.97 26.74
N SER A 342 -15.87 -2.63 25.51
CA SER A 342 -17.20 -2.11 25.18
C SER A 342 -18.30 -3.16 25.40
N ALA A 343 -19.39 -2.78 26.05
CA ALA A 343 -20.62 -3.57 26.10
C ALA A 343 -21.40 -3.39 24.78
N LEU A 344 -21.51 -4.46 24.00
CA LEU A 344 -22.03 -4.42 22.64
C LEU A 344 -23.38 -5.13 22.51
N THR A 345 -24.30 -4.48 21.80
CA THR A 345 -25.57 -5.05 21.33
C THR A 345 -25.46 -5.28 19.82
N ILE A 346 -26.36 -6.09 19.24
CA ILE A 346 -26.40 -6.35 17.80
C ILE A 346 -26.46 -5.04 16.96
N HIS A 347 -27.06 -3.99 17.51
CA HIS A 347 -27.12 -2.64 16.93
C HIS A 347 -25.80 -1.87 17.07
N SER A 348 -25.14 -1.89 18.26
CA SER A 348 -23.91 -1.11 18.48
C SER A 348 -22.64 -1.74 17.90
N VAL A 349 -22.60 -3.07 17.67
CA VAL A 349 -21.49 -3.75 16.95
C VAL A 349 -21.17 -3.05 15.63
N HIS A 350 -22.19 -2.67 14.84
CA HIS A 350 -21.99 -2.06 13.52
C HIS A 350 -21.35 -0.67 13.56
N ALA A 351 -21.63 0.13 14.60
CA ALA A 351 -20.99 1.43 14.79
C ALA A 351 -19.55 1.27 15.28
N TRP A 352 -19.33 0.35 16.22
CA TRP A 352 -18.02 0.04 16.80
C TRP A 352 -17.04 -0.58 15.78
N LEU A 353 -17.50 -1.44 14.87
CA LEU A 353 -16.67 -1.95 13.77
C LEU A 353 -16.26 -0.87 12.77
N ARG A 354 -17.05 0.20 12.61
CA ARG A 354 -16.74 1.33 11.72
C ARG A 354 -15.76 2.34 12.33
N ALA A 355 -15.28 2.11 13.55
CA ALA A 355 -14.44 3.03 14.32
C ALA A 355 -12.97 3.16 13.88
N GLY A 356 -12.66 2.87 12.61
CA GLY A 356 -11.32 3.06 12.02
C GLY A 356 -10.20 2.14 12.52
N ARG A 357 -10.50 1.13 13.36
CA ARG A 357 -9.48 0.18 13.88
C ARG A 357 -9.94 -1.28 13.82
N PRO A 358 -8.99 -2.23 13.70
CA PRO A 358 -9.26 -3.65 13.92
C PRO A 358 -9.73 -3.91 15.35
N THR A 359 -10.63 -4.88 15.54
CA THR A 359 -11.30 -5.13 16.83
C THR A 359 -11.31 -6.62 17.21
N VAL A 360 -11.63 -6.90 18.47
CA VAL A 360 -11.80 -8.26 19.03
C VAL A 360 -13.16 -8.34 19.72
N LEU A 361 -14.11 -9.01 19.08
CA LEU A 361 -15.43 -9.30 19.62
C LEU A 361 -15.42 -10.64 20.33
N LEU A 362 -15.83 -10.68 21.59
CA LEU A 362 -16.17 -11.93 22.28
C LEU A 362 -17.70 -12.04 22.38
N ALA A 363 -18.25 -13.01 21.66
CA ALA A 363 -19.63 -13.43 21.80
C ALA A 363 -19.73 -14.41 22.97
N ILE A 364 -20.54 -14.09 23.97
CA ILE A 364 -20.66 -14.85 25.22
C ILE A 364 -22.12 -15.19 25.51
N LYS A 365 -22.36 -16.01 26.54
CA LYS A 365 -23.71 -16.21 27.08
C LYS A 365 -23.83 -15.44 28.39
N LEU A 366 -24.69 -14.43 28.47
CA LEU A 366 -24.68 -13.49 29.60
C LEU A 366 -24.93 -14.13 30.98
N ASN A 367 -25.62 -15.28 31.05
CA ASN A 367 -25.88 -16.00 32.30
C ASN A 367 -24.84 -17.08 32.67
N ASP A 368 -23.74 -17.19 31.92
CA ASP A 368 -22.63 -18.13 32.18
C ASP A 368 -21.52 -17.47 33.00
N PHE A 369 -21.81 -17.15 34.27
CA PHE A 369 -20.96 -16.33 35.13
C PHE A 369 -19.51 -16.82 35.26
N GLU A 370 -19.30 -18.14 35.34
CA GLU A 370 -17.96 -18.73 35.51
C GLU A 370 -17.08 -18.48 34.28
N LYS A 371 -17.59 -18.77 33.07
CA LYS A 371 -16.87 -18.46 31.84
C LYS A 371 -16.72 -16.96 31.61
N ASN A 372 -17.72 -16.17 31.99
CA ASN A 372 -17.66 -14.72 31.85
C ASN A 372 -16.53 -14.14 32.71
N ILE A 373 -16.30 -14.64 33.93
CA ILE A 373 -15.14 -14.24 34.76
C ILE A 373 -13.81 -14.59 34.08
N MET A 374 -13.70 -15.77 33.47
CA MET A 374 -12.52 -16.15 32.66
C MET A 374 -12.32 -15.20 31.46
N VAL A 375 -13.40 -14.85 30.75
CA VAL A 375 -13.40 -13.89 29.64
C VAL A 375 -12.94 -12.50 30.08
N GLU A 376 -13.46 -11.97 31.20
CA GLU A 376 -13.04 -10.66 31.71
C GLU A 376 -11.55 -10.65 32.09
N ASN A 377 -11.06 -11.71 32.74
CA ASN A 377 -9.64 -11.83 33.08
C ASN A 377 -8.76 -11.84 31.83
N GLN A 378 -9.12 -12.58 30.78
CA GLN A 378 -8.36 -12.63 29.53
C GLN A 378 -8.40 -11.30 28.76
N LEU A 379 -9.54 -10.59 28.75
CA LEU A 379 -9.64 -9.27 28.15
C LEU A 379 -8.83 -8.22 28.92
N ARG A 380 -8.81 -8.28 30.26
CA ARG A 380 -7.96 -7.42 31.10
C ARG A 380 -6.47 -7.73 30.96
N GLU A 381 -6.09 -8.99 30.76
CA GLU A 381 -4.70 -9.38 30.46
C GLU A 381 -4.21 -8.79 29.12
N VAL A 382 -5.09 -8.72 28.12
CA VAL A 382 -4.80 -8.08 26.82
C VAL A 382 -4.79 -6.56 26.93
N GLY A 383 -5.83 -5.94 27.48
CA GLY A 383 -6.01 -4.49 27.51
C GLY A 383 -5.21 -3.72 28.58
N LYS A 384 -4.75 -4.41 29.64
CA LYS A 384 -3.86 -3.90 30.70
C LYS A 384 -4.25 -2.53 31.28
N PRO A 385 -5.51 -2.36 31.76
CA PRO A 385 -5.99 -1.09 32.30
C PRO A 385 -5.16 -0.59 33.48
N THR A 386 -4.88 0.72 33.49
CA THR A 386 -4.28 1.43 34.63
C THR A 386 -5.36 2.20 35.39
N PRO A 387 -5.64 1.91 36.67
CA PRO A 387 -6.71 2.58 37.40
C PRO A 387 -6.33 4.03 37.76
N VAL A 388 -7.23 4.98 37.48
CA VAL A 388 -7.08 6.41 37.80
C VAL A 388 -8.40 6.94 38.34
N GLY A 389 -8.45 7.25 39.64
CA GLY A 389 -9.69 7.60 40.32
C GLY A 389 -10.75 6.49 40.19
N ASN A 390 -11.91 6.82 39.65
CA ASN A 390 -13.00 5.87 39.40
C ASN A 390 -13.01 5.31 37.96
N MET A 391 -12.04 5.67 37.10
CA MET A 391 -11.92 5.19 35.72
C MET A 391 -10.69 4.30 35.51
N GLU A 392 -10.65 3.61 34.37
CA GLU A 392 -9.54 2.78 33.93
C GLU A 392 -8.95 3.33 32.62
N LEU A 393 -7.66 3.70 32.63
CA LEU A 393 -6.95 4.14 31.45
C LEU A 393 -6.47 2.93 30.63
N TYR A 394 -6.85 2.89 29.36
CA TYR A 394 -6.38 1.95 28.36
C TYR A 394 -5.42 2.67 27.42
N SER A 395 -4.16 2.20 27.40
CA SER A 395 -3.16 2.66 26.44
C SER A 395 -3.19 1.77 25.20
N TYR A 396 -3.25 2.36 24.01
CA TYR A 396 -3.28 1.64 22.74
C TYR A 396 -2.07 1.99 21.88
N GLY A 397 -1.25 0.99 21.58
CA GLY A 397 -0.23 1.07 20.55
C GLY A 397 -0.80 0.88 19.12
N PRO A 398 0.04 1.04 18.08
CA PRO A 398 -0.39 1.02 16.67
C PRO A 398 -0.98 -0.31 16.17
N PHE A 399 -0.83 -1.40 16.93
CA PHE A 399 -1.31 -2.75 16.55
C PHE A 399 -2.36 -3.31 17.51
N ASP A 400 -2.69 -2.57 18.58
CA ASP A 400 -3.70 -2.99 19.54
C ASP A 400 -5.10 -2.85 18.95
N ARG A 401 -6.06 -3.57 19.52
CA ARG A 401 -7.43 -3.69 19.00
C ARG A 401 -8.43 -3.20 20.04
N TYR A 402 -9.55 -2.62 19.59
CA TYR A 402 -10.67 -2.39 20.51
C TYR A 402 -11.20 -3.74 21.01
N LEU A 403 -11.57 -3.80 22.29
CA LEU A 403 -12.11 -5.00 22.94
C LEU A 403 -13.62 -4.80 23.15
N GLY A 404 -14.42 -5.80 22.82
CA GLY A 404 -15.89 -5.69 22.89
C GLY A 404 -16.55 -7.03 23.17
N VAL A 405 -17.66 -7.00 23.91
CA VAL A 405 -18.36 -8.20 24.37
C VAL A 405 -19.86 -8.09 24.10
N ALA A 406 -20.46 -9.12 23.52
CA ALA A 406 -21.87 -9.17 23.16
C ALA A 406 -22.53 -10.50 23.55
N ASP A 407 -23.85 -10.52 23.70
CA ASP A 407 -24.60 -11.77 23.87
C ASP A 407 -24.72 -12.52 22.54
N GLY A 408 -23.96 -13.61 22.42
CA GLY A 408 -23.94 -14.50 21.26
C GLY A 408 -25.17 -15.39 21.12
N THR A 409 -26.16 -15.28 22.00
CA THR A 409 -27.47 -15.95 21.85
C THR A 409 -28.49 -15.12 21.09
N LEU A 410 -28.20 -13.85 20.80
CA LEU A 410 -29.05 -12.98 19.98
C LEU A 410 -29.02 -13.38 18.50
N GLU A 411 -30.18 -13.34 17.86
CA GLU A 411 -30.29 -13.56 16.41
C GLU A 411 -29.46 -12.50 15.65
N GLY A 412 -28.59 -12.99 14.77
CA GLY A 412 -27.64 -12.17 14.00
C GLY A 412 -26.21 -12.68 14.07
N PHE A 413 -25.72 -13.16 15.23
CA PHE A 413 -24.30 -13.57 15.36
C PHE A 413 -23.92 -14.80 14.53
N ASN A 414 -24.89 -15.65 14.16
CA ASN A 414 -24.73 -16.74 13.18
C ASN A 414 -24.09 -16.27 11.85
N TYR A 415 -24.33 -15.02 11.42
CA TYR A 415 -23.75 -14.40 10.20
C TYR A 415 -22.22 -14.32 10.22
N PHE A 416 -21.60 -14.35 11.41
CA PHE A 416 -20.15 -14.37 11.58
C PHE A 416 -19.57 -15.78 11.78
N GLY A 417 -20.42 -16.81 11.94
CA GLY A 417 -20.04 -18.19 12.27
C GLY A 417 -20.21 -18.55 13.76
N VAL A 418 -21.15 -17.90 14.45
CA VAL A 418 -21.26 -17.96 15.91
C VAL A 418 -22.64 -18.44 16.36
N ALA A 419 -22.87 -19.75 16.33
CA ALA A 419 -24.02 -20.36 16.97
C ALA A 419 -23.90 -20.42 18.51
N ALA A 420 -25.06 -20.29 19.16
CA ALA A 420 -25.23 -20.27 20.62
C ALA A 420 -24.72 -21.52 21.37
N SER A 421 -24.52 -22.65 20.68
CA SER A 421 -23.94 -23.87 21.25
C SER A 421 -22.44 -23.77 21.54
N ASN A 422 -21.73 -22.85 20.87
CA ASN A 422 -20.27 -22.79 20.81
C ASN A 422 -19.68 -21.55 21.53
N LEU A 423 -20.41 -21.04 22.54
CA LEU A 423 -20.03 -19.86 23.32
C LEU A 423 -19.19 -20.25 24.56
N PRO A 424 -18.16 -19.46 24.93
CA PRO A 424 -17.76 -18.17 24.35
C PRO A 424 -16.94 -18.30 23.06
N ARG A 425 -17.20 -17.42 22.09
CA ARG A 425 -16.60 -17.44 20.76
C ARG A 425 -15.86 -16.13 20.50
N VAL A 426 -14.65 -16.20 19.95
CA VAL A 426 -13.82 -15.03 19.60
C VAL A 426 -13.95 -14.78 18.09
N VAL A 427 -14.28 -13.55 17.71
CA VAL A 427 -14.29 -13.08 16.32
C VAL A 427 -13.40 -11.85 16.23
N VAL A 428 -12.40 -11.88 15.35
CA VAL A 428 -11.40 -10.81 15.25
C VAL A 428 -11.59 -10.08 13.92
N PHE A 429 -12.04 -8.84 13.98
CA PHE A 429 -12.31 -8.03 12.79
C PHE A 429 -11.05 -7.26 12.40
N ASP A 430 -10.70 -7.29 11.11
CA ASP A 430 -9.73 -6.36 10.54
C ASP A 430 -10.47 -5.11 9.99
N ASP A 431 -11.70 -5.26 9.50
CA ASP A 431 -12.66 -4.19 9.15
C ASP A 431 -14.14 -4.71 9.20
N PRO A 432 -15.18 -3.90 8.98
CA PRO A 432 -16.59 -4.35 9.03
C PRO A 432 -17.00 -5.46 8.05
N GLU A 433 -16.23 -5.67 6.98
CA GLU A 433 -16.48 -6.70 5.97
C GLU A 433 -15.51 -7.88 6.03
N HIS A 434 -14.37 -7.75 6.73
CA HIS A 434 -13.31 -8.75 6.83
C HIS A 434 -13.01 -9.13 8.28
N TRP A 435 -13.23 -10.39 8.62
CA TRP A 435 -12.97 -10.93 9.97
C TRP A 435 -12.21 -12.25 9.94
N VAL A 436 -11.77 -12.71 11.09
CA VAL A 436 -11.19 -14.04 11.32
C VAL A 436 -12.04 -14.74 12.36
N GLU A 437 -12.54 -15.91 11.99
CA GLU A 437 -13.25 -16.85 12.86
C GLU A 437 -12.59 -18.21 12.68
N ASP A 438 -12.01 -18.75 13.77
CA ASP A 438 -11.35 -20.04 13.76
C ASP A 438 -11.43 -20.71 15.12
N GLU A 439 -12.19 -21.80 15.26
CA GLU A 439 -12.46 -22.40 16.58
C GLU A 439 -11.19 -23.05 17.17
N ASP A 440 -10.50 -23.86 16.38
CA ASP A 440 -9.33 -24.63 16.84
C ASP A 440 -8.14 -23.73 17.23
N TYR A 441 -8.10 -22.49 16.73
CA TYR A 441 -6.92 -21.61 16.81
C TYR A 441 -7.16 -20.24 17.46
N VAL A 442 -8.40 -19.79 17.67
CA VAL A 442 -8.72 -18.54 18.38
C VAL A 442 -9.81 -18.79 19.42
N THR A 443 -9.39 -18.81 20.68
CA THR A 443 -10.17 -19.28 21.84
C THR A 443 -10.10 -18.24 22.95
N ALA A 444 -11.20 -18.00 23.66
CA ALA A 444 -11.24 -16.99 24.74
C ALA A 444 -10.23 -17.30 25.86
N GLU A 445 -10.02 -18.58 26.17
CA GLU A 445 -9.15 -19.11 27.24
C GLU A 445 -7.65 -18.82 27.07
N ARG A 446 -7.21 -18.50 25.84
CA ARG A 446 -5.79 -18.27 25.47
C ARG A 446 -5.66 -17.04 24.58
N LEU A 447 -6.50 -16.03 24.83
CA LEU A 447 -6.68 -14.88 23.95
C LEU A 447 -5.37 -14.10 23.76
N SER A 448 -4.61 -13.88 24.83
CA SER A 448 -3.32 -13.17 24.79
C SER A 448 -2.25 -13.91 23.98
N GLU A 449 -2.24 -15.24 23.99
CA GLU A 449 -1.32 -16.08 23.21
C GLU A 449 -1.75 -16.20 21.73
N HIS A 450 -3.06 -16.23 21.46
CA HIS A 450 -3.61 -16.53 20.15
C HIS A 450 -3.78 -15.28 19.26
N LEU A 451 -4.08 -14.10 19.83
CA LEU A 451 -4.24 -12.86 19.05
C LEU A 451 -3.04 -12.52 18.13
N PRO A 452 -1.76 -12.66 18.54
CA PRO A 452 -0.61 -12.44 17.65
C PRO A 452 -0.56 -13.37 16.42
N ARG A 453 -1.25 -14.52 16.45
CA ARG A 453 -1.29 -15.49 15.34
C ARG A 453 -2.29 -15.10 14.24
N VAL A 454 -3.32 -14.32 14.59
CA VAL A 454 -4.43 -13.93 13.69
C VAL A 454 -3.96 -13.26 12.40
N ALA A 455 -2.84 -12.53 12.44
CA ALA A 455 -2.26 -11.91 11.24
C ALA A 455 -1.99 -12.90 10.09
N ARG A 456 -1.76 -14.19 10.39
CA ARG A 456 -1.50 -15.27 9.42
C ARG A 456 -2.72 -16.13 9.08
N MET A 457 -3.88 -15.83 9.65
CA MET A 457 -5.11 -16.62 9.47
C MET A 457 -5.92 -16.17 8.24
N TRP A 458 -6.81 -17.05 7.79
CA TRP A 458 -7.68 -16.83 6.64
C TRP A 458 -8.76 -15.80 7.00
N ARG A 459 -9.00 -14.84 6.12
CA ARG A 459 -10.05 -13.83 6.32
C ARG A 459 -11.36 -14.31 5.74
N MET A 460 -12.35 -14.34 6.62
CA MET A 460 -13.76 -14.37 6.33
C MET A 460 -14.17 -13.04 5.68
N SER A 461 -15.04 -13.04 4.67
CA SER A 461 -15.60 -11.77 4.18
C SER A 461 -16.97 -11.85 3.51
N SER A 462 -17.59 -10.67 3.37
CA SER A 462 -18.90 -10.49 2.73
C SER A 462 -18.96 -10.79 1.23
N THR A 463 -17.80 -10.86 0.57
CA THR A 463 -17.69 -10.93 -0.90
C THR A 463 -17.94 -12.34 -1.48
N PRO A 464 -18.20 -12.49 -2.80
CA PRO A 464 -18.21 -13.79 -3.46
C PRO A 464 -16.87 -14.55 -3.37
N ARG A 465 -15.74 -13.83 -3.34
CA ARG A 465 -14.42 -14.44 -3.06
C ARG A 465 -14.30 -14.92 -1.61
N GLY A 466 -14.95 -14.21 -0.69
CA GLY A 466 -15.30 -14.71 0.64
C GLY A 466 -16.02 -16.05 0.52
N TYR A 467 -17.15 -16.12 -0.22
CA TYR A 467 -17.95 -17.35 -0.39
C TYR A 467 -17.07 -18.60 -0.64
N ALA A 468 -16.21 -18.54 -1.66
CA ALA A 468 -15.33 -19.65 -2.01
C ALA A 468 -14.43 -20.15 -0.84
N LEU A 469 -13.95 -19.27 0.05
CA LEU A 469 -12.89 -19.59 1.01
C LEU A 469 -13.32 -20.46 2.21
N TRP A 470 -14.55 -20.35 2.73
CA TRP A 470 -15.04 -21.25 3.81
C TRP A 470 -15.64 -22.53 3.27
N ILE A 471 -16.20 -22.52 2.04
CA ILE A 471 -16.48 -23.76 1.32
C ILE A 471 -15.18 -24.56 1.24
N ALA A 472 -14.10 -23.95 0.74
CA ALA A 472 -12.77 -24.55 0.70
C ALA A 472 -12.27 -24.96 2.11
N LYS A 473 -12.37 -24.10 3.13
CA LYS A 473 -11.96 -24.43 4.52
C LYS A 473 -12.68 -25.67 5.05
N ARG A 474 -14.00 -25.80 4.84
CA ARG A 474 -14.77 -26.97 5.26
C ARG A 474 -14.37 -28.24 4.51
N PHE A 475 -14.26 -28.19 3.18
CA PHE A 475 -13.81 -29.35 2.40
C PHE A 475 -12.39 -29.79 2.78
N VAL A 476 -11.46 -28.85 2.98
CA VAL A 476 -10.09 -29.13 3.45
C VAL A 476 -10.07 -29.71 4.87
N ALA A 477 -10.89 -29.20 5.80
CA ALA A 477 -10.99 -29.74 7.15
C ALA A 477 -11.51 -31.19 7.16
N VAL A 478 -12.53 -31.50 6.35
CA VAL A 478 -13.05 -32.87 6.18
C VAL A 478 -12.00 -33.79 5.56
N TYR A 479 -11.30 -33.34 4.51
CA TYR A 479 -10.20 -34.10 3.90
C TYR A 479 -9.05 -34.39 4.89
N LEU A 480 -8.60 -33.37 5.63
CA LEU A 480 -7.54 -33.51 6.64
C LEU A 480 -7.98 -34.29 7.89
N LYS A 481 -9.28 -34.54 8.08
CA LYS A 481 -9.78 -35.49 9.07
C LYS A 481 -9.75 -36.91 8.49
N LEU A 482 -10.34 -37.13 7.32
CA LEU A 482 -10.37 -38.44 6.65
C LEU A 482 -8.96 -39.00 6.38
N ASP A 483 -7.99 -38.17 5.97
CA ASP A 483 -6.61 -38.62 5.78
C ASP A 483 -5.94 -38.97 7.12
N ARG A 484 -6.22 -38.24 8.22
CA ARG A 484 -5.75 -38.62 9.57
C ARG A 484 -6.38 -39.92 10.05
N ASP A 485 -7.68 -40.09 9.88
CA ASP A 485 -8.40 -41.30 10.27
C ASP A 485 -7.92 -42.52 9.45
N ALA A 486 -7.61 -42.33 8.16
CA ALA A 486 -6.98 -43.34 7.30
C ALA A 486 -5.48 -43.58 7.62
N ASN A 487 -4.76 -42.59 8.15
CA ASN A 487 -3.39 -42.77 8.64
C ASN A 487 -3.36 -43.53 9.97
N ALA A 488 -4.31 -43.28 10.88
CA ALA A 488 -4.52 -44.06 12.09
C ALA A 488 -4.95 -45.51 11.79
N SER A 489 -5.89 -45.70 10.86
CA SER A 489 -6.45 -47.04 10.54
C SER A 489 -5.51 -47.96 9.77
N PHE A 490 -4.59 -47.41 8.95
CA PHE A 490 -3.70 -48.19 8.08
C PHE A 490 -2.20 -48.09 8.42
N GLY A 491 -1.82 -47.40 9.50
CA GLY A 491 -0.48 -47.53 10.13
C GLY A 491 0.71 -46.88 9.42
N TYR A 492 0.54 -46.26 8.25
CA TYR A 492 1.59 -45.49 7.55
C TYR A 492 1.00 -44.21 6.92
N ALA A 493 1.82 -43.19 6.71
CA ALA A 493 1.42 -41.96 6.03
C ALA A 493 1.34 -42.16 4.50
N GLY A 494 0.21 -41.81 3.89
CA GLY A 494 0.03 -41.89 2.43
C GLY A 494 -1.34 -41.39 2.01
N ARG A 495 -1.42 -40.66 0.89
CA ARG A 495 -2.66 -40.01 0.44
C ARG A 495 -3.74 -41.06 0.15
N CYS A 496 -4.92 -40.85 0.73
CA CYS A 496 -6.10 -41.66 0.40
C CYS A 496 -6.79 -41.14 -0.87
N VAL A 497 -7.11 -42.05 -1.79
CA VAL A 497 -7.84 -41.78 -3.04
C VAL A 497 -9.11 -42.62 -3.06
N VAL A 498 -10.27 -41.99 -3.21
CA VAL A 498 -11.54 -42.68 -3.36
C VAL A 498 -11.84 -42.84 -4.85
N LYS A 499 -11.94 -44.08 -5.32
CA LYS A 499 -12.44 -44.40 -6.65
C LYS A 499 -13.94 -44.70 -6.52
N ILE A 500 -14.75 -44.04 -7.33
CA ILE A 500 -16.20 -44.21 -7.33
C ILE A 500 -16.59 -44.63 -8.75
N GLN A 501 -17.28 -45.76 -8.87
CA GLN A 501 -17.84 -46.25 -10.12
C GLN A 501 -19.36 -46.31 -9.98
N SER A 502 -20.06 -45.99 -11.06
CA SER A 502 -21.50 -46.16 -11.19
C SER A 502 -21.73 -47.22 -12.27
N GLU A 503 -22.52 -48.23 -11.94
CA GLU A 503 -23.09 -49.19 -12.89
C GLU A 503 -24.62 -49.13 -12.73
N ASP A 504 -25.38 -49.69 -13.68
CA ASP A 504 -26.82 -49.39 -13.88
C ASP A 504 -27.77 -49.81 -12.74
N ALA A 505 -27.24 -50.35 -11.64
CA ALA A 505 -27.97 -50.69 -10.42
C ALA A 505 -27.36 -50.12 -9.12
N GLY A 506 -26.29 -49.32 -9.16
CA GLY A 506 -25.74 -48.68 -7.95
C GLY A 506 -24.35 -48.03 -8.08
N ILE A 507 -24.02 -47.21 -7.09
CA ILE A 507 -22.71 -46.57 -6.94
C ILE A 507 -21.85 -47.41 -5.99
N GLN A 508 -20.68 -47.86 -6.46
CA GLN A 508 -19.70 -48.58 -5.65
C GLN A 508 -18.47 -47.69 -5.39
N MET A 509 -18.13 -47.51 -4.11
CA MET A 509 -16.95 -46.76 -3.67
C MET A 509 -15.84 -47.70 -3.21
N THR A 510 -14.63 -47.50 -3.71
CA THR A 510 -13.42 -48.26 -3.37
C THR A 510 -12.30 -47.32 -2.94
N TRP A 511 -11.60 -47.68 -1.85
CA TRP A 511 -10.59 -46.85 -1.21
C TRP A 511 -9.19 -47.38 -1.55
N HIS A 512 -8.34 -46.51 -2.10
CA HIS A 512 -6.96 -46.84 -2.44
C HIS A 512 -6.00 -45.91 -1.71
N LYS A 513 -5.00 -46.47 -1.03
CA LYS A 513 -4.00 -45.72 -0.28
C LYS A 513 -2.62 -45.95 -0.88
N TYR A 514 -1.98 -44.89 -1.39
CA TYR A 514 -0.70 -44.98 -2.06
C TYR A 514 0.46 -44.68 -1.08
N PRO A 515 1.41 -45.61 -0.88
CA PRO A 515 2.68 -45.29 -0.21
C PRO A 515 3.53 -44.43 -1.15
N GLY A 516 3.98 -43.27 -0.68
CA GLY A 516 4.54 -42.20 -1.51
C GLY A 516 5.98 -42.40 -2.01
N SER A 517 6.35 -43.60 -2.46
CA SER A 517 7.76 -43.95 -2.77
C SER A 517 8.00 -45.01 -3.86
N ALA A 518 6.96 -45.60 -4.48
CA ALA A 518 7.12 -46.70 -5.43
C ALA A 518 6.55 -46.39 -6.83
N LEU A 519 7.41 -46.02 -7.79
CA LEU A 519 7.05 -45.88 -9.21
C LEU A 519 8.23 -46.14 -10.16
N THR A 520 8.83 -47.33 -10.07
CA THR A 520 9.85 -47.83 -11.02
C THR A 520 9.74 -49.34 -11.21
N CYS A 521 9.45 -49.80 -12.44
CA CYS A 521 9.74 -51.14 -12.97
C CYS A 521 9.74 -51.08 -14.53
N PRO A 522 10.32 -52.07 -15.25
CA PRO A 522 10.90 -51.83 -16.58
C PRO A 522 10.26 -52.57 -17.77
N ASP A 523 10.91 -52.41 -18.94
CA ASP A 523 10.90 -53.25 -20.17
C ASP A 523 9.77 -53.11 -21.22
N ASP A 524 10.01 -52.20 -22.20
CA ASP A 524 9.93 -52.32 -23.69
C ASP A 524 8.66 -52.89 -24.42
N PRO A 525 8.50 -52.81 -25.78
CA PRO A 525 9.32 -52.13 -26.81
C PRO A 525 8.50 -51.35 -27.89
N PHE A 526 7.80 -50.25 -27.59
CA PHE A 526 7.34 -49.30 -28.64
C PHE A 526 7.33 -47.83 -28.15
N ARG A 527 7.93 -46.94 -28.94
CA ARG A 527 8.05 -45.47 -28.69
C ARG A 527 7.53 -44.72 -29.94
N PRO A 528 6.87 -43.54 -29.77
CA PRO A 528 7.63 -42.32 -29.46
C PRO A 528 7.00 -41.30 -28.49
N ARG A 529 7.91 -40.63 -27.75
CA ARG A 529 7.93 -39.25 -27.23
C ARG A 529 6.60 -38.44 -27.18
N LEU A 530 6.32 -37.83 -26.02
CA LEU A 530 5.96 -36.39 -25.83
C LEU A 530 6.14 -36.02 -24.32
N PRO A 531 5.96 -34.77 -23.84
CA PRO A 531 7.06 -34.09 -23.12
C PRO A 531 6.81 -33.84 -21.61
N SER A 532 7.76 -33.11 -21.02
CA SER A 532 7.84 -32.73 -19.61
C SER A 532 6.85 -31.66 -19.16
N THR A 533 6.01 -31.97 -18.16
CA THR A 533 5.40 -30.99 -17.24
C THR A 533 5.02 -31.66 -15.91
N PRO A 534 5.73 -31.40 -14.79
CA PRO A 534 5.24 -31.72 -13.45
C PRO A 534 4.28 -30.61 -12.97
N GLY A 535 3.18 -30.42 -13.70
CA GLY A 535 2.09 -29.55 -13.28
C GLY A 535 1.29 -30.14 -12.11
N PHE A 536 0.33 -29.36 -11.62
CA PHE A 536 -0.65 -29.71 -10.57
C PHE A 536 -1.00 -31.21 -10.49
N ALA A 537 -0.83 -31.79 -9.30
CA ALA A 537 -1.26 -33.16 -9.02
C ALA A 537 -2.80 -33.25 -8.99
N LYS A 538 -3.41 -33.48 -10.17
CA LYS A 538 -4.86 -33.68 -10.34
C LYS A 538 -5.37 -34.90 -9.56
N ALA A 539 -6.07 -34.65 -8.45
CA ALA A 539 -7.09 -35.49 -7.82
C ALA A 539 -7.83 -34.60 -6.80
N VAL A 540 -9.16 -34.49 -6.77
CA VAL A 540 -10.23 -35.42 -7.17
C VAL A 540 -11.15 -34.78 -8.21
N LEU A 541 -11.72 -35.59 -9.10
CA LEU A 541 -12.74 -35.19 -10.07
C LEU A 541 -13.93 -36.15 -9.91
N LEU A 542 -15.14 -35.61 -9.66
CA LEU A 542 -16.35 -36.40 -9.48
C LEU A 542 -17.53 -35.75 -10.21
N ALA A 543 -17.99 -36.40 -11.28
CA ALA A 543 -19.15 -35.99 -12.05
C ALA A 543 -20.28 -37.02 -11.86
N ILE A 544 -21.50 -36.53 -11.62
CA ILE A 544 -22.73 -37.33 -11.53
C ILE A 544 -23.77 -36.62 -12.39
N LYS A 545 -24.41 -37.36 -13.30
CA LYS A 545 -25.48 -36.87 -14.17
C LYS A 545 -26.84 -37.18 -13.52
N LEU A 546 -27.74 -36.20 -13.53
CA LEU A 546 -29.14 -36.36 -13.14
C LEU A 546 -30.03 -35.96 -14.33
N ASN A 547 -31.11 -36.70 -14.55
CA ASN A 547 -32.12 -36.39 -15.58
C ASN A 547 -33.39 -35.81 -14.91
N ASP A 548 -33.96 -34.80 -15.57
CA ASP A 548 -35.35 -34.31 -15.54
C ASP A 548 -36.27 -34.71 -14.36
N SER A 549 -36.53 -33.77 -13.46
CA SER A 549 -37.90 -33.44 -12.98
C SER A 549 -37.89 -32.21 -12.06
N GLU A 550 -39.02 -31.49 -12.04
CA GLU A 550 -39.17 -30.25 -11.27
C GLU A 550 -39.24 -30.49 -9.75
N LYS A 551 -38.13 -30.30 -9.03
CA LYS A 551 -38.11 -30.11 -7.58
C LYS A 551 -37.07 -29.06 -7.17
N ASN A 552 -37.39 -28.30 -6.12
CA ASN A 552 -36.53 -27.23 -5.62
C ASN A 552 -35.43 -27.79 -4.70
N ILE A 553 -34.21 -27.27 -4.80
CA ILE A 553 -33.02 -27.78 -4.10
C ILE A 553 -33.19 -27.75 -2.56
N MET A 554 -33.95 -26.78 -2.04
CA MET A 554 -34.20 -26.64 -0.60
C MET A 554 -34.98 -27.82 0.00
N ASP A 555 -35.90 -28.45 -0.75
CA ASP A 555 -36.71 -29.57 -0.24
C ASP A 555 -35.85 -30.82 -0.01
N ILE A 556 -34.85 -31.04 -0.87
CA ILE A 556 -33.95 -32.20 -0.84
C ILE A 556 -33.04 -32.16 0.41
N MET A 557 -32.64 -30.96 0.85
CA MET A 557 -31.79 -30.78 2.04
C MET A 557 -32.54 -31.00 3.37
N VAL A 558 -33.86 -30.84 3.39
CA VAL A 558 -34.66 -31.04 4.62
C VAL A 558 -34.97 -32.52 4.87
N GLU A 559 -35.27 -33.32 3.83
CA GLU A 559 -35.49 -34.76 4.01
C GLU A 559 -34.21 -35.54 4.37
N THR A 560 -33.03 -35.10 3.91
CA THR A 560 -31.76 -35.79 4.17
C THR A 560 -31.32 -35.74 5.64
N GLN A 561 -31.85 -34.83 6.46
CA GLN A 561 -31.47 -34.74 7.89
C GLN A 561 -32.18 -35.77 8.79
N LEU A 562 -33.12 -36.56 8.25
CA LEU A 562 -33.94 -37.53 9.01
C LEU A 562 -33.60 -39.01 8.71
N ARG A 563 -32.71 -39.33 7.77
CA ARG A 563 -32.29 -40.70 7.45
C ARG A 563 -30.79 -40.78 7.19
N GLY A 564 -30.06 -41.46 8.07
CA GLY A 564 -28.62 -41.61 7.95
C GLY A 564 -28.21 -42.48 6.76
N GLY A 565 -27.38 -41.95 5.87
CA GLY A 565 -26.82 -42.67 4.73
C GLY A 565 -25.90 -41.80 3.87
N LEU A 566 -24.87 -42.42 3.29
CA LEU A 566 -24.18 -41.94 2.10
C LEU A 566 -25.16 -42.00 0.89
N SER A 567 -25.07 -41.22 -0.18
CA SER A 567 -24.14 -40.14 -0.57
C SER A 567 -24.61 -39.49 -1.88
N THR A 568 -24.32 -38.21 -2.12
CA THR A 568 -24.12 -37.60 -3.46
C THR A 568 -23.44 -36.23 -3.28
N VAL A 569 -22.43 -35.92 -4.09
CA VAL A 569 -21.88 -34.56 -4.24
C VAL A 569 -21.64 -34.32 -5.72
N VAL A 570 -22.22 -33.25 -6.27
CA VAL A 570 -22.02 -32.81 -7.66
C VAL A 570 -21.01 -31.66 -7.67
N VAL A 571 -20.03 -31.70 -8.58
CA VAL A 571 -19.08 -30.61 -8.83
C VAL A 571 -19.04 -30.35 -10.34
N PHE A 572 -19.14 -29.09 -10.75
CA PHE A 572 -19.01 -28.66 -12.13
C PHE A 572 -17.53 -28.47 -12.52
N ASP A 573 -17.19 -28.77 -13.78
CA ASP A 573 -15.84 -28.58 -14.34
C ASP A 573 -15.82 -27.29 -15.21
N PRO A 574 -15.04 -26.25 -14.84
CA PRO A 574 -15.15 -24.92 -15.42
C PRO A 574 -14.25 -24.72 -16.66
N GLU A 575 -14.37 -25.56 -17.69
CA GLU A 575 -13.56 -25.38 -18.92
C GLU A 575 -14.32 -25.56 -20.26
N HIS A 576 -15.57 -26.06 -20.28
CA HIS A 576 -16.43 -26.10 -21.48
C HIS A 576 -17.87 -25.70 -21.18
N LEU A 577 -18.17 -24.40 -21.34
CA LEU A 577 -19.52 -23.88 -21.59
C LEU A 577 -19.41 -22.51 -22.28
N GLU A 578 -19.15 -22.54 -23.58
CA GLU A 578 -19.52 -21.44 -24.48
C GLU A 578 -20.88 -21.75 -25.11
N ASP A 579 -21.93 -21.57 -24.33
CA ASP A 579 -23.24 -21.22 -24.88
C ASP A 579 -23.99 -20.32 -23.89
N GLU A 580 -24.90 -19.49 -24.38
CA GLU A 580 -25.57 -18.49 -23.55
C GLU A 580 -26.85 -19.03 -22.90
N ASP A 581 -26.95 -19.06 -21.56
CA ASP A 581 -27.91 -18.19 -20.86
C ASP A 581 -27.74 -18.05 -19.32
N TYR A 582 -28.49 -17.09 -18.76
CA TYR A 582 -28.86 -16.86 -17.35
C TYR A 582 -27.78 -16.57 -16.28
N VAL A 583 -27.67 -15.27 -15.97
CA VAL A 583 -27.23 -14.66 -14.70
C VAL A 583 -28.19 -15.09 -13.56
N THR A 584 -27.79 -15.28 -12.29
CA THR A 584 -27.78 -14.25 -11.21
C THR A 584 -27.29 -14.83 -9.85
N ALA A 585 -26.90 -13.93 -8.93
CA ALA A 585 -26.92 -14.07 -7.45
C ALA A 585 -25.74 -14.75 -6.68
N GLU A 586 -24.84 -13.89 -6.20
CA GLU A 586 -24.41 -13.73 -4.78
C GLU A 586 -24.62 -14.81 -3.69
N ARG A 587 -23.57 -14.93 -2.84
CA ARG A 587 -23.54 -15.05 -1.34
C ARG A 587 -23.63 -16.40 -0.58
N ARG A 588 -22.52 -16.65 0.13
CA ARG A 588 -22.32 -16.91 1.59
C ARG A 588 -22.88 -18.21 2.21
N TRP A 589 -22.10 -18.99 2.98
CA TRP A 589 -21.58 -18.72 4.36
C TRP A 589 -22.73 -18.48 5.35
N LEU A 590 -22.88 -19.19 6.47
CA LEU A 590 -22.01 -20.18 7.18
C LEU A 590 -22.82 -21.51 7.42
N SER A 591 -22.62 -22.41 8.39
CA SER A 591 -21.78 -22.41 9.60
C SER A 591 -21.38 -23.78 10.19
N GLU A 592 -20.33 -23.75 11.02
CA GLU A 592 -19.97 -24.62 12.16
C GLU A 592 -19.14 -25.96 12.02
N ILE A 593 -18.24 -26.41 12.95
CA ILE A 593 -18.02 -26.26 14.43
C ILE A 593 -18.94 -27.24 15.24
N SER A 594 -18.60 -27.95 16.32
CA SER A 594 -17.43 -28.06 17.25
C SER A 594 -17.24 -29.55 17.69
N ALA A 595 -16.61 -30.05 18.79
CA ALA A 595 -15.79 -29.58 19.94
C ALA A 595 -15.19 -30.81 20.72
N ARG A 596 -14.40 -30.58 21.79
CA ARG A 596 -14.34 -31.34 23.09
C ARG A 596 -13.73 -32.79 23.13
N THR A 597 -13.01 -33.25 24.18
CA THR A 597 -12.44 -32.64 25.41
C THR A 597 -11.31 -33.52 26.00
N ALA A 598 -10.47 -32.94 26.89
CA ALA A 598 -9.76 -33.58 28.02
C ALA A 598 -8.69 -34.68 27.72
N LEU A 599 -7.74 -35.02 28.61
CA LEU A 599 -6.89 -34.36 29.64
C LEU A 599 -6.33 -35.50 30.52
N VAL A 600 -5.03 -35.46 30.83
CA VAL A 600 -4.36 -36.16 31.94
C VAL A 600 -4.50 -37.69 32.03
N VAL A 601 -3.43 -38.39 31.64
CA VAL A 601 -2.79 -39.38 32.53
C VAL A 601 -1.34 -38.95 32.75
N LEU A 602 -0.88 -39.09 34.00
CA LEU A 602 0.48 -38.83 34.49
C LEU A 602 1.53 -39.55 33.59
N TRP A 603 2.72 -39.02 33.31
CA TRP A 603 3.68 -38.33 34.20
C TRP A 603 4.00 -39.12 35.47
N LEU A 604 4.33 -40.41 35.34
CA LEU A 604 5.17 -41.17 36.27
C LEU A 604 5.58 -42.51 35.62
N LEU A 605 6.53 -43.21 36.23
CA LEU A 605 7.10 -44.52 35.80
C LEU A 605 7.99 -44.43 34.55
N THR A 606 9.29 -44.19 34.76
CA THR A 606 10.41 -45.19 34.66
C THR A 606 10.84 -45.47 33.21
N LEU A 607 12.04 -45.10 32.72
CA LEU A 607 13.40 -45.13 33.30
C LEU A 607 13.92 -46.58 33.50
N ALA A 608 14.89 -46.96 32.65
CA ALA A 608 15.67 -48.21 32.59
C ALA A 608 15.05 -49.44 31.86
N ALA A 609 15.95 -50.26 31.29
CA ALA A 609 15.78 -51.49 30.49
C ALA A 609 15.04 -51.33 29.12
N ALA A 610 15.45 -51.97 28.01
CA ALA A 610 16.70 -52.69 27.67
C ALA A 610 17.10 -52.30 26.21
N HIS A 611 18.36 -52.15 25.79
CA HIS A 611 19.56 -53.04 25.79
C HIS A 611 19.59 -54.07 24.63
N LEU A 612 20.78 -54.26 24.03
CA LEU A 612 21.11 -55.05 22.81
C LEU A 612 20.70 -54.39 21.47
N GLY A 613 21.50 -54.39 20.39
CA GLY A 613 22.92 -54.78 20.17
C GLY A 613 23.72 -53.63 19.51
N THR A 614 25.06 -53.52 19.51
CA THR A 614 26.17 -54.48 19.21
C THR A 614 26.16 -54.97 17.74
N ARG A 615 27.26 -55.02 16.98
CA ARG A 615 28.71 -54.72 17.20
C ARG A 615 29.43 -54.58 15.82
N GLY A 616 30.75 -54.34 15.78
CA GLY A 616 31.57 -54.33 14.55
C GLY A 616 32.23 -52.95 14.30
N ASP A 617 33.30 -52.57 15.00
CA ASP A 617 34.72 -52.98 14.81
C ASP A 617 35.38 -52.22 13.63
N VAL A 618 36.21 -51.18 13.82
CA VAL A 618 37.49 -51.02 14.57
C VAL A 618 38.72 -51.31 13.68
N GLY A 619 39.47 -50.25 13.39
CA GLY A 619 40.81 -50.23 12.81
C GLY A 619 41.51 -48.91 13.21
N TYR A 620 42.77 -48.95 13.64
CA TYR A 620 43.40 -47.94 14.51
C TYR A 620 44.94 -47.99 14.38
N VAL A 621 45.70 -47.06 15.01
CA VAL A 621 47.18 -47.10 15.24
C VAL A 621 48.04 -46.78 13.99
N GLN A 622 49.13 -45.98 13.99
CA GLN A 622 49.79 -44.98 14.87
C GLN A 622 50.62 -44.03 13.93
N SER A 623 50.68 -42.70 14.09
CA SER A 623 51.43 -41.85 15.06
C SER A 623 52.94 -41.61 14.77
N ALA A 624 53.31 -40.32 14.71
CA ALA A 624 54.65 -39.75 14.86
C ALA A 624 54.50 -38.24 15.19
N SER A 625 55.48 -37.59 15.82
CA SER A 625 55.29 -36.27 16.46
C SER A 625 56.49 -35.31 16.37
N TRP A 626 56.25 -34.04 16.76
CA TRP A 626 57.22 -32.93 16.98
C TRP A 626 57.72 -32.09 15.78
N GLY A 627 57.02 -30.96 15.53
CA GLY A 627 57.57 -29.65 15.90
C GLY A 627 58.33 -28.78 14.87
N ARG A 628 57.66 -27.75 14.32
CA ARG A 628 58.13 -26.34 14.18
C ARG A 628 56.95 -25.40 13.79
N PRO A 629 57.08 -24.05 13.87
CA PRO A 629 55.93 -23.16 14.07
C PRO A 629 55.13 -22.81 12.79
N ARG A 630 53.86 -22.43 12.99
CA ARG A 630 52.95 -21.94 11.95
C ARG A 630 53.10 -20.42 11.72
N PRO A 631 53.11 -19.92 10.48
CA PRO A 631 52.67 -18.56 10.20
C PRO A 631 51.14 -18.49 10.26
N THR A 632 50.59 -17.67 11.16
CA THR A 632 49.14 -17.47 11.28
C THR A 632 48.60 -16.61 10.15
N ARG A 633 47.88 -17.20 9.19
CA ARG A 633 47.01 -16.45 8.27
C ARG A 633 45.89 -15.79 9.07
N ILE A 634 45.97 -14.48 9.26
CA ILE A 634 44.88 -13.67 9.80
C ILE A 634 43.91 -13.33 8.66
N PRO A 635 42.63 -13.75 8.70
CA PRO A 635 41.64 -13.28 7.75
C PRO A 635 41.23 -11.84 8.11
N MET A 636 41.48 -10.86 7.22
CA MET A 636 41.04 -9.48 7.41
C MET A 636 39.51 -9.35 7.30
N GLN A 637 38.80 -9.61 8.38
CA GLN A 637 37.43 -9.13 8.57
C GLN A 637 37.44 -7.69 9.08
N VAL A 638 37.46 -6.72 8.16
CA VAL A 638 37.32 -5.30 8.51
C VAL A 638 35.89 -5.03 8.99
N ARG A 639 35.75 -4.79 10.29
CA ARG A 639 34.47 -4.55 10.98
C ARG A 639 33.96 -3.15 10.67
N GLU A 640 32.81 -3.04 9.99
CA GLU A 640 32.11 -1.77 9.76
C GLU A 640 31.85 -1.03 11.08
N ARG A 641 32.03 0.30 11.09
CA ARG A 641 31.92 1.11 12.31
C ARG A 641 30.47 1.25 12.77
N ARG A 642 30.16 0.82 13.99
CA ARG A 642 29.01 1.33 14.76
C ARG A 642 29.36 2.66 15.43
N SER A 643 28.39 3.56 15.52
CA SER A 643 28.43 4.83 16.25
C SER A 643 28.07 4.66 17.74
N GLU A 644 28.79 3.80 18.46
CA GLU A 644 28.54 3.58 19.90
C GLU A 644 29.15 4.70 20.77
N LYS A 645 28.29 5.44 21.49
CA LYS A 645 28.69 6.44 22.49
C LYS A 645 29.47 5.76 23.63
N ARG A 646 30.73 6.15 23.85
CA ARG A 646 31.57 5.58 24.92
C ARG A 646 31.14 6.05 26.31
N ALA A 647 30.81 5.10 27.19
CA ALA A 647 30.98 5.25 28.63
C ALA A 647 32.47 5.07 29.03
N PRO A 648 32.95 5.63 30.15
CA PRO A 648 34.38 5.73 30.44
C PRO A 648 34.98 4.55 31.21
N SER A 649 35.93 3.83 30.62
CA SER A 649 36.87 2.97 31.36
C SER A 649 38.07 3.77 31.89
N LYS A 650 38.61 3.39 33.05
CA LYS A 650 39.59 4.20 33.81
C LYS A 650 41.05 3.80 33.54
N ARG A 651 41.89 4.84 33.40
CA ARG A 651 43.34 4.92 33.71
C ARG A 651 44.29 3.91 33.03
N GLY A 652 44.93 4.39 31.96
CA GLY A 652 46.34 4.13 31.64
C GLY A 652 46.92 5.34 30.89
N LYS A 653 48.02 5.94 31.37
CA LYS A 653 48.79 6.96 30.60
C LYS A 653 49.93 6.24 29.89
N PRO A 654 50.23 6.59 28.63
CA PRO A 654 51.23 7.65 28.41
C PRO A 654 50.66 8.81 27.58
N ARG A 655 51.05 10.05 27.91
CA ARG A 655 50.54 11.29 27.26
C ARG A 655 51.51 11.97 26.28
N GLY A 656 52.66 11.37 25.97
CA GLY A 656 53.67 11.93 25.05
C GLY A 656 53.24 11.87 23.57
N ASN A 657 53.34 10.68 22.97
CA ASN A 657 53.40 10.47 21.52
C ASN A 657 52.32 11.18 20.66
N TYR A 658 51.11 11.45 21.19
CA TYR A 658 50.05 12.10 20.43
C TYR A 658 50.34 13.58 20.10
N VAL A 659 51.04 14.30 20.99
CA VAL A 659 51.42 15.70 20.73
C VAL A 659 52.50 15.75 19.64
N ASP A 660 53.48 14.86 19.72
CA ASP A 660 54.61 14.84 18.78
C ASP A 660 54.24 14.24 17.42
N ALA A 661 53.27 13.32 17.36
CA ALA A 661 52.60 12.92 16.12
C ALA A 661 51.93 14.12 15.41
N LYS A 662 51.21 14.98 16.16
CA LYS A 662 50.64 16.20 15.58
C LYS A 662 51.71 17.17 15.09
N LYS A 663 52.79 17.39 15.86
CA LYS A 663 53.94 18.22 15.42
C LYS A 663 54.56 17.69 14.12
N LEU A 664 54.78 16.37 14.02
CA LEU A 664 55.34 15.74 12.83
C LEU A 664 54.41 15.92 11.61
N THR A 665 53.10 15.67 11.78
CA THR A 665 52.09 15.93 10.74
C THR A 665 52.13 17.40 10.28
N SER A 666 52.16 18.36 11.20
CA SER A 666 52.25 19.80 10.86
C SER A 666 53.56 20.16 10.17
N SER A 667 54.69 19.57 10.58
CA SER A 667 56.01 19.82 9.96
C SER A 667 56.07 19.27 8.54
N MET A 668 55.53 18.07 8.31
CA MET A 668 55.39 17.49 6.97
C MET A 668 54.45 18.31 6.09
N ALA A 669 53.31 18.76 6.62
CA ALA A 669 52.37 19.59 5.86
C ALA A 669 52.93 20.98 5.52
N GLY A 670 53.72 21.58 6.42
CA GLY A 670 54.24 22.95 6.34
C GLY A 670 55.60 23.13 5.63
N ALA A 671 56.27 22.04 5.23
CA ALA A 671 57.54 22.12 4.49
C ALA A 671 57.38 22.89 3.16
N LYS A 672 58.27 23.85 2.93
CA LYS A 672 58.23 24.82 1.82
C LYS A 672 59.00 24.33 0.58
N SER A 673 59.85 23.32 0.73
CA SER A 673 60.65 22.72 -0.35
C SER A 673 60.64 21.18 -0.29
N ALA A 674 60.98 20.54 -1.41
CA ALA A 674 61.07 19.08 -1.47
C ALA A 674 62.25 18.58 -0.62
N GLU A 675 63.35 19.32 -0.61
CA GLU A 675 64.58 19.07 0.15
C GLU A 675 64.33 19.09 1.66
N GLU A 676 63.59 20.10 2.15
CA GLU A 676 63.17 20.23 3.55
C GLU A 676 62.27 19.05 3.97
N PHE A 677 61.29 18.70 3.14
CA PHE A 677 60.40 17.58 3.43
C PHE A 677 61.12 16.23 3.41
N VAL A 678 62.01 15.99 2.44
CA VAL A 678 62.85 14.78 2.39
C VAL A 678 63.70 14.68 3.65
N LYS A 679 64.24 15.79 4.16
CA LYS A 679 64.97 15.84 5.43
C LYS A 679 64.09 15.48 6.64
N ILE A 680 62.88 16.06 6.74
CA ILE A 680 61.91 15.75 7.81
C ILE A 680 61.48 14.27 7.76
N LEU A 681 61.12 13.77 6.58
CA LEU A 681 60.68 12.40 6.34
C LEU A 681 61.76 11.38 6.68
N ASN A 682 62.99 11.60 6.22
CA ASN A 682 64.14 10.73 6.51
C ASN A 682 64.51 10.67 8.00
N ALA A 683 64.22 11.73 8.77
CA ALA A 683 64.46 11.77 10.21
C ALA A 683 63.32 11.10 11.00
N ALA A 684 62.11 11.05 10.44
CA ALA A 684 60.92 10.54 11.13
C ALA A 684 60.57 9.09 10.79
N VAL A 685 60.89 8.60 9.58
CA VAL A 685 60.37 7.31 9.05
C VAL A 685 60.71 6.09 9.90
N ASP A 686 61.89 6.08 10.55
CA ASP A 686 62.33 5.00 11.45
C ASP A 686 61.78 5.15 12.89
N GLY A 687 61.04 6.22 13.19
CA GLY A 687 60.65 6.59 14.56
C GLY A 687 59.31 6.00 15.02
N PRO A 688 59.12 5.71 16.32
CA PRO A 688 57.90 5.10 16.88
C PRO A 688 56.66 6.01 16.88
N ILE A 689 56.78 7.21 16.30
CA ILE A 689 55.71 8.20 16.11
C ILE A 689 55.18 8.15 14.66
N PHE A 690 55.94 7.56 13.72
CA PHE A 690 55.57 7.43 12.32
C PHE A 690 54.56 6.27 12.13
N ASN A 691 53.43 6.60 11.53
CA ASN A 691 52.25 5.72 11.40
C ASN A 691 51.55 5.91 10.04
N TYR A 692 50.45 5.19 9.82
CA TYR A 692 49.73 5.15 8.54
C TYR A 692 49.31 6.53 7.99
N PHE A 693 48.95 7.51 8.84
CA PHE A 693 48.66 8.89 8.41
C PHE A 693 49.92 9.59 7.87
N HIS A 694 51.06 9.43 8.54
CA HIS A 694 52.33 10.03 8.10
C HIS A 694 52.83 9.38 6.80
N ALA A 695 52.65 8.06 6.64
CA ALA A 695 52.93 7.35 5.39
C ALA A 695 52.08 7.88 4.24
N SER A 696 50.76 7.97 4.41
CA SER A 696 49.81 8.55 3.45
C SER A 696 50.23 9.97 3.02
N CYS A 697 50.59 10.82 3.99
CA CYS A 697 51.08 12.18 3.73
C CYS A 697 52.41 12.20 2.96
N ALA A 698 53.34 11.29 3.28
CA ALA A 698 54.62 11.15 2.59
C ALA A 698 54.43 10.85 1.11
N TYR A 699 53.67 9.80 0.77
CA TYR A 699 53.46 9.39 -0.61
C TYR A 699 52.68 10.42 -1.43
N HIS A 700 51.64 11.03 -0.86
CA HIS A 700 50.89 12.10 -1.52
C HIS A 700 51.79 13.31 -1.86
N ARG A 701 52.60 13.80 -0.91
CA ARG A 701 53.49 14.96 -1.15
C ARG A 701 54.63 14.63 -2.12
N LEU A 702 55.24 13.45 -2.01
CA LEU A 702 56.26 12.99 -2.95
C LEU A 702 55.71 12.88 -4.40
N ALA A 703 54.52 12.29 -4.60
CA ALA A 703 53.89 12.21 -5.91
C ALA A 703 53.57 13.58 -6.51
N THR A 704 53.21 14.57 -5.69
CA THR A 704 52.92 15.94 -6.13
C THR A 704 54.19 16.74 -6.48
N TRP A 705 55.33 16.51 -5.82
CA TRP A 705 56.60 17.09 -6.26
C TRP A 705 57.30 16.33 -7.39
N LYS A 706 57.04 15.02 -7.57
CA LYS A 706 57.44 14.28 -8.77
C LYS A 706 56.75 14.89 -10.00
N ARG A 707 55.42 15.03 -9.96
CA ARG A 707 54.61 15.59 -11.07
C ARG A 707 54.94 17.05 -11.40
N SER A 708 55.39 17.85 -10.43
CA SER A 708 55.82 19.24 -10.66
C SER A 708 57.33 19.40 -10.89
N GLY A 709 58.07 18.31 -11.12
CA GLY A 709 59.53 18.30 -11.39
C GLY A 709 60.43 18.65 -10.20
N LYS A 710 59.88 19.30 -9.17
CA LYS A 710 60.61 19.82 -8.00
C LYS A 710 61.32 18.74 -7.17
N LEU A 711 60.86 17.49 -7.22
CA LEU A 711 61.51 16.39 -6.50
C LEU A 711 62.90 16.04 -7.04
N ALA A 712 63.21 16.35 -8.31
CA ALA A 712 64.46 15.92 -8.96
C ALA A 712 65.74 16.38 -8.23
N LYS A 713 65.73 17.59 -7.64
CA LYS A 713 66.86 18.14 -6.88
C LYS A 713 67.01 17.50 -5.49
N ALA A 714 65.92 17.05 -4.88
CA ALA A 714 65.90 16.40 -3.56
C ALA A 714 66.07 14.87 -3.62
N ALA A 715 65.87 14.25 -4.78
CA ALA A 715 65.72 12.80 -4.96
C ALA A 715 66.91 11.98 -4.42
N GLY A 716 68.14 12.46 -4.62
CA GLY A 716 69.36 11.77 -4.15
C GLY A 716 69.47 11.61 -2.62
N GLY A 717 68.69 12.37 -1.85
CA GLY A 717 68.62 12.22 -0.39
C GLY A 717 67.53 11.28 0.12
N LEU A 718 66.56 10.88 -0.71
CA LEU A 718 65.33 10.20 -0.24
C LEU A 718 65.56 8.72 0.10
N LYS A 719 65.38 8.33 1.37
CA LYS A 719 65.50 6.94 1.84
C LYS A 719 64.25 6.11 1.51
N PHE A 720 63.90 6.04 0.22
CA PHE A 720 62.66 5.43 -0.28
C PHE A 720 62.53 3.95 0.11
N SER A 721 63.65 3.21 0.18
CA SER A 721 63.68 1.82 0.67
C SER A 721 63.18 1.66 2.11
N LYS A 722 63.49 2.61 3.01
CA LYS A 722 62.98 2.62 4.40
C LYS A 722 61.50 2.95 4.46
N LEU A 723 61.04 3.92 3.66
CA LEU A 723 59.62 4.26 3.57
C LEU A 723 58.77 3.10 2.99
N ASN A 724 59.33 2.36 2.02
CA ASN A 724 58.72 1.14 1.50
C ASN A 724 58.63 0.06 2.60
N ALA A 725 59.75 -0.26 3.26
CA ALA A 725 59.80 -1.29 4.30
C ALA A 725 58.83 -0.98 5.46
N ARG A 726 58.83 0.26 5.96
CA ARG A 726 57.94 0.71 7.04
C ARG A 726 56.46 0.70 6.65
N VAL A 727 56.13 0.81 5.36
CA VAL A 727 54.75 0.64 4.86
C VAL A 727 54.38 -0.83 4.64
N GLN A 728 55.30 -1.68 4.19
CA GLN A 728 55.06 -3.14 4.12
C GLN A 728 54.74 -3.70 5.51
N GLU A 729 55.50 -3.30 6.53
CA GLU A 729 55.21 -3.60 7.94
C GLU A 729 53.79 -3.18 8.34
N MET A 730 53.35 -1.96 8.00
CA MET A 730 51.98 -1.48 8.26
C MET A 730 50.89 -2.20 7.44
N ILE A 731 51.23 -2.83 6.31
CA ILE A 731 50.32 -3.69 5.53
C ILE A 731 50.20 -5.06 6.21
N GLU A 732 51.32 -5.66 6.61
CA GLU A 732 51.38 -6.95 7.31
C GLU A 732 50.69 -6.90 8.68
N GLU A 733 50.85 -5.79 9.42
CA GLU A 733 50.15 -5.52 10.68
C GLU A 733 48.69 -5.04 10.50
N GLY A 734 48.22 -4.84 9.27
CA GLY A 734 46.85 -4.40 8.96
C GLY A 734 46.48 -2.98 9.45
N GLN A 735 47.49 -2.12 9.64
CA GLN A 735 47.33 -0.77 10.21
C GLN A 735 46.87 0.30 9.20
N LEU A 736 47.05 0.05 7.90
CA LEU A 736 46.58 0.95 6.84
C LEU A 736 45.07 0.78 6.61
N HIS A 737 44.31 1.84 6.88
CA HIS A 737 42.91 1.92 6.48
C HIS A 737 42.79 2.26 4.98
N ALA A 738 41.59 2.08 4.41
CA ALA A 738 41.39 2.07 2.96
C ALA A 738 41.78 3.40 2.26
N ARG A 739 41.55 4.55 2.91
CA ARG A 739 41.93 5.88 2.39
C ARG A 739 43.45 6.05 2.30
N GLU A 740 44.16 5.69 3.36
CA GLU A 740 45.60 5.80 3.43
C GLU A 740 46.30 4.75 2.54
N LEU A 741 45.71 3.56 2.40
CA LEU A 741 46.13 2.57 1.41
C LEU A 741 45.96 3.11 -0.03
N ALA A 742 44.84 3.76 -0.35
CA ALA A 742 44.62 4.37 -1.66
C ALA A 742 45.62 5.51 -1.95
N ASN A 743 45.89 6.39 -0.98
CA ASN A 743 46.91 7.44 -1.13
C ASN A 743 48.34 6.89 -1.32
N VAL A 744 48.65 5.73 -0.74
CA VAL A 744 49.89 5.00 -1.03
C VAL A 744 49.86 4.45 -2.45
N LEU A 745 48.83 3.67 -2.82
CA LEU A 745 48.70 3.05 -4.16
C LEU A 745 48.74 4.09 -5.29
N TRP A 746 48.05 5.22 -5.12
CA TRP A 746 48.04 6.38 -6.02
C TRP A 746 49.46 6.81 -6.46
N SER A 747 50.43 6.76 -5.54
CA SER A 747 51.81 7.19 -5.81
C SER A 747 52.66 6.18 -6.59
N PHE A 748 52.17 4.93 -6.77
CA PHE A 748 52.90 3.84 -7.41
C PHE A 748 52.25 3.34 -8.71
N VAL A 749 50.92 3.37 -8.81
CA VAL A 749 50.17 2.66 -9.87
C VAL A 749 50.62 3.04 -11.30
N PRO A 750 50.68 4.33 -11.71
CA PRO A 750 50.91 4.68 -13.11
C PRO A 750 52.25 4.20 -13.68
N ASP A 751 53.32 4.25 -12.87
CA ASP A 751 54.66 3.82 -13.28
C ASP A 751 54.86 2.29 -13.21
N LYS A 752 53.98 1.55 -12.51
CA LYS A 752 54.19 0.12 -12.17
C LYS A 752 53.06 -0.83 -12.54
N ALA A 753 51.93 -0.37 -13.11
CA ALA A 753 50.83 -1.25 -13.50
C ALA A 753 51.27 -2.43 -14.40
N LYS A 754 52.30 -2.22 -15.22
CA LYS A 754 52.91 -3.27 -16.06
C LYS A 754 53.52 -4.43 -15.29
N ASP A 755 54.09 -4.16 -14.10
CA ASP A 755 54.71 -5.18 -13.25
C ASP A 755 53.70 -5.91 -12.35
N MET A 756 52.48 -5.36 -12.19
CA MET A 756 51.50 -5.87 -11.23
C MET A 756 50.98 -7.26 -11.60
N LYS A 757 50.82 -8.10 -10.57
CA LYS A 757 50.23 -9.44 -10.68
C LYS A 757 48.71 -9.35 -10.90
N PRO A 758 48.05 -10.41 -11.43
CA PRO A 758 46.61 -10.39 -11.67
C PRO A 758 45.79 -10.05 -10.41
N GLN A 759 46.21 -10.57 -9.25
CA GLN A 759 45.63 -10.27 -7.94
C GLN A 759 45.77 -8.79 -7.53
N GLU A 760 46.89 -8.14 -7.89
CA GLU A 760 47.18 -6.75 -7.53
C GLU A 760 46.31 -5.80 -8.37
N LEU A 761 46.19 -6.03 -9.68
CA LEU A 761 45.26 -5.30 -10.57
C LEU A 761 43.81 -5.41 -10.08
N SER A 762 43.36 -6.63 -9.77
CA SER A 762 42.01 -6.91 -9.24
C SER A 762 41.74 -6.19 -7.91
N ASN A 763 42.72 -6.17 -7.00
CA ASN A 763 42.61 -5.46 -5.72
C ASN A 763 42.56 -3.93 -5.89
N VAL A 764 43.31 -3.35 -6.84
CA VAL A 764 43.28 -1.90 -7.08
C VAL A 764 41.93 -1.45 -7.67
N LEU A 765 41.37 -2.19 -8.63
CA LEU A 765 40.01 -1.90 -9.13
C LEU A 765 38.95 -2.05 -8.03
N LEU A 766 39.04 -3.10 -7.20
CA LEU A 766 38.15 -3.29 -6.05
C LEU A 766 38.28 -2.18 -4.99
N ALA A 767 39.46 -1.58 -4.83
CA ALA A 767 39.68 -0.45 -3.94
C ALA A 767 39.06 0.84 -4.52
N ALA A 768 39.31 1.16 -5.79
CA ALA A 768 38.71 2.30 -6.47
C ALA A 768 37.17 2.24 -6.43
N ALA A 769 36.58 1.08 -6.78
CA ALA A 769 35.14 0.83 -6.76
C ALA A 769 34.48 0.91 -5.36
N LYS A 770 35.28 0.97 -4.28
CA LYS A 770 34.81 1.14 -2.90
C LYS A 770 35.09 2.52 -2.31
N LEU A 771 35.93 3.32 -2.96
CA LEU A 771 36.43 4.60 -2.44
C LEU A 771 36.04 5.80 -3.31
N LYS A 772 35.49 5.59 -4.51
CA LYS A 772 35.07 6.66 -5.42
C LYS A 772 34.15 7.71 -4.77
N ASP A 773 33.31 7.31 -3.82
CA ASP A 773 32.38 8.20 -3.12
C ASP A 773 33.06 9.01 -1.99
N ASP A 774 34.15 8.45 -1.40
CA ASP A 774 34.91 9.06 -0.28
C ASP A 774 36.11 9.90 -0.77
N GLU A 775 36.73 9.52 -1.89
CA GLU A 775 37.87 10.18 -2.56
C GLU A 775 37.77 9.98 -4.09
N PRO A 776 37.01 10.82 -4.83
CA PRO A 776 36.79 10.67 -6.28
C PRO A 776 38.08 10.57 -7.11
N ASP A 777 39.16 11.23 -6.68
CA ASP A 777 40.47 11.19 -7.34
C ASP A 777 41.02 9.76 -7.54
N VAL A 778 40.61 8.78 -6.71
CA VAL A 778 41.02 7.37 -6.84
C VAL A 778 40.65 6.78 -8.21
N VAL A 779 39.58 7.28 -8.83
CA VAL A 779 39.07 6.80 -10.13
C VAL A 779 40.10 7.04 -11.24
N ASN A 780 40.96 8.06 -11.13
CA ASN A 780 41.99 8.36 -12.12
C ASN A 780 43.11 7.29 -12.23
N VAL A 781 43.19 6.29 -11.34
CA VAL A 781 44.11 5.15 -11.53
C VAL A 781 43.56 4.07 -12.46
N VAL A 782 42.23 4.07 -12.69
CA VAL A 782 41.52 3.01 -13.40
C VAL A 782 42.08 2.79 -14.82
N PRO A 783 42.31 3.81 -15.67
CA PRO A 783 42.77 3.57 -17.05
C PRO A 783 44.14 2.86 -17.13
N ALA A 784 45.06 3.20 -16.22
CA ALA A 784 46.39 2.58 -16.15
C ALA A 784 46.35 1.10 -15.69
N ILE A 785 45.36 0.73 -14.88
CA ILE A 785 45.14 -0.65 -14.44
C ILE A 785 44.38 -1.45 -15.50
N VAL A 786 43.31 -0.87 -16.07
CA VAL A 786 42.49 -1.42 -17.15
C VAL A 786 43.35 -1.89 -18.31
N ALA A 787 44.28 -1.03 -18.76
CA ALA A 787 45.20 -1.32 -19.87
C ALA A 787 46.13 -2.53 -19.63
N GLN A 788 46.13 -3.13 -18.44
CA GLN A 788 46.96 -4.27 -18.05
C GLN A 788 46.14 -5.51 -17.62
N VAL A 789 44.81 -5.41 -17.58
CA VAL A 789 43.93 -6.54 -17.23
C VAL A 789 43.80 -7.56 -18.36
N PRO A 790 43.57 -7.19 -19.64
CA PRO A 790 43.38 -8.16 -20.73
C PRO A 790 44.53 -9.18 -20.85
N ASP A 791 45.78 -8.71 -20.91
CA ASP A 791 46.99 -9.54 -21.00
C ASP A 791 47.12 -10.57 -19.85
N LYS A 792 46.49 -10.29 -18.70
CA LYS A 792 46.66 -11.04 -17.45
C LYS A 792 45.36 -11.72 -16.97
N ALA A 793 44.25 -11.57 -17.69
CA ALA A 793 42.96 -12.18 -17.36
C ALA A 793 43.03 -13.72 -17.35
N LYS A 794 43.90 -14.30 -18.21
CA LYS A 794 44.12 -15.75 -18.26
C LYS A 794 44.70 -16.33 -16.96
N ASP A 795 45.55 -15.57 -16.27
CA ASP A 795 46.17 -15.97 -15.01
C ASP A 795 45.33 -15.60 -13.77
N MET A 796 44.25 -14.82 -13.94
CA MET A 796 43.35 -14.46 -12.84
C MET A 796 42.62 -15.67 -12.26
N LYS A 797 42.59 -15.74 -10.93
CA LYS A 797 41.83 -16.74 -10.16
C LYS A 797 40.33 -16.41 -10.14
N PRO A 798 39.45 -17.37 -9.79
CA PRO A 798 38.00 -17.14 -9.78
C PRO A 798 37.55 -15.96 -8.90
N GLN A 799 38.25 -15.70 -7.80
CA GLN A 799 38.05 -14.52 -6.95
C GLN A 799 38.35 -13.23 -7.70
N GLU A 800 39.49 -13.20 -8.41
CA GLU A 800 40.06 -12.01 -9.04
C GLU A 800 39.18 -11.57 -10.23
N LEU A 801 38.71 -12.53 -11.04
CA LEU A 801 37.70 -12.30 -12.09
C LEU A 801 36.40 -11.71 -11.52
N SER A 802 35.87 -12.30 -10.44
CA SER A 802 34.61 -11.84 -9.82
C SER A 802 34.71 -10.45 -9.20
N ASN A 803 35.90 -10.08 -8.70
CA ASN A 803 36.19 -8.74 -8.18
C ASN A 803 36.31 -7.71 -9.31
N VAL A 804 36.92 -8.07 -10.45
CA VAL A 804 37.08 -7.16 -11.60
C VAL A 804 35.71 -6.84 -12.24
N LEU A 805 34.86 -7.85 -12.49
CA LEU A 805 33.50 -7.58 -12.99
C LEU A 805 32.66 -6.76 -12.00
N TRP A 806 32.76 -7.05 -10.69
CA TRP A 806 32.08 -6.26 -9.67
C TRP A 806 32.58 -4.80 -9.63
N ALA A 807 33.87 -4.57 -9.82
CA ALA A 807 34.45 -3.24 -9.88
C ALA A 807 34.04 -2.48 -11.15
N ALA A 808 34.02 -3.14 -12.32
CA ALA A 808 33.53 -2.55 -13.56
C ALA A 808 32.06 -2.11 -13.43
N ALA A 809 31.21 -2.99 -12.90
CA ALA A 809 29.81 -2.71 -12.56
C ALA A 809 29.59 -1.64 -11.47
N LYS A 810 30.66 -1.09 -10.90
CA LYS A 810 30.65 -0.02 -9.89
C LYS A 810 31.35 1.27 -10.31
N LEU A 811 32.18 1.21 -11.34
CA LEU A 811 33.00 2.32 -11.84
C LEU A 811 32.57 2.81 -13.23
N LYS A 812 31.66 2.12 -13.94
CA LYS A 812 31.28 2.44 -15.33
C LYS A 812 30.84 3.89 -15.56
N ASP A 813 30.18 4.48 -14.56
CA ASP A 813 29.65 5.85 -14.62
C ASP A 813 30.73 6.92 -14.30
N ASP A 814 31.85 6.53 -13.70
CA ASP A 814 32.92 7.41 -13.20
C ASP A 814 34.23 7.29 -14.00
N ALA A 815 34.52 6.09 -14.50
CA ALA A 815 35.59 5.75 -15.43
C ALA A 815 35.09 4.67 -16.40
N THR A 816 34.43 5.11 -17.48
CA THR A 816 33.89 4.24 -18.53
C THR A 816 34.97 3.35 -19.17
N ASP A 817 36.24 3.75 -19.12
CA ASP A 817 37.39 2.90 -19.50
C ASP A 817 37.39 1.52 -18.82
N VAL A 818 36.79 1.40 -17.62
CA VAL A 818 36.69 0.12 -16.89
C VAL A 818 35.94 -0.96 -17.67
N LEU A 819 35.08 -0.58 -18.61
CA LEU A 819 34.31 -1.50 -19.46
C LEU A 819 35.22 -2.32 -20.39
N ASN A 820 36.35 -1.75 -20.85
CA ASN A 820 37.31 -2.42 -21.74
C ASN A 820 37.91 -3.73 -21.16
N VAL A 821 37.79 -3.98 -19.86
CA VAL A 821 38.23 -5.27 -19.26
C VAL A 821 37.19 -6.37 -19.40
N VAL A 822 35.91 -6.02 -19.63
CA VAL A 822 34.78 -6.96 -19.53
C VAL A 822 34.92 -8.09 -20.56
N PRO A 823 35.16 -7.87 -21.87
CA PRO A 823 35.31 -8.97 -22.84
C PRO A 823 36.44 -9.96 -22.47
N ALA A 824 37.58 -9.45 -22.01
CA ALA A 824 38.72 -10.28 -21.62
C ALA A 824 38.47 -11.11 -20.35
N ILE A 825 37.64 -10.61 -19.43
CA ILE A 825 37.23 -11.33 -18.22
C ILE A 825 36.09 -12.32 -18.53
N VAL A 826 35.12 -11.93 -19.36
CA VAL A 826 34.03 -12.78 -19.85
C VAL A 826 34.58 -14.06 -20.49
N ALA A 827 35.59 -13.94 -21.36
CA ALA A 827 36.27 -15.06 -22.00
C ALA A 827 37.00 -16.02 -21.03
N GLN A 828 37.11 -15.68 -19.74
CA GLN A 828 37.84 -16.46 -18.73
C GLN A 828 36.95 -16.96 -17.59
N VAL A 829 35.70 -16.51 -17.50
CA VAL A 829 34.77 -16.94 -16.43
C VAL A 829 34.28 -18.39 -16.61
N PRO A 830 33.83 -18.86 -17.79
CA PRO A 830 33.27 -20.21 -17.94
C PRO A 830 34.19 -21.34 -17.48
N ASP A 831 35.45 -21.35 -17.92
CA ASP A 831 36.45 -22.37 -17.56
C ASP A 831 36.69 -22.49 -16.03
N LYS A 832 36.43 -21.40 -15.31
CA LYS A 832 36.74 -21.21 -13.88
C LYS A 832 35.47 -21.13 -13.01
N ALA A 833 34.28 -21.23 -13.58
CA ALA A 833 33.00 -21.15 -12.87
C ALA A 833 32.84 -22.27 -11.83
N LYS A 834 33.32 -23.48 -12.13
CA LYS A 834 33.32 -24.61 -11.18
C LYS A 834 34.09 -24.32 -9.88
N ASP A 835 35.16 -23.53 -9.96
CA ASP A 835 36.05 -23.19 -8.85
C ASP A 835 35.60 -21.90 -8.13
N MET A 836 34.48 -21.28 -8.55
CA MET A 836 33.87 -20.15 -7.86
C MET A 836 33.11 -20.60 -6.61
N ILE A 837 33.47 -20.00 -5.46
CA ILE A 837 32.71 -20.10 -4.21
C ILE A 837 31.39 -19.29 -4.32
N PRO A 838 30.39 -19.51 -3.44
CA PRO A 838 29.06 -18.91 -3.60
C PRO A 838 29.05 -17.37 -3.69
N GLN A 839 30.00 -16.71 -3.02
CA GLN A 839 30.18 -15.25 -3.11
C GLN A 839 30.60 -14.80 -4.51
N HIS A 840 31.53 -15.51 -5.17
CA HIS A 840 32.00 -15.15 -6.51
C HIS A 840 30.86 -15.27 -7.53
N LEU A 841 30.07 -16.36 -7.48
CA LEU A 841 28.88 -16.54 -8.32
C LEU A 841 27.91 -15.36 -8.18
N SER A 842 27.57 -15.00 -6.93
CA SER A 842 26.64 -13.89 -6.65
C SER A 842 27.18 -12.50 -7.04
N ASN A 843 28.51 -12.33 -7.09
CA ASN A 843 29.14 -11.11 -7.59
C ASN A 843 29.09 -11.03 -9.12
N VAL A 844 29.40 -12.13 -9.82
CA VAL A 844 29.39 -12.20 -11.29
C VAL A 844 27.97 -12.00 -11.83
N LEU A 845 26.96 -12.67 -11.26
CA LEU A 845 25.56 -12.48 -11.68
C LEU A 845 25.06 -11.05 -11.42
N TRP A 846 25.42 -10.46 -10.27
CA TRP A 846 25.07 -9.07 -9.96
C TRP A 846 25.77 -8.07 -10.89
N ALA A 847 27.01 -8.35 -11.28
CA ALA A 847 27.77 -7.52 -12.21
C ALA A 847 27.21 -7.61 -13.64
N ALA A 848 26.93 -8.81 -14.15
CA ALA A 848 26.28 -9.00 -15.45
C ALA A 848 24.93 -8.27 -15.51
N ALA A 849 24.11 -8.44 -14.46
CA ALA A 849 22.84 -7.72 -14.30
C ALA A 849 22.98 -6.19 -14.10
N SER A 850 24.19 -5.64 -14.03
CA SER A 850 24.43 -4.19 -13.86
C SER A 850 25.29 -3.59 -14.97
N LEU A 851 25.79 -4.43 -15.88
CA LEU A 851 26.61 -4.09 -17.06
C LEU A 851 25.92 -4.43 -18.39
N LYS A 852 24.83 -5.21 -18.40
CA LYS A 852 24.20 -5.69 -19.65
C LYS A 852 23.82 -4.62 -20.67
N ASP A 853 23.54 -3.39 -20.21
CA ASP A 853 23.11 -2.26 -21.04
C ASP A 853 24.32 -1.49 -21.62
N ASP A 854 25.51 -1.67 -21.05
CA ASP A 854 26.77 -0.99 -21.41
C ASP A 854 27.75 -1.93 -22.14
N GLU A 855 27.78 -3.20 -21.73
CA GLU A 855 28.62 -4.30 -22.22
C GLU A 855 27.78 -5.58 -22.33
N PRO A 856 26.95 -5.73 -23.39
CA PRO A 856 26.00 -6.85 -23.51
C PRO A 856 26.65 -8.25 -23.44
N ASP A 857 27.89 -8.38 -23.92
CA ASP A 857 28.64 -9.64 -23.87
C ASP A 857 28.88 -10.17 -22.44
N VAL A 858 28.72 -9.32 -21.42
CA VAL A 858 28.74 -9.75 -20.01
C VAL A 858 27.70 -10.83 -19.71
N VAL A 859 26.58 -10.87 -20.45
CA VAL A 859 25.49 -11.83 -20.26
C VAL A 859 25.93 -13.25 -20.67
N ASN A 860 26.92 -13.39 -21.56
CA ASN A 860 27.41 -14.69 -22.04
C ASN A 860 28.02 -15.56 -20.93
N VAL A 861 28.44 -15.00 -19.79
CA VAL A 861 28.93 -15.80 -18.64
C VAL A 861 27.80 -16.48 -17.86
N VAL A 862 26.57 -15.97 -17.97
CA VAL A 862 25.46 -16.30 -17.08
C VAL A 862 25.15 -17.81 -17.06
N PRO A 863 25.01 -18.53 -18.20
CA PRO A 863 24.70 -19.96 -18.17
C PRO A 863 25.75 -20.80 -17.41
N SER A 864 27.04 -20.48 -17.59
CA SER A 864 28.15 -21.17 -16.90
C SER A 864 28.13 -20.97 -15.37
N ILE A 865 27.59 -19.83 -14.92
CA ILE A 865 27.50 -19.46 -13.51
C ILE A 865 26.20 -19.99 -12.89
N VAL A 866 25.07 -19.91 -13.62
CA VAL A 866 23.77 -20.48 -13.24
C VAL A 866 23.87 -21.98 -12.99
N ALA A 867 24.57 -22.72 -13.86
CA ALA A 867 24.83 -24.15 -13.69
C ALA A 867 25.58 -24.50 -12.37
N GLN A 868 26.22 -23.52 -11.73
CA GLN A 868 26.95 -23.69 -10.46
C GLN A 868 26.15 -23.21 -9.24
N VAL A 869 24.99 -22.58 -9.42
CA VAL A 869 24.18 -22.06 -8.31
C VAL A 869 23.56 -23.17 -7.45
N PRO A 870 22.95 -24.26 -7.99
CA PRO A 870 22.24 -25.25 -7.17
C PRO A 870 23.10 -25.87 -6.07
N ASP A 871 24.28 -26.38 -6.43
CA ASP A 871 25.22 -27.03 -5.50
C ASP A 871 25.73 -26.11 -4.39
N LYS A 872 25.68 -24.79 -4.63
CA LYS A 872 26.34 -23.75 -3.80
C LYS A 872 25.33 -22.79 -3.13
N ALA A 873 24.04 -22.89 -3.43
CA ALA A 873 22.97 -22.05 -2.88
C ALA A 873 22.85 -22.17 -1.36
N LYS A 874 23.04 -23.38 -0.81
CA LYS A 874 23.01 -23.64 0.63
C LYS A 874 24.06 -22.83 1.41
N ASP A 875 25.24 -22.64 0.82
CA ASP A 875 26.34 -21.91 1.43
C ASP A 875 26.34 -20.40 1.09
N MET A 876 25.38 -19.92 0.29
CA MET A 876 25.21 -18.49 0.06
C MET A 876 24.77 -17.78 1.36
N LYS A 877 25.53 -16.74 1.70
CA LYS A 877 25.17 -15.74 2.72
C LYS A 877 23.91 -14.97 2.29
N PRO A 878 23.17 -14.33 3.22
CA PRO A 878 21.90 -13.65 2.90
C PRO A 878 22.03 -12.60 1.78
N GLN A 879 23.16 -11.88 1.72
CA GLN A 879 23.48 -10.96 0.62
C GLN A 879 23.56 -11.66 -0.74
N GLY A 880 24.19 -12.83 -0.80
CA GLY A 880 24.35 -13.61 -2.04
C GLY A 880 23.00 -14.03 -2.62
N LEU A 881 22.11 -14.56 -1.78
CA LEU A 881 20.73 -14.88 -2.18
C LEU A 881 20.02 -13.66 -2.77
N SER A 882 20.08 -12.51 -2.08
CA SER A 882 19.44 -11.27 -2.54
C SER A 882 20.05 -10.71 -3.84
N ASN A 883 21.34 -10.94 -4.08
CA ASN A 883 22.01 -10.54 -5.32
C ASN A 883 21.60 -11.44 -6.50
N VAL A 884 21.48 -12.76 -6.30
CA VAL A 884 21.07 -13.70 -7.35
C VAL A 884 19.60 -13.46 -7.75
N LEU A 885 18.70 -13.22 -6.79
CA LEU A 885 17.31 -12.88 -7.09
C LEU A 885 17.18 -11.52 -7.80
N LEU A 886 17.96 -10.51 -7.40
CA LEU A 886 17.99 -9.22 -8.10
C LEU A 886 18.58 -9.34 -9.51
N ALA A 887 19.55 -10.24 -9.72
CA ALA A 887 20.10 -10.53 -11.04
C ALA A 887 19.05 -11.19 -11.94
N ALA A 888 18.31 -12.19 -11.45
CA ALA A 888 17.23 -12.82 -12.19
C ALA A 888 16.15 -11.80 -12.58
N ALA A 889 15.76 -10.93 -11.64
CA ALA A 889 14.81 -9.84 -11.85
C ALA A 889 15.31 -8.69 -12.78
N LYS A 890 16.50 -8.81 -13.35
CA LYS A 890 17.07 -7.88 -14.33
C LYS A 890 17.50 -8.56 -15.64
N LEU A 891 17.79 -9.85 -15.60
CA LEU A 891 18.30 -10.66 -16.71
C LEU A 891 17.27 -11.66 -17.26
N LYS A 892 16.03 -11.70 -16.75
CA LYS A 892 15.03 -12.72 -17.15
C LYS A 892 14.78 -12.77 -18.67
N ASP A 893 14.89 -11.63 -19.34
CA ASP A 893 14.64 -11.49 -20.78
C ASP A 893 15.92 -11.77 -21.61
N ASP A 894 17.10 -11.40 -21.09
CA ASP A 894 18.40 -11.52 -21.77
C ASP A 894 19.09 -12.88 -21.55
N ALA A 895 18.84 -13.50 -20.38
CA ALA A 895 19.31 -14.82 -19.99
C ALA A 895 18.23 -15.55 -19.17
N PRO A 896 17.20 -16.12 -19.84
CA PRO A 896 16.10 -16.85 -19.19
C PRO A 896 16.54 -17.99 -18.26
N ASP A 897 17.74 -18.54 -18.45
CA ASP A 897 18.38 -19.51 -17.55
C ASP A 897 18.40 -19.07 -16.08
N MET A 898 18.44 -17.76 -15.82
CA MET A 898 18.35 -17.22 -14.47
C MET A 898 17.07 -17.62 -13.72
N LEU A 899 15.96 -17.88 -14.43
CA LEU A 899 14.69 -18.33 -13.84
C LEU A 899 14.81 -19.74 -13.25
N ASN A 900 15.60 -20.62 -13.87
CA ASN A 900 15.78 -22.02 -13.46
C ASN A 900 16.35 -22.18 -12.04
N VAL A 901 17.02 -21.14 -11.51
CA VAL A 901 17.62 -21.15 -10.15
C VAL A 901 16.85 -20.29 -9.14
N VAL A 902 15.75 -19.63 -9.53
CA VAL A 902 14.95 -18.80 -8.61
C VAL A 902 14.35 -19.65 -7.49
N SER A 903 13.69 -20.77 -7.81
CA SER A 903 13.07 -21.68 -6.82
C SER A 903 14.09 -22.24 -5.82
N VAL A 904 15.28 -22.61 -6.29
CA VAL A 904 16.38 -23.12 -5.45
C VAL A 904 16.88 -22.04 -4.47
N ILE A 905 16.99 -20.79 -4.92
CA ILE A 905 17.40 -19.65 -4.07
C ILE A 905 16.28 -19.22 -3.12
N VAL A 906 15.03 -19.20 -3.58
CA VAL A 906 13.81 -18.96 -2.78
C VAL A 906 13.75 -19.92 -1.60
N ALA A 907 14.01 -21.21 -1.80
CA ALA A 907 14.03 -22.22 -0.73
C ALA A 907 15.07 -21.92 0.38
N GLN A 908 16.11 -21.13 0.11
CA GLN A 908 17.14 -20.73 1.09
C GLN A 908 16.85 -19.40 1.80
N VAL A 909 15.85 -18.64 1.37
CA VAL A 909 15.54 -17.31 1.94
C VAL A 909 14.93 -17.38 3.36
N PRO A 910 13.98 -18.28 3.69
CA PRO A 910 13.32 -18.27 5.01
C PRO A 910 14.28 -18.36 6.20
N ASP A 911 15.22 -19.32 6.15
CA ASP A 911 16.22 -19.55 7.22
C ASP A 911 17.17 -18.36 7.43
N LYS A 912 17.31 -17.49 6.42
CA LYS A 912 18.33 -16.44 6.32
C LYS A 912 17.76 -15.02 6.27
N ALA A 913 16.45 -14.85 6.16
CA ALA A 913 15.78 -13.55 6.08
C ALA A 913 16.04 -12.67 7.31
N LYS A 914 16.13 -13.28 8.51
CA LYS A 914 16.46 -12.58 9.76
C LYS A 914 17.82 -11.87 9.72
N ASP A 915 18.80 -12.48 9.05
CA ASP A 915 20.16 -11.96 8.94
C ASP A 915 20.40 -11.09 7.70
N MET A 916 19.38 -10.87 6.87
CA MET A 916 19.47 -9.91 5.77
C MET A 916 19.61 -8.47 6.31
N LYS A 917 20.64 -7.77 5.83
CA LYS A 917 20.75 -6.30 5.92
C LYS A 917 19.55 -5.64 5.21
N PRO A 918 19.23 -4.36 5.53
CA PRO A 918 18.13 -3.62 4.89
C PRO A 918 18.09 -3.71 3.35
N GLN A 919 19.26 -3.54 2.70
CA GLN A 919 19.46 -3.76 1.26
C GLN A 919 18.95 -5.12 0.75
N GLY A 920 19.19 -6.21 1.52
CA GLY A 920 18.80 -7.56 1.13
C GLY A 920 17.28 -7.73 1.11
N LEU A 921 16.58 -7.19 2.11
CA LEU A 921 15.11 -7.20 2.16
C LEU A 921 14.52 -6.40 0.98
N SER A 922 15.09 -5.22 0.70
CA SER A 922 14.71 -4.36 -0.43
C SER A 922 14.91 -5.08 -1.78
N ASN A 923 16.07 -5.71 -1.97
CA ASN A 923 16.39 -6.49 -3.18
C ASN A 923 15.43 -7.67 -3.40
N VAL A 924 15.05 -8.42 -2.36
CA VAL A 924 14.13 -9.57 -2.50
C VAL A 924 12.71 -9.12 -2.83
N LEU A 925 12.20 -8.05 -2.21
CA LEU A 925 10.88 -7.49 -2.56
C LEU A 925 10.88 -6.91 -3.98
N LEU A 926 11.93 -6.20 -4.38
CA LEU A 926 12.08 -5.70 -5.76
C LEU A 926 12.15 -6.84 -6.78
N ALA A 927 12.82 -7.95 -6.44
CA ALA A 927 12.86 -9.13 -7.29
C ALA A 927 11.47 -9.79 -7.40
N ALA A 928 10.76 -9.96 -6.28
CA ALA A 928 9.39 -10.51 -6.29
C ALA A 928 8.43 -9.65 -7.13
N ALA A 929 8.51 -8.32 -7.02
CA ALA A 929 7.71 -7.38 -7.79
C ALA A 929 8.00 -7.36 -9.31
N LYS A 930 9.09 -8.00 -9.76
CA LYS A 930 9.50 -8.10 -11.16
C LYS A 930 9.41 -9.51 -11.76
N LEU A 931 9.39 -10.53 -10.90
CA LEU A 931 9.37 -11.95 -11.25
C LEU A 931 8.06 -12.65 -10.88
N LYS A 932 7.05 -11.93 -10.37
CA LYS A 932 5.80 -12.55 -9.89
C LYS A 932 5.07 -13.37 -10.96
N ASP A 933 5.21 -12.99 -12.23
CA ASP A 933 4.56 -13.63 -13.36
C ASP A 933 5.44 -14.76 -13.95
N ASP A 934 6.76 -14.57 -13.97
CA ASP A 934 7.75 -15.51 -14.56
C ASP A 934 8.18 -16.63 -13.58
N ALA A 935 8.16 -16.33 -12.27
CA ALA A 935 8.53 -17.24 -11.18
C ALA A 935 7.63 -16.98 -9.94
N PRO A 936 6.36 -17.42 -9.96
CA PRO A 936 5.38 -17.15 -8.90
C PRO A 936 5.80 -17.58 -7.49
N ASP A 937 6.74 -18.54 -7.36
CA ASP A 937 7.35 -18.94 -6.08
C ASP A 937 7.91 -17.76 -5.27
N MET A 938 8.32 -16.68 -5.93
CA MET A 938 8.77 -15.43 -5.29
C MET A 938 7.70 -14.79 -4.40
N LEU A 939 6.41 -14.99 -4.69
CA LEU A 939 5.31 -14.46 -3.87
C LEU A 939 5.29 -15.05 -2.46
N ASN A 940 5.71 -16.32 -2.31
CA ASN A 940 5.82 -16.98 -1.00
C ASN A 940 6.76 -16.21 -0.05
N MET A 941 7.84 -15.64 -0.60
CA MET A 941 8.86 -14.91 0.18
C MET A 941 8.41 -13.53 0.63
N VAL A 942 7.37 -12.95 0.02
CA VAL A 942 6.86 -11.62 0.38
C VAL A 942 6.45 -11.61 1.86
N SER A 943 5.68 -12.60 2.31
CA SER A 943 5.24 -12.71 3.70
C SER A 943 6.39 -12.78 4.72
N VAL A 944 7.47 -13.50 4.37
CA VAL A 944 8.67 -13.68 5.19
C VAL A 944 9.46 -12.39 5.29
N ILE A 945 9.69 -11.72 4.17
CA ILE A 945 10.51 -10.50 4.09
C ILE A 945 9.77 -9.31 4.71
N VAL A 946 8.46 -9.17 4.47
CA VAL A 946 7.58 -8.15 5.09
C VAL A 946 7.69 -8.18 6.61
N ALA A 947 7.71 -9.37 7.22
CA ALA A 947 7.86 -9.52 8.67
C ALA A 947 9.23 -9.09 9.23
N GLN A 948 10.22 -8.79 8.37
CA GLN A 948 11.56 -8.32 8.76
C GLN A 948 11.79 -6.83 8.45
N VAL A 949 10.89 -6.18 7.69
CA VAL A 949 11.07 -4.78 7.26
C VAL A 949 10.88 -3.76 8.39
N PRO A 950 9.82 -3.80 9.22
CA PRO A 950 9.57 -2.78 10.25
C PRO A 950 10.76 -2.53 11.20
N ASP A 951 11.35 -3.59 11.75
CA ASP A 951 12.50 -3.54 12.68
C ASP A 951 13.74 -2.83 12.09
N LYS A 952 13.84 -2.82 10.76
CA LYS A 952 15.01 -2.40 9.98
C LYS A 952 14.76 -1.18 9.09
N ALA A 953 13.52 -0.68 9.01
CA ALA A 953 13.14 0.46 8.16
C ALA A 953 13.93 1.74 8.51
N LYS A 954 14.25 1.95 9.79
CA LYS A 954 15.12 3.04 10.25
C LYS A 954 16.52 3.01 9.66
N ASP A 955 17.05 1.81 9.43
CA ASP A 955 18.41 1.57 8.93
C ASP A 955 18.45 1.51 7.39
N MET A 956 17.30 1.57 6.71
CA MET A 956 17.21 1.61 5.25
C MET A 956 17.75 2.93 4.67
N LYS A 957 18.51 2.81 3.58
CA LYS A 957 18.96 3.92 2.74
C LYS A 957 17.81 4.48 1.89
N PRO A 958 17.91 5.71 1.34
CA PRO A 958 16.82 6.33 0.57
C PRO A 958 16.37 5.48 -0.64
N GLN A 959 17.31 4.85 -1.36
CA GLN A 959 17.03 3.92 -2.46
C GLN A 959 16.30 2.65 -1.99
N GLU A 960 16.57 2.18 -0.78
CA GLU A 960 15.98 0.94 -0.25
C GLU A 960 14.51 1.17 0.13
N LEU A 961 14.20 2.35 0.70
CA LEU A 961 12.83 2.81 0.98
C LEU A 961 11.99 2.93 -0.31
N SER A 962 12.52 3.60 -1.34
CA SER A 962 11.80 3.78 -2.61
C SER A 962 11.55 2.47 -3.34
N ASN A 963 12.51 1.55 -3.34
CA ASN A 963 12.35 0.20 -3.87
C ASN A 963 11.27 -0.60 -3.12
N VAL A 964 11.18 -0.49 -1.79
CA VAL A 964 10.16 -1.21 -1.00
C VAL A 964 8.76 -0.65 -1.25
N LEU A 965 8.57 0.67 -1.36
CA LEU A 965 7.28 1.25 -1.75
C LEU A 965 6.88 0.86 -3.18
N TRP A 966 7.83 0.90 -4.13
CA TRP A 966 7.58 0.47 -5.50
C TRP A 966 7.18 -1.01 -5.58
N ALA A 967 7.86 -1.87 -4.83
CA ALA A 967 7.52 -3.29 -4.74
C ALA A 967 6.14 -3.50 -4.11
N ALA A 968 5.80 -2.79 -3.03
CA ALA A 968 4.46 -2.83 -2.43
C ALA A 968 3.37 -2.40 -3.41
N ALA A 969 3.61 -1.33 -4.19
CA ALA A 969 2.68 -0.86 -5.23
C ALA A 969 2.49 -1.85 -6.40
N LYS A 970 3.47 -2.72 -6.66
CA LYS A 970 3.45 -3.76 -7.70
C LYS A 970 2.89 -5.12 -7.23
N LEU A 971 2.97 -5.41 -5.94
CA LEU A 971 2.58 -6.69 -5.33
C LEU A 971 1.26 -6.62 -4.53
N LYS A 972 0.62 -5.44 -4.45
CA LYS A 972 -0.56 -5.19 -3.60
C LYS A 972 -1.75 -6.12 -3.88
N ASP A 973 -1.89 -6.58 -5.12
CA ASP A 973 -3.04 -7.38 -5.57
C ASP A 973 -2.74 -8.89 -5.51
N ASP A 974 -1.48 -9.28 -5.77
CA ASP A 974 -1.00 -10.67 -5.76
C ASP A 974 -0.67 -11.15 -4.33
N ALA A 975 -0.09 -10.26 -3.52
CA ALA A 975 0.46 -10.55 -2.20
C ALA A 975 0.15 -9.40 -1.23
N ARG A 976 -1.14 -9.05 -1.08
CA ARG A 976 -1.68 -7.90 -0.31
C ARG A 976 -1.09 -7.67 1.09
N GLY A 977 -0.57 -8.71 1.76
CA GLY A 977 0.20 -8.57 3.00
C GLY A 977 1.45 -7.68 2.89
N VAL A 978 1.95 -7.41 1.68
CA VAL A 978 3.03 -6.45 1.41
C VAL A 978 2.71 -5.05 1.90
N LEU A 979 1.43 -4.66 1.94
CA LEU A 979 0.98 -3.34 2.40
C LEU A 979 1.36 -3.06 3.87
N ASN A 980 1.60 -4.10 4.67
CA ASN A 980 1.99 -3.97 6.08
C ASN A 980 3.35 -3.27 6.28
N VAL A 981 4.19 -3.16 5.24
CA VAL A 981 5.44 -2.38 5.33
C VAL A 981 5.22 -0.88 5.19
N VAL A 982 4.11 -0.46 4.56
CA VAL A 982 3.91 0.93 4.13
C VAL A 982 3.99 1.91 5.31
N PRO A 983 3.33 1.71 6.47
CA PRO A 983 3.45 2.66 7.60
C PRO A 983 4.89 2.83 8.10
N ALA A 984 5.64 1.72 8.21
CA ALA A 984 7.02 1.74 8.70
C ALA A 984 8.00 2.41 7.72
N ILE A 985 7.73 2.33 6.42
CA ILE A 985 8.53 2.98 5.37
C ILE A 985 8.15 4.47 5.24
N VAL A 986 6.85 4.79 5.25
CA VAL A 986 6.32 6.16 5.22
C VAL A 986 6.93 7.01 6.34
N ALA A 987 6.98 6.46 7.57
CA ALA A 987 7.59 7.12 8.73
C ALA A 987 9.11 7.38 8.61
N GLN A 988 9.76 6.94 7.53
CA GLN A 988 11.21 7.09 7.30
C GLN A 988 11.56 7.84 6.01
N VAL A 989 10.59 8.11 5.13
CA VAL A 989 10.83 8.83 3.88
C VAL A 989 11.11 10.33 4.08
N PRO A 990 10.34 11.10 4.89
CA PRO A 990 10.54 12.55 5.01
C PRO A 990 11.97 12.96 5.40
N ASP A 991 12.53 12.35 6.46
CA ASP A 991 13.89 12.62 6.95
C ASP A 991 14.99 12.37 5.90
N LYS A 992 14.70 11.53 4.90
CA LYS A 992 15.64 10.99 3.91
C LYS A 992 15.33 11.43 2.47
N ALA A 993 14.25 12.19 2.26
CA ALA A 993 13.79 12.60 0.93
C ALA A 993 14.85 13.43 0.17
N LYS A 994 15.51 14.36 0.88
CA LYS A 994 16.63 15.17 0.35
C LYS A 994 17.78 14.32 -0.22
N ASP A 995 18.00 13.13 0.33
CA ASP A 995 19.11 12.23 -0.02
C ASP A 995 18.69 11.19 -1.10
N MET A 996 17.43 11.23 -1.57
CA MET A 996 16.99 10.43 -2.71
C MET A 996 17.54 10.97 -4.04
N ILE A 997 18.06 10.07 -4.86
CA ILE A 997 18.35 10.32 -6.28
C ILE A 997 17.04 10.52 -7.08
N PRO A 998 17.07 11.10 -8.29
CA PRO A 998 15.87 11.38 -9.09
C PRO A 998 14.96 10.15 -9.31
N GLN A 999 15.54 8.98 -9.59
CA GLN A 999 14.84 7.68 -9.62
C GLN A 999 14.06 7.38 -8.33
N GLY A 1000 14.64 7.69 -7.17
CA GLY A 1000 14.02 7.44 -5.87
C GLY A 1000 12.79 8.31 -5.65
N LEU A 1001 12.86 9.60 -6.01
CA LEU A 1001 11.73 10.52 -5.93
C LEU A 1001 10.58 10.04 -6.84
N SER A 1002 10.86 9.72 -8.11
CA SER A 1002 9.84 9.26 -9.05
C SER A 1002 9.21 7.92 -8.66
N ASN A 1003 9.99 6.97 -8.15
CA ASN A 1003 9.48 5.69 -7.64
C ASN A 1003 8.54 5.88 -6.43
N VAL A 1004 8.84 6.80 -5.52
CA VAL A 1004 7.98 7.06 -4.35
C VAL A 1004 6.67 7.73 -4.76
N LEU A 1005 6.70 8.72 -5.65
CA LEU A 1005 5.47 9.37 -6.15
C LEU A 1005 4.60 8.40 -6.96
N TRP A 1006 5.20 7.59 -7.85
CA TRP A 1006 4.49 6.55 -8.59
C TRP A 1006 3.87 5.51 -7.65
N ALA A 1007 4.60 5.08 -6.61
CA ALA A 1007 4.07 4.17 -5.61
C ALA A 1007 2.91 4.78 -4.80
N ALA A 1008 3.01 6.04 -4.39
CA ALA A 1008 1.92 6.75 -3.71
C ALA A 1008 0.65 6.82 -4.59
N ALA A 1009 0.80 7.24 -5.85
CA ALA A 1009 -0.29 7.28 -6.84
C ALA A 1009 -0.93 5.91 -7.13
N LYS A 1010 -0.21 4.81 -6.95
CA LYS A 1010 -0.73 3.43 -7.09
C LYS A 1010 -1.23 2.80 -5.78
N LEU A 1011 -0.91 3.36 -4.62
CA LEU A 1011 -1.26 2.84 -3.29
C LEU A 1011 -2.31 3.69 -2.57
N LYS A 1012 -2.65 4.89 -3.05
CA LYS A 1012 -3.57 5.85 -2.40
C LYS A 1012 -4.90 5.22 -1.94
N ASP A 1013 -5.43 4.28 -2.72
CA ASP A 1013 -6.72 3.60 -2.49
C ASP A 1013 -6.59 2.33 -1.61
N ASN A 1014 -5.36 1.84 -1.39
CA ASN A 1014 -5.07 0.61 -0.65
C ASN A 1014 -4.38 0.84 0.71
N ALA A 1015 -3.68 1.96 0.84
CA ALA A 1015 -2.91 2.35 2.02
C ALA A 1015 -2.78 3.88 2.07
N ARG A 1016 -3.89 4.58 2.30
CA ARG A 1016 -4.03 6.06 2.20
C ARG A 1016 -2.90 6.86 2.85
N GLY A 1017 -2.39 6.41 4.01
CA GLY A 1017 -1.25 7.02 4.70
C GLY A 1017 0.05 7.10 3.90
N VAL A 1018 0.17 6.42 2.75
CA VAL A 1018 1.27 6.60 1.78
C VAL A 1018 1.40 8.04 1.31
N LEU A 1019 0.30 8.80 1.26
CA LEU A 1019 0.28 10.20 0.82
C LEU A 1019 1.09 11.12 1.74
N ASN A 1020 1.33 10.74 2.99
CA ASN A 1020 2.10 11.53 3.96
C ASN A 1020 3.57 11.77 3.54
N VAL A 1021 4.09 11.01 2.56
CA VAL A 1021 5.42 11.24 1.99
C VAL A 1021 5.44 12.32 0.91
N VAL A 1022 4.29 12.63 0.30
CA VAL A 1022 4.20 13.42 -0.93
C VAL A 1022 4.77 14.83 -0.76
N PRO A 1023 4.42 15.63 0.26
CA PRO A 1023 4.96 16.99 0.40
C PRO A 1023 6.49 17.02 0.56
N ALA A 1024 7.06 16.05 1.28
CA ALA A 1024 8.50 15.93 1.49
C ALA A 1024 9.26 15.54 0.20
N ILE A 1025 8.62 14.81 -0.71
CA ILE A 1025 9.18 14.42 -2.01
C ILE A 1025 8.98 15.53 -3.06
N VAL A 1026 7.80 16.14 -3.11
CA VAL A 1026 7.48 17.32 -3.94
C VAL A 1026 8.52 18.42 -3.75
N ALA A 1027 8.86 18.75 -2.50
CA ALA A 1027 9.87 19.76 -2.17
C ALA A 1027 11.29 19.46 -2.71
N GLN A 1028 11.58 18.22 -3.14
CA GLN A 1028 12.88 17.82 -3.71
C GLN A 1028 12.87 17.70 -5.24
N VAL A 1029 11.70 17.53 -5.87
CA VAL A 1029 11.60 17.30 -7.32
C VAL A 1029 12.12 18.49 -8.15
N PRO A 1030 11.68 19.75 -7.95
CA PRO A 1030 12.18 20.88 -8.73
C PRO A 1030 13.71 21.04 -8.66
N ASN A 1031 14.28 20.84 -7.48
CA ASN A 1031 15.73 20.93 -7.22
C ASN A 1031 16.56 19.87 -7.99
N LYS A 1032 15.92 18.81 -8.50
CA LYS A 1032 16.58 17.69 -9.21
C LYS A 1032 15.93 17.40 -10.58
N ALA A 1033 15.04 18.26 -11.06
CA ALA A 1033 14.24 18.00 -12.26
C ALA A 1033 15.11 17.80 -13.51
N LYS A 1034 16.19 18.58 -13.63
CA LYS A 1034 17.22 18.44 -14.68
C LYS A 1034 17.92 17.09 -14.70
N ASP A 1035 18.00 16.39 -13.57
CA ASP A 1035 18.71 15.12 -13.43
C ASP A 1035 17.76 13.91 -13.56
N LEU A 1036 16.43 14.12 -13.65
CA LEU A 1036 15.45 13.08 -13.94
C LEU A 1036 15.65 12.51 -15.36
N LYS A 1037 15.65 11.17 -15.46
CA LYS A 1037 15.66 10.45 -16.74
C LYS A 1037 14.28 10.50 -17.43
N PRO A 1038 14.16 10.22 -18.74
CA PRO A 1038 12.89 10.36 -19.48
C PRO A 1038 11.71 9.55 -18.89
N GLN A 1039 11.97 8.34 -18.40
CA GLN A 1039 10.97 7.53 -17.67
C GLN A 1039 10.59 8.13 -16.31
N GLU A 1040 11.54 8.79 -15.64
CA GLU A 1040 11.33 9.36 -14.32
C GLU A 1040 10.48 10.65 -14.41
N LEU A 1041 10.71 11.48 -15.43
CA LEU A 1041 9.83 12.60 -15.79
C LEU A 1041 8.38 12.12 -16.03
N SER A 1042 8.19 11.09 -16.86
CA SER A 1042 6.84 10.59 -17.17
C SER A 1042 6.15 9.95 -15.96
N ASN A 1043 6.90 9.28 -15.07
CA ASN A 1043 6.36 8.76 -13.81
C ASN A 1043 5.94 9.87 -12.84
N VAL A 1044 6.69 10.97 -12.74
CA VAL A 1044 6.34 12.12 -11.88
C VAL A 1044 5.11 12.84 -12.41
N LEU A 1045 5.05 13.11 -13.72
CA LEU A 1045 3.89 13.80 -14.32
C LEU A 1045 2.62 12.93 -14.26
N TRP A 1046 2.75 11.62 -14.52
CA TRP A 1046 1.64 10.67 -14.34
C TRP A 1046 1.18 10.59 -12.88
N ALA A 1047 2.11 10.64 -11.92
CA ALA A 1047 1.75 10.67 -10.50
C ALA A 1047 1.02 11.98 -10.13
N ALA A 1048 1.39 13.13 -10.71
CA ALA A 1048 0.68 14.40 -10.49
C ALA A 1048 -0.77 14.31 -10.97
N ALA A 1049 -0.97 13.91 -12.23
CA ALA A 1049 -2.28 13.70 -12.84
C ALA A 1049 -3.16 12.61 -12.16
N ARG A 1050 -2.56 11.78 -11.29
CA ARG A 1050 -3.28 10.75 -10.52
C ARG A 1050 -3.49 11.14 -9.04
N LEU A 1051 -2.93 12.25 -8.60
CA LEU A 1051 -2.95 12.72 -7.21
C LEU A 1051 -3.47 14.16 -7.03
N GLN A 1052 -3.85 14.89 -8.10
CA GLN A 1052 -4.28 16.29 -8.02
C GLN A 1052 -5.38 16.54 -6.96
N ASP A 1053 -6.38 15.66 -6.89
CA ASP A 1053 -7.48 15.71 -5.91
C ASP A 1053 -7.09 15.30 -4.48
N ASP A 1054 -6.03 14.51 -4.34
CA ASP A 1054 -5.64 13.83 -3.09
C ASP A 1054 -4.47 14.48 -2.35
N ALA A 1055 -3.62 15.17 -3.11
CA ALA A 1055 -2.40 15.82 -2.66
C ALA A 1055 -2.04 16.93 -3.67
N THR A 1056 -2.84 18.00 -3.67
CA THR A 1056 -2.73 19.15 -4.60
C THR A 1056 -1.34 19.79 -4.64
N ASP A 1057 -0.53 19.60 -3.59
CA ASP A 1057 0.91 19.92 -3.58
C ASP A 1057 1.67 19.35 -4.80
N MET A 1058 1.20 18.25 -5.38
CA MET A 1058 1.75 17.65 -6.60
C MET A 1058 1.75 18.58 -7.81
N LEU A 1059 0.82 19.54 -7.91
CA LEU A 1059 0.79 20.49 -9.02
C LEU A 1059 2.07 21.35 -9.06
N ASN A 1060 2.65 21.69 -7.90
CA ASN A 1060 3.90 22.46 -7.79
C ASN A 1060 5.11 21.82 -8.48
N VAL A 1061 5.09 20.53 -8.84
CA VAL A 1061 6.19 19.90 -9.61
C VAL A 1061 5.98 20.06 -11.12
N VAL A 1062 4.76 20.30 -11.59
CA VAL A 1062 4.40 20.27 -13.02
C VAL A 1062 5.23 21.27 -13.83
N PRO A 1063 5.37 22.57 -13.47
CA PRO A 1063 6.19 23.51 -14.24
C PRO A 1063 7.67 23.08 -14.36
N ALA A 1064 8.24 22.50 -13.30
CA ALA A 1064 9.63 22.03 -13.29
C ALA A 1064 9.83 20.76 -14.14
N ILE A 1065 8.80 19.94 -14.32
CA ILE A 1065 8.81 18.77 -15.21
C ILE A 1065 8.56 19.19 -16.67
N VAL A 1066 7.59 20.08 -16.91
CA VAL A 1066 7.26 20.65 -18.23
C VAL A 1066 8.49 21.27 -18.88
N ALA A 1067 9.26 22.05 -18.12
CA ALA A 1067 10.52 22.66 -18.57
C ALA A 1067 11.63 21.66 -18.94
N GLN A 1068 11.46 20.35 -18.71
CA GLN A 1068 12.46 19.30 -18.95
C GLN A 1068 12.00 18.20 -19.90
N VAL A 1069 10.72 18.15 -20.28
CA VAL A 1069 10.21 17.17 -21.24
C VAL A 1069 10.72 17.41 -22.67
N PRO A 1070 10.71 18.63 -23.25
CA PRO A 1070 11.09 18.84 -24.65
C PRO A 1070 12.49 18.32 -25.02
N ASP A 1071 13.50 18.64 -24.21
CA ASP A 1071 14.89 18.21 -24.42
C ASP A 1071 15.08 16.69 -24.39
N LYS A 1072 14.17 15.97 -23.71
CA LYS A 1072 14.27 14.54 -23.39
C LYS A 1072 13.20 13.67 -24.06
N ALA A 1073 12.26 14.26 -24.80
CA ALA A 1073 11.18 13.55 -25.50
C ALA A 1073 11.72 12.51 -26.50
N LYS A 1074 12.82 12.83 -27.19
CA LYS A 1074 13.52 11.90 -28.10
C LYS A 1074 14.00 10.62 -27.43
N ASP A 1075 14.31 10.66 -26.13
CA ASP A 1075 14.84 9.55 -25.36
C ASP A 1075 13.74 8.83 -24.54
N MET A 1076 12.48 9.27 -24.66
CA MET A 1076 11.33 8.59 -24.03
C MET A 1076 10.97 7.29 -24.74
N THR A 1077 10.68 6.26 -23.95
CA THR A 1077 10.05 5.01 -24.41
C THR A 1077 8.59 5.25 -24.87
N PRO A 1078 7.98 4.34 -25.64
CA PRO A 1078 6.58 4.47 -26.07
C PRO A 1078 5.61 4.68 -24.90
N GLN A 1079 5.79 3.94 -23.80
CA GLN A 1079 5.03 4.12 -22.56
C GLN A 1079 5.28 5.48 -21.89
N ALA A 1080 6.50 6.02 -21.93
CA ALA A 1080 6.79 7.32 -21.36
C ALA A 1080 6.13 8.47 -22.14
N LEU A 1081 6.11 8.40 -23.49
CA LEU A 1081 5.33 9.33 -24.31
C LEU A 1081 3.83 9.27 -23.95
N SER A 1082 3.27 8.05 -23.87
CA SER A 1082 1.86 7.81 -23.56
C SER A 1082 1.47 8.34 -22.17
N ASN A 1083 2.29 8.08 -21.14
CA ASN A 1083 2.11 8.62 -19.79
C ASN A 1083 2.11 10.15 -19.76
N VAL A 1084 2.98 10.80 -20.54
CA VAL A 1084 3.05 12.28 -20.60
C VAL A 1084 1.83 12.86 -21.30
N LEU A 1085 1.39 12.28 -22.43
CA LEU A 1085 0.15 12.71 -23.11
C LEU A 1085 -1.07 12.56 -22.20
N TRP A 1086 -1.23 11.39 -21.57
CA TRP A 1086 -2.33 11.12 -20.64
C TRP A 1086 -2.36 12.10 -19.47
N ALA A 1087 -1.19 12.40 -18.90
CA ALA A 1087 -1.07 13.36 -17.81
C ALA A 1087 -1.36 14.80 -18.26
N ALA A 1088 -0.88 15.21 -19.44
CA ALA A 1088 -1.17 16.53 -20.00
C ALA A 1088 -2.67 16.73 -20.29
N ALA A 1089 -3.36 15.71 -20.81
CA ALA A 1089 -4.80 15.75 -21.04
C ALA A 1089 -5.62 15.79 -19.73
N LYS A 1090 -5.07 15.26 -18.62
CA LYS A 1090 -5.69 15.28 -17.28
C LYS A 1090 -5.41 16.55 -16.47
N LEU A 1091 -4.28 17.21 -16.72
CA LEU A 1091 -3.83 18.40 -16.00
C LEU A 1091 -4.12 19.72 -16.74
N LYS A 1092 -4.63 19.68 -17.98
CA LYS A 1092 -4.85 20.84 -18.86
C LYS A 1092 -5.65 21.99 -18.21
N ASP A 1093 -6.54 21.71 -17.27
CA ASP A 1093 -7.43 22.70 -16.64
C ASP A 1093 -6.87 23.23 -15.30
N ASP A 1094 -6.14 22.38 -14.55
CA ASP A 1094 -5.51 22.74 -13.26
C ASP A 1094 -4.13 23.42 -13.45
N GLU A 1095 -3.34 22.94 -14.41
CA GLU A 1095 -1.98 23.40 -14.75
C GLU A 1095 -1.86 23.58 -16.27
N PRO A 1096 -2.44 24.65 -16.87
CA PRO A 1096 -2.54 24.78 -18.33
C PRO A 1096 -1.21 24.74 -19.08
N ASP A 1097 -0.11 25.18 -18.46
CA ASP A 1097 1.23 25.11 -19.05
C ASP A 1097 1.70 23.67 -19.33
N VAL A 1098 1.04 22.65 -18.79
CA VAL A 1098 1.32 21.23 -19.10
C VAL A 1098 1.16 20.92 -20.59
N VAL A 1099 0.28 21.61 -21.31
CA VAL A 1099 0.03 21.31 -22.73
C VAL A 1099 1.20 21.71 -23.63
N ASN A 1100 2.11 22.56 -23.15
CA ASN A 1100 3.32 22.98 -23.87
C ASN A 1100 4.29 21.83 -24.16
N VAL A 1101 4.20 20.69 -23.46
CA VAL A 1101 5.01 19.50 -23.76
C VAL A 1101 4.51 18.74 -24.99
N VAL A 1102 3.23 18.89 -25.34
CA VAL A 1102 2.52 18.04 -26.30
C VAL A 1102 3.15 18.11 -27.70
N PRO A 1103 3.53 19.27 -28.28
CA PRO A 1103 4.19 19.32 -29.58
C PRO A 1103 5.50 18.53 -29.65
N ALA A 1104 6.32 18.60 -28.59
CA ALA A 1104 7.58 17.88 -28.51
C ALA A 1104 7.38 16.36 -28.38
N ILE A 1105 6.31 15.93 -27.71
CA ILE A 1105 5.92 14.52 -27.60
C ILE A 1105 5.32 13.99 -28.91
N VAL A 1106 4.42 14.74 -29.55
CA VAL A 1106 3.79 14.41 -30.84
C VAL A 1106 4.83 14.21 -31.93
N ALA A 1107 5.88 15.04 -31.98
CA ALA A 1107 7.00 14.88 -32.90
C ALA A 1107 7.75 13.54 -32.76
N GLN A 1108 7.58 12.81 -31.65
CA GLN A 1108 8.21 11.52 -31.38
C GLN A 1108 7.24 10.33 -31.50
N VAL A 1109 5.94 10.59 -31.72
CA VAL A 1109 4.92 9.52 -31.83
C VAL A 1109 5.11 8.68 -33.10
N PRO A 1110 5.29 9.22 -34.33
CA PRO A 1110 5.39 8.40 -35.54
C PRO A 1110 6.45 7.29 -35.48
N ASP A 1111 7.67 7.63 -35.06
CA ASP A 1111 8.79 6.67 -35.02
C ASP A 1111 8.57 5.50 -34.04
N LYS A 1112 7.74 5.72 -33.01
CA LYS A 1112 7.56 4.85 -31.84
C LYS A 1112 6.14 4.27 -31.70
N ALA A 1113 5.17 4.72 -32.51
CA ALA A 1113 3.79 4.24 -32.52
C ALA A 1113 3.66 2.75 -32.81
N LYS A 1114 4.58 2.21 -33.64
CA LYS A 1114 4.71 0.78 -33.94
C LYS A 1114 5.08 -0.06 -32.71
N ASP A 1115 5.77 0.53 -31.73
CA ASP A 1115 6.31 -0.12 -30.53
C ASP A 1115 5.46 0.15 -29.27
N MET A 1116 4.51 1.09 -29.33
CA MET A 1116 3.47 1.27 -28.29
C MET A 1116 2.68 -0.02 -28.11
N LYS A 1117 2.46 -0.48 -26.87
CA LYS A 1117 1.50 -1.55 -26.58
C LYS A 1117 0.06 -1.06 -26.81
N PRO A 1118 -0.96 -1.95 -26.88
CA PRO A 1118 -2.35 -1.54 -27.11
C PRO A 1118 -2.81 -0.46 -26.13
N GLN A 1119 -2.56 -0.66 -24.82
CA GLN A 1119 -2.79 0.36 -23.79
C GLN A 1119 -2.05 1.69 -24.04
N ASP A 1120 -0.76 1.66 -24.39
CA ASP A 1120 0.04 2.87 -24.63
C ASP A 1120 -0.51 3.68 -25.82
N LEU A 1121 -0.91 2.97 -26.89
CA LEU A 1121 -1.50 3.54 -28.11
C LEU A 1121 -2.85 4.19 -27.77
N SER A 1122 -3.74 3.49 -27.08
CA SER A 1122 -5.06 4.00 -26.70
C SER A 1122 -4.97 5.20 -25.77
N ASN A 1123 -4.13 5.17 -24.74
CA ASN A 1123 -3.92 6.32 -23.86
C ASN A 1123 -3.40 7.56 -24.62
N SER A 1124 -2.47 7.37 -25.56
CA SER A 1124 -1.96 8.45 -26.42
C SER A 1124 -3.05 9.04 -27.31
N LEU A 1125 -3.89 8.18 -27.89
CA LEU A 1125 -4.96 8.55 -28.80
C LEU A 1125 -6.09 9.31 -28.08
N LEU A 1126 -6.55 8.80 -26.93
CA LEU A 1126 -7.53 9.45 -26.06
C LEU A 1126 -7.05 10.85 -25.64
N ALA A 1127 -5.81 10.94 -25.17
CA ALA A 1127 -5.22 12.20 -24.73
C ALA A 1127 -5.13 13.23 -25.85
N LEU A 1128 -4.63 12.84 -27.03
CA LEU A 1128 -4.48 13.77 -28.15
C LEU A 1128 -5.83 14.27 -28.69
N VAL A 1129 -6.86 13.44 -28.74
CA VAL A 1129 -8.22 13.86 -29.15
C VAL A 1129 -8.80 14.88 -28.16
N LEU A 1130 -8.53 14.73 -26.86
CA LEU A 1130 -8.94 15.67 -25.79
C LEU A 1130 -8.05 16.92 -25.65
N LEU A 1131 -6.94 16.97 -26.38
CA LEU A 1131 -6.02 18.11 -26.47
C LEU A 1131 -6.06 18.80 -27.84
N GLN A 1132 -6.91 18.34 -28.77
CA GLN A 1132 -6.83 18.74 -30.18
C GLN A 1132 -7.11 20.23 -30.42
N ASP A 1133 -7.96 20.82 -29.57
CA ASP A 1133 -8.36 22.23 -29.60
C ASP A 1133 -7.47 23.09 -28.68
N SER A 1134 -6.83 22.48 -27.68
CA SER A 1134 -5.89 23.13 -26.75
C SER A 1134 -4.49 23.31 -27.36
N VAL A 1135 -4.08 22.46 -28.30
CA VAL A 1135 -2.72 22.41 -28.84
C VAL A 1135 -2.72 22.52 -30.37
N PRO A 1136 -2.26 23.66 -30.94
CA PRO A 1136 -2.18 23.86 -32.38
C PRO A 1136 -1.43 22.73 -33.11
N GLY A 1137 -2.04 22.21 -34.18
CA GLY A 1137 -1.47 21.13 -34.99
C GLY A 1137 -1.82 19.70 -34.53
N VAL A 1138 -2.40 19.51 -33.34
CA VAL A 1138 -2.78 18.15 -32.90
C VAL A 1138 -3.96 17.59 -33.71
N SER A 1139 -5.00 18.38 -34.00
CA SER A 1139 -6.11 17.91 -34.84
C SER A 1139 -5.67 17.53 -36.26
N SER A 1140 -4.70 18.25 -36.86
CA SER A 1140 -4.13 17.89 -38.17
C SER A 1140 -3.16 16.70 -38.12
N PHE A 1141 -2.44 16.49 -37.02
CA PHE A 1141 -1.67 15.26 -36.79
C PHE A 1141 -2.58 14.01 -36.67
N LEU A 1142 -3.70 14.14 -35.95
CA LEU A 1142 -4.69 13.08 -35.79
C LEU A 1142 -5.40 12.72 -37.10
N ARG A 1143 -5.83 13.73 -37.88
CA ARG A 1143 -6.56 13.56 -39.14
C ARG A 1143 -5.66 13.23 -40.34
N GLY A 1144 -4.46 13.80 -40.40
CA GLY A 1144 -3.57 13.72 -41.56
C GLY A 1144 -3.95 14.73 -42.66
N GLY A 1145 -3.53 14.44 -43.90
CA GLY A 1145 -3.91 15.24 -45.07
C GLY A 1145 -5.42 15.20 -45.34
N SER A 1146 -5.97 16.27 -45.91
CA SER A 1146 -7.41 16.58 -45.87
C SER A 1146 -8.38 15.59 -46.54
N ARG A 1147 -7.91 14.49 -47.14
CA ARG A 1147 -8.71 13.40 -47.75
C ARG A 1147 -8.10 12.00 -47.61
N SER A 1148 -7.33 11.72 -46.56
CA SER A 1148 -6.66 10.42 -46.39
C SER A 1148 -6.62 9.94 -44.95
N ASN A 1149 -7.01 8.68 -44.69
CA ASN A 1149 -6.91 7.99 -43.39
C ASN A 1149 -5.46 7.65 -42.99
N THR A 1150 -4.53 8.60 -43.18
CA THR A 1150 -3.09 8.48 -42.93
C THR A 1150 -2.61 9.39 -41.79
N GLY A 1151 -3.54 10.05 -41.07
CA GLY A 1151 -3.25 10.61 -39.75
C GLY A 1151 -3.19 9.52 -38.68
N PHE A 1152 -2.68 9.87 -37.50
CA PHE A 1152 -2.42 8.92 -36.42
C PHE A 1152 -3.66 8.09 -36.00
N VAL A 1153 -4.88 8.64 -36.16
CA VAL A 1153 -6.13 7.91 -35.89
C VAL A 1153 -6.35 6.76 -36.89
N GLY A 1154 -6.08 7.00 -38.17
CA GLY A 1154 -6.20 5.99 -39.22
C GLY A 1154 -5.15 4.89 -39.09
N GLU A 1155 -3.91 5.26 -38.76
CA GLU A 1155 -2.84 4.30 -38.46
C GLU A 1155 -3.18 3.44 -37.22
N ALA A 1156 -3.65 4.06 -36.15
CA ALA A 1156 -4.08 3.37 -34.94
C ALA A 1156 -5.25 2.42 -35.22
N ALA A 1157 -6.27 2.85 -35.98
CA ALA A 1157 -7.40 2.02 -36.37
C ALA A 1157 -6.99 0.81 -37.22
N SER A 1158 -6.16 1.03 -38.25
CA SER A 1158 -5.57 -0.03 -39.08
C SER A 1158 -4.71 -1.02 -38.29
N ARG A 1159 -3.93 -0.53 -37.30
CA ARG A 1159 -3.11 -1.38 -36.42
C ARG A 1159 -3.97 -2.20 -35.47
N VAL A 1160 -4.99 -1.57 -34.85
CA VAL A 1160 -5.87 -2.22 -33.88
C VAL A 1160 -6.77 -3.26 -34.55
N ALA A 1161 -7.33 -3.00 -35.75
CA ALA A 1161 -8.10 -3.99 -36.50
C ALA A 1161 -7.30 -5.30 -36.73
N LYS A 1162 -6.01 -5.18 -37.06
CA LYS A 1162 -5.09 -6.31 -37.31
C LYS A 1162 -4.61 -7.01 -36.03
N LEU A 1163 -4.56 -6.29 -34.91
CA LEU A 1163 -4.23 -6.86 -33.59
C LEU A 1163 -5.44 -7.50 -32.89
N LEU A 1164 -6.66 -7.05 -33.17
CA LEU A 1164 -7.88 -7.40 -32.45
C LEU A 1164 -8.13 -8.90 -32.24
N PRO A 1165 -7.87 -9.81 -33.21
CA PRO A 1165 -8.02 -11.25 -32.99
C PRO A 1165 -7.08 -11.83 -31.93
N LYS A 1166 -5.97 -11.13 -31.66
CA LYS A 1166 -4.91 -11.51 -30.71
C LYS A 1166 -4.97 -10.77 -29.38
N LEU A 1167 -5.85 -9.78 -29.22
CA LEU A 1167 -6.03 -9.07 -27.95
C LEU A 1167 -6.83 -9.94 -26.97
N SER A 1168 -6.33 -10.03 -25.74
CA SER A 1168 -6.98 -10.66 -24.59
C SER A 1168 -7.14 -9.66 -23.44
N ASP A 1169 -7.82 -10.09 -22.38
CA ASP A 1169 -7.82 -9.43 -21.06
C ASP A 1169 -8.14 -7.92 -21.13
N LEU A 1170 -7.41 -7.11 -20.35
CA LEU A 1170 -7.68 -5.68 -20.22
C LEU A 1170 -7.48 -4.90 -21.54
N ASP A 1171 -6.51 -5.31 -22.38
CA ASP A 1171 -6.26 -4.66 -23.67
C ASP A 1171 -7.45 -4.86 -24.63
N LEU A 1172 -8.08 -6.04 -24.63
CA LEU A 1172 -9.28 -6.31 -25.42
C LEU A 1172 -10.47 -5.43 -25.04
N PHE A 1173 -10.64 -5.10 -23.76
CA PHE A 1173 -11.81 -4.34 -23.28
C PHE A 1173 -11.58 -2.82 -23.15
N LEU A 1174 -10.33 -2.34 -23.29
CA LEU A 1174 -10.01 -0.91 -23.30
C LEU A 1174 -9.64 -0.38 -24.71
N THR A 1175 -8.79 -1.08 -25.46
CA THR A 1175 -8.22 -0.53 -26.69
C THR A 1175 -9.24 -0.35 -27.82
N PRO A 1176 -10.11 -1.33 -28.15
CA PRO A 1176 -11.05 -1.19 -29.25
C PRO A 1176 -12.10 -0.09 -29.03
N PRO A 1177 -12.74 0.04 -27.84
CA PRO A 1177 -13.61 1.18 -27.55
C PRO A 1177 -12.89 2.53 -27.70
N ALA A 1178 -11.67 2.67 -27.17
CA ALA A 1178 -10.89 3.91 -27.24
C ALA A 1178 -10.56 4.34 -28.68
N VAL A 1179 -10.25 3.39 -29.56
CA VAL A 1179 -9.88 3.69 -30.96
C VAL A 1179 -11.12 3.93 -31.83
N VAL A 1180 -12.21 3.19 -31.62
CA VAL A 1180 -13.49 3.47 -32.30
C VAL A 1180 -14.08 4.81 -31.86
N TRP A 1181 -13.96 5.16 -30.57
CA TRP A 1181 -14.32 6.48 -30.03
C TRP A 1181 -13.50 7.61 -30.66
N ALA A 1182 -12.19 7.43 -30.83
CA ALA A 1182 -11.35 8.41 -31.50
C ALA A 1182 -11.71 8.57 -32.98
N CYS A 1183 -12.01 7.48 -33.70
CA CYS A 1183 -12.57 7.54 -35.05
C CYS A 1183 -13.87 8.37 -35.08
N ALA A 1184 -14.77 8.19 -34.12
CA ALA A 1184 -16.04 8.92 -34.06
C ALA A 1184 -15.85 10.41 -33.75
N LYS A 1185 -15.04 10.75 -32.74
CA LYS A 1185 -14.74 12.14 -32.37
C LYS A 1185 -13.98 12.93 -33.44
N MET A 1186 -13.25 12.25 -34.31
CA MET A 1186 -12.57 12.86 -35.45
C MET A 1186 -13.36 12.76 -36.76
N GLU A 1187 -14.56 12.16 -36.76
CA GLU A 1187 -15.40 11.93 -37.95
C GLU A 1187 -14.67 11.13 -39.06
N LEU A 1188 -13.83 10.16 -38.65
CA LEU A 1188 -13.01 9.32 -39.52
C LEU A 1188 -13.51 7.85 -39.50
N PRO A 1189 -14.48 7.48 -40.36
CA PRO A 1189 -14.93 6.09 -40.47
C PRO A 1189 -13.81 5.17 -40.98
N HIS A 1190 -13.74 3.97 -40.40
CA HIS A 1190 -12.73 2.96 -40.72
C HIS A 1190 -13.37 1.56 -40.78
N ASP A 1191 -14.00 1.24 -41.91
CA ASP A 1191 -14.79 0.01 -42.13
C ASP A 1191 -14.13 -1.30 -41.64
N GLU A 1192 -12.82 -1.47 -41.84
CA GLU A 1192 -12.07 -2.64 -41.38
C GLU A 1192 -12.10 -2.78 -39.85
N LEU A 1193 -12.01 -1.66 -39.12
CA LEU A 1193 -12.05 -1.64 -37.65
C LEU A 1193 -13.48 -1.85 -37.15
N LEU A 1194 -14.46 -1.16 -37.75
CA LEU A 1194 -15.88 -1.30 -37.36
C LEU A 1194 -16.40 -2.71 -37.64
N SER A 1195 -15.94 -3.36 -38.71
CA SER A 1195 -16.25 -4.77 -39.00
C SER A 1195 -15.55 -5.71 -38.03
N ALA A 1196 -14.25 -5.52 -37.77
CA ALA A 1196 -13.50 -6.36 -36.84
C ALA A 1196 -14.03 -6.25 -35.39
N VAL A 1197 -14.38 -5.04 -34.93
CA VAL A 1197 -14.94 -4.81 -33.59
C VAL A 1197 -16.35 -5.40 -33.46
N ALA A 1198 -17.22 -5.22 -34.46
CA ALA A 1198 -18.54 -5.85 -34.45
C ALA A 1198 -18.45 -7.38 -34.43
N GLN A 1199 -17.47 -7.97 -35.14
CA GLN A 1199 -17.20 -9.42 -35.11
C GLN A 1199 -16.61 -9.89 -33.77
N ARG A 1200 -15.62 -9.17 -33.22
CA ARG A 1200 -14.96 -9.55 -31.95
C ARG A 1200 -15.90 -9.45 -30.75
N PHE A 1201 -16.89 -8.55 -30.81
CA PHE A 1201 -17.91 -8.37 -29.80
C PHE A 1201 -19.27 -8.97 -30.19
N ALA A 1202 -19.32 -9.92 -31.15
CA ALA A 1202 -20.56 -10.52 -31.64
C ALA A 1202 -21.29 -11.47 -30.67
N SER A 1203 -20.97 -11.47 -29.37
CA SER A 1203 -21.65 -12.27 -28.33
C SER A 1203 -21.97 -11.45 -27.07
N ARG A 1204 -23.01 -11.84 -26.33
CA ARG A 1204 -23.38 -11.23 -25.05
C ARG A 1204 -22.28 -11.42 -24.01
N LYS A 1205 -21.54 -12.53 -24.04
CA LYS A 1205 -20.36 -12.79 -23.21
C LYS A 1205 -19.27 -11.73 -23.41
N THR A 1206 -18.95 -11.40 -24.67
CA THR A 1206 -17.96 -10.36 -24.99
C THR A 1206 -18.45 -8.94 -24.69
N ILE A 1207 -19.71 -8.63 -24.99
CA ILE A 1207 -20.29 -7.29 -24.73
C ILE A 1207 -20.46 -7.05 -23.22
N SER A 1208 -20.93 -8.04 -22.46
CA SER A 1208 -21.08 -7.91 -21.00
C SER A 1208 -19.76 -7.83 -20.22
N SER A 1209 -18.64 -8.15 -20.87
CA SER A 1209 -17.28 -7.96 -20.34
C SER A 1209 -16.71 -6.55 -20.57
N LEU A 1210 -17.36 -5.70 -21.40
CA LEU A 1210 -17.02 -4.28 -21.52
C LEU A 1210 -17.32 -3.53 -20.20
N ARG A 1211 -16.53 -2.51 -19.89
CA ARG A 1211 -16.88 -1.52 -18.86
C ARG A 1211 -17.95 -0.56 -19.37
N ASP A 1212 -18.67 0.09 -18.46
CA ASP A 1212 -19.80 0.98 -18.80
C ASP A 1212 -19.40 2.08 -19.79
N TRP A 1213 -18.26 2.77 -19.57
CA TRP A 1213 -17.75 3.75 -20.54
C TRP A 1213 -17.48 3.13 -21.92
N GLY A 1214 -16.84 1.96 -21.98
CA GLY A 1214 -16.49 1.30 -23.25
C GLY A 1214 -17.71 0.80 -24.03
N LEU A 1215 -18.76 0.37 -23.31
CA LEU A 1215 -20.05 -0.02 -23.88
C LEU A 1215 -20.79 1.20 -24.46
N CYS A 1216 -20.92 2.27 -23.66
CA CYS A 1216 -21.54 3.52 -24.06
C CYS A 1216 -20.80 4.17 -25.24
N ALA A 1217 -19.46 4.24 -25.16
CA ALA A 1217 -18.61 4.83 -26.19
C ALA A 1217 -18.69 4.05 -27.51
N LEU A 1218 -18.70 2.71 -27.47
CA LEU A 1218 -18.94 1.90 -28.68
C LEU A 1218 -20.33 2.18 -29.27
N TYR A 1219 -21.40 2.12 -28.48
CA TYR A 1219 -22.76 2.35 -29.00
C TYR A 1219 -22.89 3.73 -29.65
N GLY A 1220 -22.50 4.81 -28.94
CA GLY A 1220 -22.53 6.17 -29.48
C GLY A 1220 -21.65 6.34 -30.73
N SER A 1221 -20.46 5.74 -30.75
CA SER A 1221 -19.56 5.80 -31.91
C SER A 1221 -20.12 5.08 -33.14
N TYR A 1222 -20.83 3.96 -32.96
CA TYR A 1222 -21.51 3.27 -34.06
C TYR A 1222 -22.76 4.04 -34.53
N GLN A 1223 -23.40 4.87 -33.69
CA GLN A 1223 -24.44 5.80 -34.18
C GLN A 1223 -23.84 6.93 -35.02
N LEU A 1224 -22.66 7.45 -34.65
CA LEU A 1224 -21.98 8.54 -35.37
C LEU A 1224 -21.31 8.09 -36.68
N LEU A 1225 -20.66 6.92 -36.69
CA LEU A 1225 -19.93 6.40 -37.85
C LEU A 1225 -20.73 5.43 -38.73
N GLY A 1226 -21.73 4.75 -38.15
CA GLY A 1226 -22.42 3.62 -38.76
C GLY A 1226 -23.64 4.00 -39.60
N SER A 1227 -23.47 4.87 -40.60
CA SER A 1227 -24.56 5.34 -41.48
C SER A 1227 -25.06 4.30 -42.51
N THR A 1228 -24.95 3.00 -42.20
CA THR A 1228 -25.41 1.89 -43.06
C THR A 1228 -26.00 0.75 -42.24
N ASP A 1229 -27.01 0.06 -42.79
CA ASP A 1229 -27.72 -1.06 -42.13
C ASP A 1229 -26.83 -2.25 -41.73
N ARG A 1230 -25.57 -2.27 -42.20
CA ARG A 1230 -24.57 -3.32 -41.96
C ARG A 1230 -24.34 -3.60 -40.47
N PHE A 1231 -24.49 -2.60 -39.61
CA PHE A 1231 -24.16 -2.69 -38.18
C PHE A 1231 -25.37 -2.67 -37.23
N THR A 1232 -26.60 -2.60 -37.75
CA THR A 1232 -27.83 -2.47 -36.94
C THR A 1232 -27.95 -3.56 -35.88
N ASN A 1233 -27.68 -4.82 -36.23
CA ASN A 1233 -27.73 -5.95 -35.30
C ASN A 1233 -26.75 -5.79 -34.12
N PHE A 1234 -25.54 -5.29 -34.39
CA PHE A 1234 -24.52 -5.07 -33.35
C PHE A 1234 -24.88 -3.87 -32.46
N ALA A 1235 -25.36 -2.77 -33.06
CA ALA A 1235 -25.86 -1.62 -32.32
C ALA A 1235 -27.05 -2.01 -31.40
N GLU A 1236 -27.95 -2.89 -31.85
CA GLU A 1236 -29.00 -3.46 -31.01
C GLU A 1236 -28.45 -4.27 -29.83
N MET A 1237 -27.41 -5.09 -30.03
CA MET A 1237 -26.82 -5.88 -28.95
C MET A 1237 -26.19 -4.98 -27.87
N LEU A 1238 -25.46 -3.93 -28.29
CA LEU A 1238 -24.95 -2.91 -27.38
C LEU A 1238 -26.09 -2.19 -26.64
N LYS A 1239 -27.17 -1.81 -27.34
CA LYS A 1239 -28.36 -1.16 -26.74
C LYS A 1239 -29.09 -2.05 -25.72
N LYS A 1240 -29.18 -3.35 -25.99
CA LYS A 1240 -29.76 -4.35 -25.07
C LYS A 1240 -28.93 -4.46 -23.80
N GLU A 1241 -27.60 -4.45 -23.89
CA GLU A 1241 -26.73 -4.42 -22.71
C GLU A 1241 -26.80 -3.08 -21.95
N LEU A 1242 -26.82 -1.93 -22.63
CA LEU A 1242 -27.02 -0.61 -22.00
C LEU A 1242 -28.31 -0.60 -21.16
N THR A 1243 -29.41 -1.05 -21.77
CA THR A 1243 -30.72 -1.20 -21.10
C THR A 1243 -30.62 -2.14 -19.89
N ARG A 1244 -29.91 -3.27 -20.02
CA ARG A 1244 -29.72 -4.24 -18.93
C ARG A 1244 -28.92 -3.67 -17.75
N ARG A 1245 -28.00 -2.73 -18.00
CA ARG A 1245 -27.22 -2.04 -16.95
C ARG A 1245 -27.93 -0.80 -16.38
N GLY A 1246 -29.00 -0.34 -17.01
CA GLY A 1246 -29.67 0.92 -16.66
C GLY A 1246 -28.89 2.17 -17.09
N LEU A 1247 -28.03 2.05 -18.09
CA LEU A 1247 -27.27 3.17 -18.68
C LEU A 1247 -28.16 3.91 -19.68
N SER A 1248 -28.19 5.23 -19.57
CA SER A 1248 -29.07 6.12 -20.33
C SER A 1248 -28.41 6.72 -21.57
N ASP A 1249 -29.21 7.35 -22.45
CA ASP A 1249 -28.66 8.13 -23.58
C ASP A 1249 -27.80 9.32 -23.11
N SER A 1250 -27.95 9.80 -21.87
CA SER A 1250 -27.03 10.78 -21.25
C SER A 1250 -25.69 10.16 -20.89
N ASP A 1251 -25.66 8.92 -20.39
CA ASP A 1251 -24.43 8.18 -20.12
C ASP A 1251 -23.68 7.85 -21.43
N VAL A 1252 -24.41 7.66 -22.53
CA VAL A 1252 -23.86 7.58 -23.89
C VAL A 1252 -23.27 8.93 -24.32
N GLY A 1253 -24.00 10.04 -24.12
CA GLY A 1253 -23.51 11.40 -24.39
C GLY A 1253 -22.20 11.72 -23.67
N TRP A 1254 -22.13 11.53 -22.36
CA TRP A 1254 -20.90 11.72 -21.56
C TRP A 1254 -19.78 10.77 -21.98
N SER A 1255 -20.09 9.53 -22.38
CA SER A 1255 -19.05 8.61 -22.86
C SER A 1255 -18.38 9.11 -24.15
N LEU A 1256 -19.14 9.82 -25.00
CA LEU A 1256 -18.61 10.46 -26.19
C LEU A 1256 -17.73 11.66 -25.85
N GLU A 1257 -18.03 12.44 -24.79
CA GLU A 1257 -17.16 13.55 -24.35
C GLU A 1257 -15.74 13.06 -24.03
N GLY A 1258 -15.61 11.98 -23.24
CA GLY A 1258 -14.38 11.20 -23.14
C GLY A 1258 -14.18 10.51 -21.78
N PRO A 1259 -13.15 9.65 -21.65
CA PRO A 1259 -12.87 8.92 -20.40
C PRO A 1259 -11.94 9.67 -19.44
N LEU A 1260 -11.38 10.83 -19.83
CA LEU A 1260 -10.42 11.57 -18.99
C LEU A 1260 -11.02 12.80 -18.31
N ASP A 1261 -12.16 13.33 -18.76
CA ASP A 1261 -12.88 14.34 -18.02
C ASP A 1261 -13.73 13.63 -16.92
N GLY A 1262 -13.88 14.23 -15.74
CA GLY A 1262 -14.21 13.54 -14.47
C GLY A 1262 -15.61 12.92 -14.31
N ALA A 1263 -16.40 12.83 -15.38
CA ALA A 1263 -17.81 12.41 -15.33
C ALA A 1263 -18.02 10.90 -15.16
N TYR A 1264 -17.11 10.06 -15.66
CA TYR A 1264 -17.22 8.59 -15.55
C TYR A 1264 -16.41 8.05 -14.35
N PRO A 1265 -17.06 7.44 -13.33
CA PRO A 1265 -16.34 6.80 -12.22
C PRO A 1265 -15.62 5.52 -12.69
N GLU A 1266 -14.43 5.25 -12.13
CA GLU A 1266 -13.59 4.07 -12.44
C GLU A 1266 -14.16 2.75 -11.86
N LYS A 1267 -15.33 2.33 -12.35
CA LYS A 1267 -15.89 1.00 -12.11
C LYS A 1267 -15.40 -0.04 -13.13
#